data_AF-A0A4W4ERY6-F1
#
_entry.id   AF-A0A4W4ERY6-F1
#
_cell.length_a   1.000
_cell.length_b   1.000
_cell.length_c   1.000
_cell.angle_alpha   90.00
_cell.angle_beta   90.00
_cell.angle_gamma   90.00
#
_symmetry.space_group_name_H-M   'P 1'
#
loop_
_entity.id
_entity.type
_entity.pdbx_description
1 polymer ?
#
loop_
_entity_poly.entity_id
_entity_poly.type
_entity_poly.pdbx_seq_one_letter_code
_entity_poly.pdbx_strand_id
1 'polypeptide(L)'
;MSKIEKMSILGVRSFGVEDKDKQIISFFSPLTVLVGPNGAGKTDAHETDVRAQIRLQFRDVNGEPIAVQRSMQSTQKGKKAPEFKTLEGVITRIKHGEKVSLSSKCAEIDREMISALGVSKSVLNHVIFCHQEESNWPLSEGKALKQKFDEIFSATRYIKVLETLRQLRLKQTNTVKYCQTELKYLKQNKEKAQEIKELLSTKEAQLASSKDNVQRFESQIDPLENRLNDIDDNLGKVMKLDNDIKALDSRKKQMEDDNCELEEKMEQVFQGSDEQLKEMYQNHQRTVREKERRLTECQQDLERAGRECQRMNRLKGDLLVEQGRLQMEADRHTGHIKNRDAQVKSLASYLEMEGYDRTPFNERQLQSFHTQVKEREDHETEANMQEKETQKQQSIDEIRDKKTGLERTIELKRDIQAKKQQELKTIKSDLQRLEGSSTRLHELESELIKAERELDNTVQSSTVDTLKVEVQQLQREKSELDQAQRKLDQEMETLNMNTTARTQMDMLKKDKVKDQVRKIKSRHSEELVSLLGHFPNKRELEDWIYSKSREINSIREKLGKLNKELASKEQNKNHCTAEIRHKEQQLSSYEEKLFNVCGSQDFQSDLSKLQDELDKCSKQRAMLAGATAVYTQFITQLTEEGEPCCPVCQRLFPSEAELQDVISDMQSKLRLVPDKLKNTEHELKKKERKRDEMIGLIPVRQSIAELQEKDLPEMRNKLQTVNREIEKLKRDIEEQETLLSMLMSEEDTAKACLQDISLMDRYQLDLKDVERKIAQHAAKLQGMDLSRTMQHISHEKQETQHRLDTTCSKMELKRKMIQDQQEQIQTLKSSVNEICAEKLHISSDMQKQQQLEEQCVELTTEIQALHREIQEAKEQVSPLAATLEKLQQEKQELIERRRQKQEEGQEKVNAIKERFKNLCVLEREIKKYIEEGKDNYKEQKEAELQETNTQLLEAEKQREKINKDMGNIRQDIDTQKVQERWLQDNLTLRKRVEELKEVSKRREVLLKEMGNMKVLELRNERRELERKVEDLKKNRSVALGRQKGFEEEILRFRKELREDQYCQAEERYRDKMIVMRTTELANKDLDIYYKALDQTIMKFHSMKMEEINKIVRDLWRSTYRGQDIEYVEIRSDVDENASAGMKRRTYNYRVVMVKGDTALDMRGRCSAGQKVLASLIIRLALAETFCLNCGILALDEPTTNLDRENIESLAHALVEIIKSRSRQRNFQLLIITHDEDFVELLGRSNYVEHFYRIKKNQEQCSEITKCSISSLHTFLH
;
A
#
# COMPACT_ATOMS: atom_id res chain seq x y z
N MET A 1 -44.32 3.85 -34.26
CA MET A 1 -44.65 2.40 -34.29
C MET A 1 -44.37 1.89 -35.67
N SER A 2 -43.62 0.80 -35.76
CA SER A 2 -43.28 0.16 -37.03
C SER A 2 -44.50 -0.52 -37.67
N LYS A 3 -44.54 -0.55 -39.01
CA LYS A 3 -45.60 -1.20 -39.80
C LYS A 3 -45.07 -1.72 -41.13
N ILE A 4 -45.59 -2.84 -41.61
CA ILE A 4 -45.26 -3.41 -42.92
C ILE A 4 -46.14 -2.76 -43.99
N GLU A 5 -45.55 -2.33 -45.10
CA GLU A 5 -46.29 -1.72 -46.20
C GLU A 5 -46.48 -2.72 -47.36
N LYS A 6 -45.38 -3.29 -47.87
CA LYS A 6 -45.40 -4.16 -49.05
C LYS A 6 -44.35 -5.24 -48.96
N MET A 7 -44.63 -6.40 -49.54
CA MET A 7 -43.65 -7.47 -49.75
C MET A 7 -43.74 -7.96 -51.18
N SER A 8 -42.59 -8.13 -51.84
CA SER A 8 -42.50 -8.82 -53.12
C SER A 8 -41.75 -10.14 -52.97
N ILE A 9 -42.27 -11.21 -53.57
CA ILE A 9 -41.71 -12.56 -53.53
C ILE A 9 -41.43 -13.03 -54.97
N LEU A 10 -40.27 -13.65 -55.17
CA LEU A 10 -39.82 -14.24 -56.43
C LEU A 10 -38.98 -15.50 -56.15
N GLY A 11 -39.19 -16.59 -56.89
CA GLY A 11 -38.38 -17.82 -56.85
C GLY A 11 -38.49 -18.68 -55.57
N VAL A 12 -39.40 -18.38 -54.65
CA VAL A 12 -39.54 -19.06 -53.33
C VAL A 12 -40.85 -19.85 -53.33
N ARG A 13 -40.93 -21.06 -52.73
CA ARG A 13 -42.20 -21.78 -52.46
C ARG A 13 -43.16 -21.84 -53.68
N SER A 14 -42.61 -22.24 -54.84
CA SER A 14 -43.32 -22.31 -56.13
C SER A 14 -43.73 -20.96 -56.76
N PHE A 15 -43.33 -19.81 -56.22
CA PHE A 15 -43.36 -18.55 -56.98
C PHE A 15 -42.32 -18.61 -58.10
N GLY A 16 -42.69 -18.27 -59.33
CA GLY A 16 -41.79 -18.37 -60.50
C GLY A 16 -40.52 -17.53 -60.35
N VAL A 17 -39.49 -17.87 -61.14
CA VAL A 17 -38.15 -17.29 -61.05
C VAL A 17 -37.94 -16.10 -61.98
N GLU A 18 -38.82 -15.92 -62.96
CA GLU A 18 -38.73 -14.80 -63.90
C GLU A 18 -39.38 -13.54 -63.31
N ASP A 19 -38.89 -12.35 -63.68
CA ASP A 19 -39.44 -11.09 -63.18
C ASP A 19 -40.95 -10.93 -63.46
N LYS A 20 -41.47 -11.59 -64.50
CA LYS A 20 -42.91 -11.63 -64.84
C LYS A 20 -43.74 -12.38 -63.79
N ASP A 21 -43.13 -13.30 -63.04
CA ASP A 21 -43.78 -14.15 -62.03
C ASP A 21 -43.78 -13.51 -60.63
N LYS A 22 -43.14 -12.35 -60.49
CA LYS A 22 -43.01 -11.61 -59.24
C LYS A 22 -44.37 -11.27 -58.65
N GLN A 23 -44.66 -11.80 -57.47
CA GLN A 23 -45.90 -11.52 -56.74
C GLN A 23 -45.68 -10.42 -55.70
N ILE A 24 -46.68 -9.55 -55.50
CA ILE A 24 -46.62 -8.43 -54.56
C ILE A 24 -47.83 -8.46 -53.63
N ILE A 25 -47.58 -8.46 -52.33
CA ILE A 25 -48.58 -8.30 -51.27
C ILE A 25 -48.49 -6.87 -50.73
N SER A 26 -49.61 -6.18 -50.64
CA SER A 26 -49.71 -4.90 -49.90
C SER A 26 -50.47 -5.15 -48.61
N PHE A 27 -49.86 -4.82 -47.47
CA PHE A 27 -50.46 -5.10 -46.17
C PHE A 27 -51.41 -4.00 -45.75
N PHE A 28 -52.63 -4.40 -45.36
CA PHE A 28 -53.67 -3.51 -44.86
C PHE A 28 -53.58 -3.34 -43.35
N SER A 29 -54.12 -2.23 -42.84
CA SER A 29 -54.28 -1.95 -41.41
C SER A 29 -55.76 -1.66 -41.17
N PRO A 30 -56.40 -2.26 -40.15
CA PRO A 30 -55.78 -3.03 -39.07
C PRO A 30 -55.58 -4.53 -39.35
N LEU A 31 -56.15 -5.10 -40.41
CA LEU A 31 -56.14 -6.55 -40.66
C LEU A 31 -55.82 -6.90 -42.13
N THR A 32 -54.90 -7.84 -42.34
CA THR A 32 -54.67 -8.51 -43.64
C THR A 32 -54.90 -10.01 -43.49
N VAL A 33 -55.74 -10.58 -44.34
CA VAL A 33 -56.05 -12.02 -44.36
C VAL A 33 -55.47 -12.66 -45.61
N LEU A 34 -54.73 -13.74 -45.43
CA LEU A 34 -54.13 -14.59 -46.48
C LEU A 34 -54.81 -15.96 -46.42
N VAL A 35 -55.47 -16.34 -47.51
CA VAL A 35 -56.22 -17.60 -47.62
C VAL A 35 -55.59 -18.50 -48.66
N GLY A 36 -55.31 -19.75 -48.33
CA GLY A 36 -54.78 -20.72 -49.30
C GLY A 36 -54.72 -22.14 -48.74
N PRO A 37 -54.69 -23.18 -49.61
CA PRO A 37 -54.67 -24.57 -49.16
C PRO A 37 -53.36 -24.92 -48.43
N ASN A 38 -53.47 -25.75 -47.38
CA ASN A 38 -52.33 -26.29 -46.64
C ASN A 38 -51.35 -27.00 -47.60
N GLY A 39 -50.09 -26.58 -47.59
CA GLY A 39 -49.05 -27.20 -48.42
C GLY A 39 -48.92 -26.67 -49.85
N ALA A 40 -49.49 -25.51 -50.17
CA ALA A 40 -49.32 -24.86 -51.49
C ALA A 40 -47.85 -24.54 -51.90
N GLY A 41 -46.85 -24.79 -51.02
CA GLY A 41 -45.45 -24.40 -51.23
C GLY A 41 -44.41 -25.52 -51.05
N LYS A 42 -44.64 -26.74 -51.55
CA LYS A 42 -43.52 -27.65 -51.86
C LYS A 42 -42.97 -27.29 -53.23
N THR A 43 -41.76 -26.72 -53.26
CA THR A 43 -41.04 -26.42 -54.49
C THR A 43 -40.39 -27.71 -54.99
N ASP A 44 -41.00 -28.38 -55.96
CA ASP A 44 -40.28 -29.37 -56.78
C ASP A 44 -39.61 -28.59 -57.91
N ALA A 45 -38.35 -28.20 -57.70
CA ALA A 45 -37.55 -27.58 -58.75
C ALA A 45 -36.96 -28.69 -59.64
N HIS A 46 -37.25 -28.63 -60.94
CA HIS A 46 -36.59 -29.47 -61.95
C HIS A 46 -35.31 -28.83 -62.51
N GLU A 47 -34.85 -27.72 -61.91
CA GLU A 47 -33.71 -26.92 -62.36
C GLU A 47 -32.49 -27.08 -61.45
N THR A 48 -31.30 -27.06 -62.04
CA THR A 48 -30.01 -27.26 -61.33
C THR A 48 -29.58 -26.06 -60.49
N ASP A 49 -30.08 -24.85 -60.77
CA ASP A 49 -29.78 -23.63 -60.01
C ASP A 49 -30.98 -22.67 -59.99
N VAL A 50 -31.55 -22.41 -58.80
CA VAL A 50 -32.73 -21.55 -58.62
C VAL A 50 -32.32 -20.34 -57.78
N ARG A 51 -32.59 -19.13 -58.31
CA ARG A 51 -32.42 -17.86 -57.57
C ARG A 51 -33.77 -17.35 -57.09
N ALA A 52 -33.77 -16.84 -55.87
CA ALA A 52 -34.94 -16.31 -55.21
C ALA A 52 -34.65 -14.95 -54.59
N GLN A 53 -35.69 -14.11 -54.52
CA GLN A 53 -35.58 -12.78 -53.97
C GLN A 53 -36.84 -12.41 -53.18
N ILE A 54 -36.64 -11.89 -51.97
CA ILE A 54 -37.69 -11.31 -51.14
C ILE A 54 -37.33 -9.85 -50.89
N ARG A 55 -38.26 -8.94 -51.15
CA ARG A 55 -38.11 -7.51 -50.83
C ARG A 55 -39.25 -7.08 -49.92
N LEU A 56 -38.92 -6.54 -48.75
CA LEU A 56 -39.87 -6.05 -47.76
C LEU A 56 -39.73 -4.53 -47.61
N GLN A 57 -40.84 -3.83 -47.70
CA GLN A 57 -40.94 -2.40 -47.41
C GLN A 57 -41.76 -2.21 -46.14
N PHE A 58 -41.19 -1.50 -45.17
CA PHE A 58 -41.83 -1.21 -43.88
C PHE A 58 -41.43 0.18 -43.38
N ARG A 59 -42.13 0.68 -42.37
CA ARG A 59 -41.73 1.87 -41.62
C ARG A 59 -41.08 1.50 -40.32
N ASP A 60 -40.01 2.19 -39.97
CA ASP A 60 -39.31 2.00 -38.71
C ASP A 60 -40.10 2.59 -37.51
N VAL A 61 -39.51 2.50 -36.31
CA VAL A 61 -40.08 3.09 -35.09
C VAL A 61 -40.38 4.59 -35.20
N ASN A 62 -39.58 5.31 -36.00
CA ASN A 62 -39.66 6.76 -36.23
C ASN A 62 -40.63 7.13 -37.37
N GLY A 63 -41.12 6.16 -38.15
CA GLY A 63 -42.04 6.35 -39.26
C GLY A 63 -41.37 6.54 -40.63
N GLU A 64 -40.05 6.36 -40.71
CA GLU A 64 -39.28 6.46 -41.94
C GLU A 64 -39.40 5.18 -42.78
N PRO A 65 -39.55 5.28 -44.12
CA PRO A 65 -39.65 4.11 -44.98
C PRO A 65 -38.29 3.43 -45.17
N ILE A 66 -38.24 2.13 -44.88
CA ILE A 66 -37.10 1.26 -45.09
C ILE A 66 -37.49 0.16 -46.06
N ALA A 67 -36.63 -0.12 -47.04
CA ALA A 67 -36.76 -1.28 -47.91
C ALA A 67 -35.58 -2.23 -47.69
N VAL A 68 -35.87 -3.51 -47.47
CA VAL A 68 -34.87 -4.56 -47.26
C VAL A 68 -35.07 -5.63 -48.31
N GLN A 69 -33.97 -6.04 -48.96
CA GLN A 69 -33.96 -7.09 -49.97
C GLN A 69 -33.03 -8.21 -49.51
N ARG A 70 -33.53 -9.45 -49.58
CA ARG A 70 -32.73 -10.67 -49.43
C ARG A 70 -32.79 -11.48 -50.69
N SER A 71 -31.62 -11.88 -51.17
CA SER A 71 -31.47 -12.79 -52.30
C SER A 71 -30.95 -14.13 -51.79
N MET A 72 -31.43 -15.22 -52.36
CA MET A 72 -31.05 -16.59 -52.01
C MET A 72 -30.89 -17.43 -53.27
N GLN A 73 -30.11 -18.49 -53.19
CA GLN A 73 -29.79 -19.38 -54.30
C GLN A 73 -29.80 -20.81 -53.78
N SER A 74 -30.43 -21.72 -54.53
CA SER A 74 -30.39 -23.15 -54.26
C SER A 74 -29.87 -23.88 -55.48
N THR A 75 -28.81 -24.67 -55.30
CA THR A 75 -28.15 -25.40 -56.40
C THR A 75 -28.21 -26.90 -56.14
N GLN A 76 -28.70 -27.67 -57.11
CA GLN A 76 -28.81 -29.13 -57.02
C GLN A 76 -27.62 -29.81 -57.72
N LYS A 77 -26.71 -30.39 -56.94
CA LYS A 77 -25.53 -31.12 -57.45
C LYS A 77 -25.82 -32.62 -57.53
N GLY A 78 -26.41 -33.08 -58.62
CA GLY A 78 -26.69 -34.49 -58.88
C GLY A 78 -27.76 -35.08 -57.94
N LYS A 79 -27.58 -36.33 -57.47
CA LYS A 79 -28.51 -37.02 -56.55
C LYS A 79 -28.41 -36.61 -55.06
N LYS A 80 -27.55 -35.65 -54.71
CA LYS A 80 -27.41 -35.15 -53.33
C LYS A 80 -28.49 -34.11 -53.02
N ALA A 81 -28.80 -33.93 -51.73
CA ALA A 81 -29.71 -32.89 -51.26
C ALA A 81 -29.27 -31.49 -51.79
N PRO A 82 -30.21 -30.62 -52.19
CA PRO A 82 -29.91 -29.32 -52.76
C PRO A 82 -29.14 -28.42 -51.77
N GLU A 83 -28.11 -27.72 -52.25
CA GLU A 83 -27.27 -26.80 -51.46
C GLU A 83 -27.94 -25.42 -51.44
N PHE A 84 -28.38 -24.93 -50.27
CA PHE A 84 -29.02 -23.62 -50.11
C PHE A 84 -28.03 -22.57 -49.61
N LYS A 85 -27.98 -21.40 -50.28
CA LYS A 85 -27.12 -20.26 -49.93
C LYS A 85 -27.94 -18.97 -49.87
N THR A 86 -27.71 -18.16 -48.85
CA THR A 86 -28.23 -16.78 -48.79
C THR A 86 -27.15 -15.84 -49.30
N LEU A 87 -27.48 -14.98 -50.27
CA LEU A 87 -26.59 -13.99 -50.87
C LEU A 87 -26.60 -12.68 -50.06
N GLU A 88 -25.75 -11.72 -50.41
CA GLU A 88 -25.75 -10.39 -49.79
C GLU A 88 -27.13 -9.73 -49.92
N GLY A 89 -27.57 -9.11 -48.82
CA GLY A 89 -28.82 -8.37 -48.81
C GLY A 89 -28.57 -6.86 -48.90
N VAL A 90 -29.61 -6.12 -49.29
CA VAL A 90 -29.54 -4.67 -49.49
C VAL A 90 -30.56 -3.99 -48.59
N ILE A 91 -30.13 -2.96 -47.86
CA ILE A 91 -31.02 -2.08 -47.10
C ILE A 91 -31.00 -0.70 -47.75
N THR A 92 -32.19 -0.17 -48.06
CA THR A 92 -32.37 1.19 -48.58
C THR A 92 -33.11 2.04 -47.56
N ARG A 93 -32.55 3.21 -47.24
CA ARG A 93 -33.12 4.23 -46.35
C ARG A 93 -33.21 5.58 -47.06
N ILE A 94 -34.09 6.46 -46.59
CA ILE A 94 -34.15 7.85 -47.06
C ILE A 94 -33.47 8.72 -46.00
N LYS A 95 -32.29 9.28 -46.29
CA LYS A 95 -31.59 10.22 -45.41
C LYS A 95 -31.55 11.59 -46.09
N HIS A 96 -32.02 12.64 -45.40
CA HIS A 96 -32.06 14.01 -45.92
C HIS A 96 -32.73 14.17 -47.31
N GLY A 97 -33.70 13.32 -47.64
CA GLY A 97 -34.39 13.33 -48.94
C GLY A 97 -33.73 12.48 -50.03
N GLU A 98 -32.53 11.93 -49.80
CA GLU A 98 -31.83 11.06 -50.74
C GLU A 98 -31.95 9.57 -50.36
N LYS A 99 -32.11 8.70 -51.36
CA LYS A 99 -32.15 7.24 -51.16
C LYS A 99 -30.73 6.69 -51.05
N VAL A 100 -30.37 6.25 -49.84
CA VAL A 100 -29.08 5.61 -49.55
C VAL A 100 -29.29 4.10 -49.49
N SER A 101 -28.64 3.35 -50.38
CA SER A 101 -28.62 1.88 -50.38
C SER A 101 -27.29 1.36 -49.86
N LEU A 102 -27.34 0.47 -48.87
CA LEU A 102 -26.18 -0.18 -48.26
C LEU A 102 -26.26 -1.69 -48.55
N SER A 103 -25.26 -2.25 -49.24
CA SER A 103 -25.05 -3.70 -49.29
C SER A 103 -24.41 -4.13 -47.98
N SER A 104 -24.94 -5.19 -47.35
CA SER A 104 -24.53 -5.59 -46.01
C SER A 104 -24.67 -7.11 -45.83
N LYS A 105 -23.84 -7.67 -44.96
CA LYS A 105 -23.90 -9.12 -44.64
C LYS A 105 -25.23 -9.44 -43.96
N CYS A 106 -25.76 -10.65 -44.16
CA CYS A 106 -27.07 -11.05 -43.62
C CYS A 106 -27.22 -10.83 -42.10
N ALA A 107 -26.16 -11.04 -41.31
CA ALA A 107 -26.15 -10.85 -39.86
C ALA A 107 -26.28 -9.37 -39.43
N GLU A 108 -25.73 -8.44 -40.22
CA GLU A 108 -25.88 -7.00 -40.01
C GLU A 108 -27.31 -6.56 -40.35
N ILE A 109 -27.91 -7.13 -41.40
CA ILE A 109 -29.31 -6.89 -41.77
C ILE A 109 -30.25 -7.36 -40.66
N ASP A 110 -30.03 -8.53 -40.08
CA ASP A 110 -30.83 -9.00 -38.94
C ASP A 110 -30.78 -8.03 -37.76
N ARG A 111 -29.59 -7.50 -37.44
CA ARG A 111 -29.41 -6.52 -36.36
C ARG A 111 -30.13 -5.20 -36.65
N GLU A 112 -30.02 -4.70 -37.88
CA GLU A 112 -30.71 -3.49 -38.33
C GLU A 112 -32.24 -3.66 -38.34
N MET A 113 -32.75 -4.85 -38.70
CA MET A 113 -34.19 -5.16 -38.67
C MET A 113 -34.75 -5.13 -37.24
N ILE A 114 -34.04 -5.72 -36.27
CA ILE A 114 -34.42 -5.70 -34.84
C ILE A 114 -34.49 -4.25 -34.34
N SER A 115 -33.48 -3.44 -34.69
CA SER A 115 -33.41 -2.02 -34.31
C SER A 115 -34.56 -1.20 -34.95
N ALA A 116 -34.78 -1.37 -36.26
CA ALA A 116 -35.78 -0.62 -37.00
C ALA A 116 -37.23 -0.99 -36.61
N LEU A 117 -37.50 -2.26 -36.29
CA LEU A 117 -38.82 -2.70 -35.82
C LEU A 117 -39.06 -2.37 -34.34
N GLY A 118 -38.00 -2.16 -33.55
CA GLY A 118 -38.10 -1.75 -32.15
C GLY A 118 -38.47 -2.87 -31.18
N VAL A 119 -38.16 -4.12 -31.51
CA VAL A 119 -38.48 -5.33 -30.73
C VAL A 119 -37.29 -6.28 -30.72
N SER A 120 -37.16 -7.11 -29.68
CA SER A 120 -36.06 -8.09 -29.59
C SER A 120 -36.21 -9.22 -30.60
N LYS A 121 -35.10 -9.89 -30.94
CA LYS A 121 -35.09 -11.08 -31.82
C LYS A 121 -36.03 -12.18 -31.31
N SER A 122 -36.02 -12.42 -30.00
CA SER A 122 -36.85 -13.43 -29.34
C SER A 122 -38.34 -13.12 -29.44
N VAL A 123 -38.73 -11.85 -29.29
CA VAL A 123 -40.12 -11.40 -29.48
C VAL A 123 -40.54 -11.54 -30.95
N LEU A 124 -39.67 -11.17 -31.89
CA LEU A 124 -39.94 -11.36 -33.33
C LEU A 124 -40.20 -12.83 -33.69
N ASN A 125 -39.36 -13.74 -33.20
CA ASN A 125 -39.41 -15.16 -33.57
C ASN A 125 -40.47 -15.97 -32.80
N HIS A 126 -40.66 -15.72 -31.50
CA HIS A 126 -41.50 -16.56 -30.64
C HIS A 126 -42.89 -15.97 -30.37
N VAL A 127 -43.10 -14.68 -30.65
CA VAL A 127 -44.37 -13.99 -30.37
C VAL A 127 -45.01 -13.49 -31.66
N ILE A 128 -44.30 -12.66 -32.44
CA ILE A 128 -44.84 -11.97 -33.63
C ILE A 128 -44.98 -12.92 -34.83
N PHE A 129 -43.87 -13.50 -35.32
CA PHE A 129 -43.83 -14.38 -36.50
C PHE A 129 -43.58 -15.85 -36.11
N CYS A 130 -44.20 -16.30 -35.02
CA CYS A 130 -44.04 -17.66 -34.55
C CYS A 130 -44.71 -18.65 -35.49
N HIS A 131 -43.93 -19.63 -35.95
CA HIS A 131 -44.35 -20.69 -36.86
C HIS A 131 -45.43 -21.58 -36.25
N GLN A 132 -46.35 -22.11 -37.07
CA GLN A 132 -47.47 -22.95 -36.63
C GLN A 132 -47.01 -24.13 -35.75
N GLU A 133 -45.96 -24.85 -36.15
CA GLU A 133 -45.41 -26.00 -35.40
C GLU A 133 -44.84 -25.62 -34.01
N GLU A 134 -44.36 -24.39 -33.86
CA GLU A 134 -43.80 -23.89 -32.60
C GLU A 134 -44.80 -23.12 -31.74
N SER A 135 -46.03 -22.90 -32.23
CA SER A 135 -47.04 -22.05 -31.59
C SER A 135 -47.38 -22.47 -30.17
N ASN A 136 -47.30 -23.77 -29.86
CA ASN A 136 -47.61 -24.36 -28.55
C ASN A 136 -46.45 -24.29 -27.53
N TRP A 137 -45.37 -23.56 -27.83
CA TRP A 137 -44.21 -23.44 -26.94
C TRP A 137 -44.53 -22.95 -25.50
N PRO A 138 -45.57 -22.12 -25.22
CA PRO A 138 -45.88 -21.73 -23.85
C PRO A 138 -46.23 -22.91 -22.91
N LEU A 139 -46.57 -24.06 -23.48
CA LEU A 139 -46.87 -25.30 -22.75
C LEU A 139 -45.74 -26.35 -22.85
N SER A 140 -44.57 -25.94 -23.35
CA SER A 140 -43.39 -26.80 -23.49
C SER A 140 -42.75 -27.15 -22.13
N GLU A 141 -41.73 -28.01 -22.16
CA GLU A 141 -41.08 -28.46 -20.92
C GLU A 141 -40.37 -27.33 -20.18
N GLY A 142 -40.28 -27.43 -18.86
CA GLY A 142 -39.79 -26.33 -18.00
C GLY A 142 -38.46 -25.73 -18.43
N LYS A 143 -37.52 -26.51 -18.97
CA LYS A 143 -36.22 -26.01 -19.47
C LYS A 143 -36.38 -25.18 -20.76
N ALA A 144 -37.14 -25.68 -21.73
CA ALA A 144 -37.36 -25.00 -23.02
C ALA A 144 -38.23 -23.75 -22.83
N LEU A 145 -39.27 -23.86 -22.00
CA LEU A 145 -40.16 -22.76 -21.64
C LEU A 145 -39.40 -21.62 -20.97
N LYS A 146 -38.57 -21.97 -19.98
CA LYS A 146 -37.71 -21.02 -19.27
C LYS A 146 -36.75 -20.29 -20.22
N GLN A 147 -36.12 -21.02 -21.14
CA GLN A 147 -35.22 -20.40 -22.09
C GLN A 147 -35.94 -19.35 -22.95
N LYS A 148 -37.12 -19.68 -23.49
CA LYS A 148 -37.91 -18.74 -24.30
C LYS A 148 -38.37 -17.51 -23.49
N PHE A 149 -38.82 -17.68 -22.24
CA PHE A 149 -39.14 -16.54 -21.38
C PHE A 149 -37.90 -15.69 -21.06
N ASP A 150 -36.79 -16.28 -20.59
CA ASP A 150 -35.57 -15.54 -20.26
C ASP A 150 -35.05 -14.73 -21.47
N GLU A 151 -35.19 -15.26 -22.69
CA GLU A 151 -34.88 -14.58 -23.94
C GLU A 151 -35.87 -13.45 -24.28
N ILE A 152 -37.18 -13.64 -24.05
CA ILE A 152 -38.22 -12.60 -24.27
C ILE A 152 -38.03 -11.43 -23.30
N PHE A 153 -37.83 -11.71 -22.01
CA PHE A 153 -37.55 -10.68 -21.00
C PHE A 153 -36.22 -9.96 -21.23
N SER A 154 -35.37 -10.43 -22.15
CA SER A 154 -34.01 -9.93 -22.38
C SER A 154 -33.14 -9.91 -21.11
N ALA A 155 -33.54 -10.69 -20.11
CA ALA A 155 -32.86 -10.80 -18.82
C ALA A 155 -31.49 -11.45 -18.98
N THR A 156 -31.28 -12.25 -20.03
CA THR A 156 -30.00 -12.92 -20.34
C THR A 156 -28.79 -11.97 -20.40
N ARG A 157 -28.94 -10.74 -20.90
CA ARG A 157 -27.86 -9.74 -20.90
C ARG A 157 -27.50 -9.28 -19.49
N TYR A 158 -28.50 -8.96 -18.67
CA TYR A 158 -28.30 -8.52 -17.30
C TYR A 158 -27.82 -9.66 -16.39
N ILE A 159 -28.27 -10.89 -16.65
CA ILE A 159 -27.78 -12.09 -15.99
C ILE A 159 -26.30 -12.34 -16.31
N LYS A 160 -25.86 -12.13 -17.56
CA LYS A 160 -24.43 -12.18 -17.92
C LYS A 160 -23.62 -11.13 -17.16
N VAL A 161 -24.15 -9.91 -16.99
CA VAL A 161 -23.50 -8.86 -16.20
C VAL A 161 -23.37 -9.27 -14.73
N LEU A 162 -24.44 -9.82 -14.12
CA LEU A 162 -24.38 -10.35 -12.75
C LEU A 162 -23.32 -11.46 -12.59
N GLU A 163 -23.23 -12.37 -13.56
CA GLU A 163 -22.20 -13.43 -13.56
C GLU A 163 -20.78 -12.84 -13.68
N THR A 164 -20.60 -11.82 -14.51
CA THR A 164 -19.31 -11.14 -14.68
C THR A 164 -18.92 -10.40 -13.39
N LEU A 165 -19.85 -9.67 -12.76
CA LEU A 165 -19.64 -9.01 -11.47
C LEU A 165 -19.28 -10.02 -10.38
N ARG A 166 -19.95 -11.18 -10.36
CA ARG A 166 -19.67 -12.28 -9.44
C ARG A 166 -18.27 -12.86 -9.64
N GLN A 167 -17.87 -13.14 -10.87
CA GLN A 167 -16.54 -13.67 -11.18
C GLN A 167 -15.44 -12.65 -10.83
N LEU A 168 -15.66 -11.37 -11.12
CA LEU A 168 -14.76 -10.29 -10.70
C LEU A 168 -14.63 -10.22 -9.18
N ARG A 169 -15.75 -10.26 -8.45
CA ARG A 169 -15.76 -10.29 -6.98
C ARG A 169 -15.00 -11.50 -6.44
N LEU A 170 -15.18 -12.69 -7.02
CA LEU A 170 -14.47 -13.89 -6.60
C LEU A 170 -12.95 -13.76 -6.81
N LYS A 171 -12.53 -13.27 -7.98
CA LYS A 171 -11.12 -13.01 -8.31
C LYS A 171 -10.52 -12.00 -7.33
N GLN A 172 -11.17 -10.86 -7.14
CA GLN A 172 -10.71 -9.82 -6.21
C GLN A 172 -10.70 -10.30 -4.75
N THR A 173 -11.68 -11.12 -4.33
CA THR A 173 -11.70 -11.73 -2.99
C THR A 173 -10.49 -12.63 -2.77
N ASN A 174 -10.11 -13.42 -3.77
CA ASN A 174 -8.89 -14.23 -3.72
C ASN A 174 -7.63 -13.36 -3.68
N THR A 175 -7.60 -12.25 -4.44
CA THR A 175 -6.51 -11.26 -4.35
C THR A 175 -6.41 -10.65 -2.95
N VAL A 176 -7.52 -10.30 -2.31
CA VAL A 176 -7.54 -9.81 -0.92
C VAL A 176 -6.96 -10.85 0.03
N LYS A 177 -7.35 -12.13 -0.07
CA LYS A 177 -6.79 -13.21 0.74
C LYS A 177 -5.29 -13.38 0.54
N TYR A 178 -4.82 -13.33 -0.71
CA TYR A 178 -3.39 -13.38 -1.02
C TYR A 178 -2.64 -12.20 -0.40
N CYS A 179 -3.15 -10.97 -0.58
CA CYS A 179 -2.57 -9.78 0.01
C CYS A 179 -2.57 -9.83 1.54
N GLN A 180 -3.60 -10.38 2.18
CA GLN A 180 -3.65 -10.56 3.64
C GLN A 180 -2.54 -11.49 4.14
N THR A 181 -2.29 -12.61 3.45
CA THR A 181 -1.21 -13.53 3.82
C THR A 181 0.16 -12.86 3.67
N GLU A 182 0.39 -12.18 2.56
CA GLU A 182 1.64 -11.46 2.29
C GLU A 182 1.86 -10.29 3.26
N LEU A 183 0.79 -9.56 3.62
CA LEU A 183 0.83 -8.49 4.61
C LEU A 183 1.24 -8.98 6.00
N LYS A 184 0.93 -10.24 6.38
CA LYS A 184 1.42 -10.80 7.65
C LYS A 184 2.95 -10.88 7.65
N TYR A 185 3.53 -11.38 6.57
CA TYR A 185 4.99 -11.47 6.41
C TYR A 185 5.64 -10.08 6.33
N LEU A 186 5.09 -9.18 5.52
CA LEU A 186 5.58 -7.80 5.41
C LEU A 186 5.46 -7.03 6.73
N LYS A 187 4.44 -7.32 7.54
CA LYS A 187 4.28 -6.74 8.88
C LYS A 187 5.41 -7.20 9.81
N GLN A 188 5.74 -8.49 9.82
CA GLN A 188 6.86 -9.01 10.61
C GLN A 188 8.18 -8.37 10.19
N ASN A 189 8.42 -8.24 8.88
CA ASN A 189 9.63 -7.57 8.39
C ASN A 189 9.66 -6.08 8.77
N LYS A 190 8.52 -5.39 8.74
CA LYS A 190 8.41 -4.00 9.19
C LYS A 190 8.74 -3.87 10.68
N GLU A 191 8.12 -4.69 11.52
CA GLU A 191 8.32 -4.68 12.97
C GLU A 191 9.80 -4.94 13.31
N LYS A 192 10.39 -5.97 12.69
CA LYS A 192 11.82 -6.27 12.87
C LYS A 192 12.74 -5.15 12.36
N ALA A 193 12.44 -4.54 11.22
CA ALA A 193 13.20 -3.39 10.73
C ALA A 193 13.10 -2.19 11.69
N GLN A 194 11.95 -1.99 12.34
CA GLN A 194 11.76 -0.95 13.34
C GLN A 194 12.54 -1.26 14.63
N GLU A 195 12.52 -2.50 15.12
CA GLU A 195 13.34 -2.94 16.26
C GLU A 195 14.83 -2.70 16.00
N ILE A 196 15.33 -3.04 14.81
CA ILE A 196 16.74 -2.81 14.46
C ILE A 196 17.05 -1.30 14.40
N LYS A 197 16.14 -0.44 13.92
CA LYS A 197 16.30 1.02 13.95
C LYS A 197 16.34 1.58 15.38
N GLU A 198 15.49 1.09 16.27
CA GLU A 198 15.48 1.49 17.68
C GLU A 198 16.75 1.06 18.41
N LEU A 199 17.23 -0.16 18.16
CA LEU A 199 18.50 -0.66 18.65
C LEU A 199 19.67 0.18 18.11
N LEU A 200 19.67 0.51 16.81
CA LEU A 200 20.67 1.37 16.19
C LEU A 200 20.73 2.74 16.89
N SER A 201 19.59 3.39 17.05
CA SER A 201 19.50 4.71 17.71
C SER A 201 20.02 4.65 19.15
N THR A 202 19.67 3.58 19.89
CA THR A 202 20.14 3.36 21.25
C THR A 202 21.67 3.22 21.30
N LYS A 203 22.26 2.46 20.37
CA LYS A 203 23.72 2.28 20.29
C LYS A 203 24.45 3.55 19.84
N GLU A 204 23.87 4.32 18.92
CA GLU A 204 24.42 5.62 18.51
C GLU A 204 24.43 6.62 19.68
N ALA A 205 23.37 6.65 20.51
CA ALA A 205 23.33 7.46 21.72
C ALA A 205 24.37 7.01 22.77
N GLN A 206 24.56 5.69 22.95
CA GLN A 206 25.59 5.14 23.84
C GLN A 206 27.01 5.48 23.35
N LEU A 207 27.24 5.44 22.03
CA LEU A 207 28.51 5.84 21.43
C LEU A 207 28.79 7.33 21.67
N ALA A 208 27.80 8.20 21.48
CA ALA A 208 27.92 9.64 21.73
C ALA A 208 28.28 9.92 23.20
N SER A 209 27.55 9.32 24.15
CA SER A 209 27.85 9.42 25.58
C SER A 209 29.27 8.93 25.93
N SER A 210 29.71 7.83 25.32
CA SER A 210 31.07 7.32 25.51
C SER A 210 32.14 8.25 24.92
N LYS A 211 31.86 8.94 23.79
CA LYS A 211 32.74 9.97 23.21
C LYS A 211 32.88 11.18 24.11
N ASP A 212 31.78 11.67 24.68
CA ASP A 212 31.81 12.75 25.67
C ASP A 212 32.63 12.37 26.91
N ASN A 213 32.48 11.14 27.41
CA ASN A 213 33.26 10.66 28.56
C ASN A 213 34.77 10.61 28.26
N VAL A 214 35.17 10.18 27.06
CA VAL A 214 36.58 10.19 26.67
C VAL A 214 37.12 11.62 26.60
N GLN A 215 36.40 12.56 25.99
CA GLN A 215 36.81 13.98 25.99
C GLN A 215 36.92 14.56 27.40
N ARG A 216 35.99 14.22 28.30
CA ARG A 216 36.07 14.64 29.71
C ARG A 216 37.33 14.11 30.39
N PHE A 217 37.66 12.83 30.21
CA PHE A 217 38.89 12.26 30.77
C PHE A 217 40.14 12.89 30.18
N GLU A 218 40.19 13.14 28.87
CA GLU A 218 41.32 13.82 28.21
C GLU A 218 41.51 15.25 28.75
N SER A 219 40.42 16.03 28.89
CA SER A 219 40.49 17.38 29.45
C SER A 219 40.97 17.46 30.91
N GLN A 220 40.88 16.35 31.66
CA GLN A 220 41.38 16.26 33.04
C GLN A 220 42.83 15.76 33.11
N ILE A 221 43.28 14.97 32.13
CA ILE A 221 44.64 14.42 32.08
C ILE A 221 45.65 15.54 31.75
N ASP A 222 45.38 16.36 30.74
CA ASP A 222 46.30 17.41 30.25
C ASP A 222 46.82 18.36 31.36
N PRO A 223 45.97 18.99 32.22
CA PRO A 223 46.46 19.87 33.27
C PRO A 223 47.26 19.13 34.36
N LEU A 224 46.94 17.86 34.62
CA LEU A 224 47.67 17.05 35.60
C LEU A 224 49.04 16.62 35.07
N GLU A 225 49.16 16.29 33.79
CA GLU A 225 50.44 16.00 33.14
C GLU A 225 51.34 17.24 33.07
N ASN A 226 50.78 18.40 32.75
CA ASN A 226 51.53 19.67 32.79
C ASN A 226 52.07 19.96 34.20
N ARG A 227 51.25 19.77 35.24
CA ARG A 227 51.70 19.94 36.63
C ARG A 227 52.77 18.93 37.06
N LEU A 228 52.69 17.69 36.55
CA LEU A 228 53.72 16.66 36.75
C LEU A 228 55.06 17.07 36.12
N ASN A 229 55.03 17.58 34.90
CA ASN A 229 56.23 18.10 34.22
C ASN A 229 56.86 19.27 34.99
N ASP A 230 56.05 20.21 35.48
CA ASP A 230 56.55 21.33 36.31
C ASP A 230 57.25 20.83 37.59
N ILE A 231 56.70 19.80 38.24
CA ILE A 231 57.29 19.22 39.46
C ILE A 231 58.60 18.49 39.12
N ASP A 232 58.65 17.75 38.02
CA ASP A 232 59.86 17.05 37.57
C ASP A 232 60.98 18.03 37.18
N ASP A 233 60.66 19.14 36.52
CA ASP A 233 61.61 20.22 36.23
C ASP A 233 62.19 20.84 37.51
N ASN A 234 61.35 21.03 38.53
CA ASN A 234 61.79 21.55 39.83
C ASN A 234 62.63 20.54 40.62
N LEU A 235 62.29 19.25 40.58
CA LEU A 235 63.13 18.19 41.15
C LEU A 235 64.46 18.07 40.40
N GLY A 236 64.48 18.27 39.08
CA GLY A 236 65.68 18.33 38.25
C GLY A 236 66.61 19.49 38.64
N LYS A 237 66.06 20.67 38.97
CA LYS A 237 66.85 21.81 39.50
C LYS A 237 67.49 21.47 40.86
N VAL A 238 66.77 20.77 41.73
CA VAL A 238 67.30 20.32 43.03
C VAL A 238 68.46 19.33 42.84
N MET A 239 68.36 18.40 41.90
CA MET A 239 69.47 17.48 41.58
C MET A 239 70.71 18.20 41.05
N LYS A 240 70.54 19.27 40.26
CA LYS A 240 71.67 20.11 39.80
C LYS A 240 72.37 20.79 40.98
N LEU A 241 71.62 21.40 41.88
CA LEU A 241 72.17 22.02 43.10
C LEU A 241 72.92 21.03 44.00
N ASP A 242 72.41 19.80 44.15
CA ASP A 242 73.10 18.72 44.89
C ASP A 242 74.44 18.31 44.24
N ASN A 243 74.45 18.22 42.90
CA ASN A 243 75.68 17.92 42.15
C ASN A 243 76.71 19.04 42.25
N ASP A 244 76.28 20.31 42.23
CA ASP A 244 77.17 21.47 42.37
C ASP A 244 77.80 21.53 43.77
N ILE A 245 77.05 21.16 44.82
CA ILE A 245 77.59 21.03 46.19
C ILE A 245 78.66 19.93 46.27
N LYS A 246 78.42 18.77 45.65
CA LYS A 246 79.41 17.67 45.59
C LYS A 246 80.68 18.03 44.81
N ALA A 247 80.54 18.83 43.75
CA ALA A 247 81.68 19.33 42.99
C ALA A 247 82.56 20.29 43.82
N LEU A 248 81.93 21.15 44.63
CA LEU A 248 82.64 22.06 45.54
C LEU A 248 83.38 21.30 46.67
N ASP A 249 82.81 20.21 47.19
CA ASP A 249 83.49 19.36 48.20
C ASP A 249 84.74 18.67 47.62
N SER A 250 84.65 18.16 46.38
CA SER A 250 85.81 17.57 45.69
C SER A 250 86.93 18.60 45.45
N ARG A 251 86.57 19.83 45.07
CA ARG A 251 87.53 20.92 44.81
C ARG A 251 88.23 21.40 46.08
N LYS A 252 87.55 21.42 47.22
CA LYS A 252 88.16 21.71 48.53
C LYS A 252 89.27 20.71 48.85
N LYS A 253 89.00 19.42 48.64
CA LYS A 253 89.94 18.33 48.91
C LYS A 253 91.21 18.44 48.06
N GLN A 254 91.05 18.77 46.77
CA GLN A 254 92.18 18.97 45.87
C GLN A 254 93.07 20.16 46.26
N MET A 255 92.49 21.27 46.76
CA MET A 255 93.27 22.42 47.25
C MET A 255 94.01 22.14 48.56
N GLU A 256 93.54 21.19 49.37
CA GLU A 256 94.24 20.71 50.56
C GLU A 256 95.50 19.89 50.15
N ASP A 257 95.38 19.07 49.10
CA ASP A 257 96.49 18.27 48.55
C ASP A 257 97.57 19.14 47.86
N ASP A 258 97.17 20.15 47.07
CA ASP A 258 98.09 21.08 46.38
C ASP A 258 98.90 21.97 47.35
N ASN A 259 98.37 22.26 48.54
CA ASN A 259 99.09 23.02 49.58
C ASN A 259 100.20 22.20 50.24
N CYS A 260 100.02 20.89 50.36
CA CYS A 260 101.09 19.97 50.79
C CYS A 260 102.24 19.92 49.78
N GLU A 261 101.96 19.93 48.46
CA GLU A 261 103.01 19.90 47.42
C GLU A 261 103.87 21.19 47.35
N LEU A 262 103.31 22.33 47.77
CA LEU A 262 104.01 23.63 47.76
C LEU A 262 104.98 23.80 48.94
N GLU A 263 104.73 23.12 50.06
CA GLU A 263 105.66 23.05 51.18
C GLU A 263 106.94 22.26 50.82
N GLU A 264 106.85 21.30 49.89
CA GLU A 264 107.98 20.44 49.49
C GLU A 264 108.97 21.08 48.49
N LYS A 265 108.61 22.19 47.82
CA LYS A 265 109.41 22.78 46.72
C LYS A 265 110.18 24.06 47.06
N MET A 266 110.22 24.50 48.32
CA MET A 266 110.92 25.73 48.70
C MET A 266 112.35 25.46 49.20
N GLU A 267 113.37 25.80 48.40
CA GLU A 267 114.78 25.54 48.72
C GLU A 267 115.49 26.62 49.57
N GLN A 268 114.92 27.83 49.75
CA GLN A 268 115.38 28.80 50.78
C GLN A 268 114.26 29.69 51.34
N VAL A 269 114.09 29.65 52.67
CA VAL A 269 113.12 30.45 53.45
C VAL A 269 113.83 31.65 54.08
N PHE A 270 113.21 32.83 54.04
CA PHE A 270 113.73 34.03 54.72
C PHE A 270 113.78 33.81 56.24
N GLN A 271 114.96 33.98 56.86
CA GLN A 271 115.20 33.59 58.27
C GLN A 271 115.08 34.73 59.31
N GLY A 272 114.58 35.92 58.92
CA GLY A 272 114.29 37.01 59.86
C GLY A 272 112.90 36.91 60.51
N SER A 273 112.60 37.75 61.52
CA SER A 273 111.28 37.75 62.16
C SER A 273 110.17 38.30 61.25
N ASP A 274 108.93 37.93 61.56
CA ASP A 274 107.73 38.45 60.89
C ASP A 274 107.71 39.99 60.86
N GLU A 275 108.18 40.67 61.90
CA GLU A 275 108.30 42.13 61.92
C GLU A 275 109.37 42.67 60.97
N GLN A 276 110.53 42.02 60.77
CA GLN A 276 111.60 42.55 59.90
C GLN A 276 111.32 42.31 58.41
N LEU A 277 110.74 41.16 58.06
CA LEU A 277 110.23 40.93 56.70
C LEU A 277 109.03 41.85 56.43
N LYS A 278 108.16 42.06 57.44
CA LYS A 278 107.11 43.08 57.38
C LYS A 278 107.69 44.49 57.36
N GLU A 279 108.85 44.84 57.92
CA GLU A 279 109.33 46.23 57.96
C GLU A 279 109.96 46.66 56.64
N MET A 280 110.72 45.78 55.98
CA MET A 280 111.17 46.00 54.59
C MET A 280 110.01 45.96 53.60
N TYR A 281 109.06 45.03 53.78
CA TYR A 281 107.81 45.02 53.02
C TYR A 281 106.94 46.23 53.39
N GLN A 282 106.91 46.72 54.62
CA GLN A 282 106.08 47.84 55.12
C GLN A 282 106.65 49.20 54.79
N ASN A 283 107.96 49.37 54.61
CA ASN A 283 108.53 50.64 54.15
C ASN A 283 108.32 50.79 52.64
N HIS A 284 108.47 49.69 51.87
CA HIS A 284 108.06 49.66 50.46
C HIS A 284 106.53 49.75 50.32
N GLN A 285 105.78 48.99 51.12
CA GLN A 285 104.34 49.08 51.23
C GLN A 285 103.88 50.39 51.87
N ARG A 286 104.62 51.19 52.63
CA ARG A 286 104.08 52.48 53.12
C ARG A 286 103.96 53.43 51.94
N THR A 287 104.98 53.44 51.11
CA THR A 287 105.03 54.25 49.89
C THR A 287 104.00 53.76 48.85
N VAL A 288 103.86 52.44 48.70
CA VAL A 288 102.81 51.84 47.86
C VAL A 288 101.42 51.96 48.50
N ARG A 289 101.24 51.71 49.80
CA ARG A 289 99.97 51.83 50.56
C ARG A 289 99.48 53.25 50.67
N GLU A 290 100.33 54.27 50.65
CA GLU A 290 99.86 55.66 50.67
C GLU A 290 99.30 56.07 49.30
N LYS A 291 99.90 55.56 48.21
CA LYS A 291 99.34 55.65 46.85
C LYS A 291 98.15 54.71 46.63
N GLU A 292 98.15 53.49 47.18
CA GLU A 292 97.04 52.54 47.17
C GLU A 292 95.91 53.00 48.08
N ARG A 293 96.15 53.67 49.22
CA ARG A 293 95.08 54.22 50.08
C ARG A 293 94.35 55.32 49.35
N ARG A 294 95.08 56.21 48.66
CA ARG A 294 94.47 57.19 47.74
C ARG A 294 93.75 56.52 46.57
N LEU A 295 94.30 55.43 46.02
CA LEU A 295 93.61 54.63 45.00
C LEU A 295 92.34 53.95 45.54
N THR A 296 92.36 53.47 46.79
CA THR A 296 91.27 52.75 47.47
C THR A 296 90.16 53.70 47.90
N GLU A 297 90.51 54.89 48.38
CA GLU A 297 89.57 56.00 48.63
C GLU A 297 88.89 56.40 47.31
N CYS A 298 89.65 56.65 46.24
CA CYS A 298 89.08 56.87 44.91
C CYS A 298 88.28 55.66 44.37
N GLN A 299 88.64 54.42 44.70
CA GLN A 299 87.91 53.21 44.31
C GLN A 299 86.60 53.05 45.09
N GLN A 300 86.57 53.37 46.38
CA GLN A 300 85.34 53.36 47.19
C GLN A 300 84.39 54.46 46.76
N ASP A 301 84.91 55.63 46.40
CA ASP A 301 84.11 56.72 45.84
C ASP A 301 83.64 56.41 44.42
N LEU A 302 84.47 55.75 43.59
CA LEU A 302 84.07 55.24 42.26
C LEU A 302 83.02 54.12 42.37
N GLU A 303 83.13 53.24 43.36
CA GLU A 303 82.13 52.21 43.63
C GLU A 303 80.85 52.80 44.19
N ARG A 304 80.91 53.83 45.04
CA ARG A 304 79.72 54.51 45.56
C ARG A 304 79.00 55.26 44.44
N ALA A 305 79.73 56.04 43.64
CA ALA A 305 79.21 56.67 42.43
C ALA A 305 78.73 55.62 41.39
N GLY A 306 79.42 54.48 41.28
CA GLY A 306 79.07 53.37 40.40
C GLY A 306 77.83 52.59 40.84
N ARG A 307 77.65 52.36 42.14
CA ARG A 307 76.44 51.77 42.73
C ARG A 307 75.25 52.70 42.57
N GLU A 308 75.46 54.00 42.73
CA GLU A 308 74.41 55.00 42.48
C GLU A 308 74.07 55.08 40.98
N CYS A 309 75.06 55.05 40.09
CA CYS A 309 74.83 54.91 38.64
C CYS A 309 74.12 53.59 38.29
N GLN A 310 74.41 52.47 38.95
CA GLN A 310 73.74 51.19 38.74
C GLN A 310 72.31 51.19 39.29
N ARG A 311 72.09 51.80 40.45
CA ARG A 311 70.75 51.97 41.04
C ARG A 311 69.90 52.83 40.12
N MET A 312 70.43 53.96 39.65
CA MET A 312 69.74 54.83 38.70
C MET A 312 69.60 54.18 37.31
N ASN A 313 70.56 53.37 36.84
CA ASN A 313 70.42 52.62 35.59
C ASN A 313 69.40 51.48 35.70
N ARG A 314 69.26 50.83 36.85
CA ARG A 314 68.17 49.85 37.09
C ARG A 314 66.82 50.54 37.13
N LEU A 315 66.71 51.63 37.89
CA LEU A 315 65.48 52.42 37.95
C LEU A 315 65.10 52.97 36.56
N LYS A 316 66.09 53.48 35.81
CA LYS A 316 65.94 53.88 34.40
C LYS A 316 65.55 52.70 33.51
N GLY A 317 66.13 51.51 33.71
CA GLY A 317 65.80 50.30 32.97
C GLY A 317 64.36 49.86 33.21
N ASP A 318 63.92 49.82 34.46
CA ASP A 318 62.55 49.48 34.85
C ASP A 318 61.55 50.52 34.30
N LEU A 319 61.87 51.81 34.42
CA LEU A 319 61.08 52.90 33.84
C LEU A 319 61.10 52.88 32.30
N LEU A 320 62.18 52.47 31.65
CA LEU A 320 62.25 52.29 30.18
C LEU A 320 61.44 51.11 29.69
N VAL A 321 61.39 50.00 30.44
CA VAL A 321 60.55 48.84 30.11
C VAL A 321 59.08 49.22 30.25
N GLU A 322 58.70 49.92 31.33
CA GLU A 322 57.34 50.43 31.50
C GLU A 322 56.99 51.51 30.48
N GLN A 323 57.90 52.43 30.17
CA GLN A 323 57.71 53.39 29.08
C GLN A 323 57.54 52.67 27.74
N GLY A 324 58.37 51.68 27.43
CA GLY A 324 58.27 50.88 26.21
C GLY A 324 56.96 50.12 26.11
N ARG A 325 56.47 49.55 27.22
CA ARG A 325 55.16 48.90 27.30
C ARG A 325 54.01 49.87 27.07
N LEU A 326 54.01 51.01 27.77
CA LEU A 326 52.98 52.05 27.64
C LEU A 326 53.03 52.73 26.27
N GLN A 327 54.22 52.91 25.69
CA GLN A 327 54.43 53.41 24.33
C GLN A 327 53.89 52.41 23.29
N MET A 328 54.17 51.11 23.43
CA MET A 328 53.57 50.09 22.56
C MET A 328 52.04 50.06 22.68
N GLU A 329 51.48 50.21 23.88
CA GLU A 329 50.03 50.31 24.07
C GLU A 329 49.44 51.59 23.45
N ALA A 330 50.14 52.73 23.56
CA ALA A 330 49.76 54.00 22.94
C ALA A 330 49.86 53.97 21.40
N ASP A 331 50.92 53.36 20.85
CA ASP A 331 51.11 53.16 19.42
C ASP A 331 50.04 52.22 18.87
N ARG A 332 49.70 51.17 19.63
CA ARG A 332 48.61 50.25 19.31
C ARG A 332 47.25 50.97 19.33
N HIS A 333 46.98 51.80 20.33
CA HIS A 333 45.76 52.63 20.37
C HIS A 333 45.67 53.59 19.17
N THR A 334 46.77 54.28 18.85
CA THR A 334 46.86 55.17 17.68
C THR A 334 46.67 54.39 16.38
N GLY A 335 47.20 53.17 16.30
CA GLY A 335 46.99 52.22 15.21
C GLY A 335 45.53 51.79 15.08
N HIS A 336 44.85 51.47 16.19
CA HIS A 336 43.43 51.13 16.21
C HIS A 336 42.56 52.31 15.76
N ILE A 337 42.86 53.55 16.17
CA ILE A 337 42.15 54.76 15.71
C ILE A 337 42.31 54.92 14.19
N LYS A 338 43.54 54.85 13.67
CA LYS A 338 43.80 54.93 12.23
C LYS A 338 43.09 53.83 11.45
N ASN A 339 43.06 52.60 11.99
CA ASN A 339 42.41 51.47 11.36
C ASN A 339 40.88 51.58 11.40
N ARG A 340 40.30 52.04 12.51
CA ARG A 340 38.87 52.36 12.62
C ARG A 340 38.50 53.40 11.58
N ASP A 341 39.23 54.50 11.50
CA ASP A 341 38.94 55.59 10.58
C ASP A 341 39.12 55.17 9.10
N ALA A 342 40.11 54.33 8.79
CA ALA A 342 40.24 53.72 7.48
C ALA A 342 39.07 52.78 7.14
N GLN A 343 38.61 51.98 8.10
CA GLN A 343 37.47 51.07 7.93
C GLN A 343 36.15 51.84 7.74
N VAL A 344 35.88 52.86 8.54
CA VAL A 344 34.73 53.78 8.37
C VAL A 344 34.74 54.37 6.97
N LYS A 345 35.87 54.92 6.52
CA LYS A 345 35.98 55.53 5.17
C LYS A 345 35.79 54.51 4.06
N SER A 346 36.35 53.31 4.19
CA SER A 346 36.18 52.23 3.21
C SER A 346 34.74 51.74 3.11
N LEU A 347 34.04 51.63 4.26
CA LEU A 347 32.66 51.15 4.33
C LEU A 347 31.67 52.24 3.92
N ALA A 348 31.95 53.51 4.21
CA ALA A 348 31.22 54.67 3.68
C ALA A 348 31.30 54.75 2.15
N SER A 349 32.49 54.56 1.59
CA SER A 349 32.68 54.52 0.13
C SER A 349 32.00 53.32 -0.52
N TYR A 350 31.99 52.16 0.14
CA TYR A 350 31.31 50.95 -0.35
C TYR A 350 29.77 51.08 -0.32
N LEU A 351 29.22 51.84 0.63
CA LEU A 351 27.78 52.09 0.79
C LEU A 351 27.31 53.40 0.13
N GLU A 352 28.20 54.07 -0.60
CA GLU A 352 27.96 55.37 -1.27
C GLU A 352 27.41 56.44 -0.32
N MET A 353 27.95 56.53 0.89
CA MET A 353 27.54 57.51 1.91
C MET A 353 28.47 58.73 1.89
N GLU A 354 27.91 59.90 1.60
CA GLU A 354 28.64 61.17 1.55
C GLU A 354 28.91 61.73 2.96
N GLY A 355 30.09 62.36 3.16
CA GLY A 355 30.42 63.08 4.40
C GLY A 355 31.47 62.42 5.31
N TYR A 356 31.99 61.24 4.95
CA TYR A 356 32.96 60.47 5.75
C TYR A 356 34.39 60.43 5.14
N ASP A 357 34.79 61.45 4.38
CA ASP A 357 36.09 61.46 3.69
C ASP A 357 37.27 62.03 4.50
N ARG A 358 36.97 62.81 5.55
CA ARG A 358 37.98 63.51 6.36
C ARG A 358 38.10 62.86 7.74
N THR A 359 39.29 62.31 8.01
CA THR A 359 39.66 61.72 9.31
C THR A 359 40.44 62.76 10.15
N PRO A 360 40.41 62.70 11.50
CA PRO A 360 39.74 61.70 12.34
C PRO A 360 38.25 61.98 12.61
N PHE A 361 37.46 60.91 12.80
CA PHE A 361 36.01 61.03 13.06
C PHE A 361 35.71 61.28 14.53
N ASN A 362 34.76 62.19 14.81
CA ASN A 362 34.26 62.43 16.15
C ASN A 362 33.14 61.44 16.56
N GLU A 363 32.84 61.34 17.86
CA GLU A 363 31.89 60.32 18.37
C GLU A 363 30.46 60.50 17.83
N ARG A 364 30.04 61.74 17.51
CA ARG A 364 28.74 62.01 16.88
C ARG A 364 28.69 61.56 15.41
N GLN A 365 29.78 61.75 14.66
CA GLN A 365 29.91 61.27 13.29
C GLN A 365 29.89 59.73 13.23
N LEU A 366 30.54 59.06 14.18
CA LEU A 366 30.51 57.59 14.28
C LEU A 366 29.10 57.06 14.64
N GLN A 367 28.40 57.71 15.57
CA GLN A 367 27.00 57.33 15.89
C GLN A 367 26.06 57.55 14.71
N SER A 368 26.20 58.66 13.98
CA SER A 368 25.43 58.91 12.75
C SER A 368 25.74 57.86 11.66
N PHE A 369 27.01 57.47 11.52
CA PHE A 369 27.43 56.40 10.62
C PHE A 369 26.79 55.06 10.99
N HIS A 370 26.78 54.70 12.28
CA HIS A 370 26.14 53.48 12.78
C HIS A 370 24.64 53.42 12.48
N THR A 371 23.93 54.54 12.61
CA THR A 371 22.49 54.62 12.28
C THR A 371 22.26 54.49 10.77
N GLN A 372 23.05 55.18 9.95
CA GLN A 372 22.91 55.15 8.48
C GLN A 372 23.26 53.78 7.88
N VAL A 373 24.26 53.06 8.44
CA VAL A 373 24.58 51.69 8.04
C VAL A 373 23.43 50.74 8.36
N LYS A 374 22.79 50.87 9.54
CA LYS A 374 21.61 50.08 9.91
C LYS A 374 20.39 50.36 9.03
N GLU A 375 20.11 51.63 8.71
CA GLU A 375 18.99 51.99 7.82
C GLU A 375 19.17 51.45 6.39
N ARG A 376 20.41 51.41 5.88
CA ARG A 376 20.75 50.78 4.58
C ARG A 376 20.69 49.25 4.62
N GLU A 377 21.01 48.63 5.76
CA GLU A 377 20.92 47.18 5.98
C GLU A 377 19.46 46.68 5.88
N ASP A 378 18.51 47.48 6.36
CA ASP A 378 17.08 47.17 6.29
C ASP A 378 16.50 47.38 4.87
N HIS A 379 17.02 48.33 4.09
CA HIS A 379 16.52 48.66 2.73
C HIS A 379 16.93 47.66 1.63
N GLU A 380 17.96 46.82 1.83
CA GLU A 380 18.37 45.79 0.85
C GLU A 380 17.56 44.48 0.95
N THR A 381 16.55 44.39 1.82
CA THR A 381 15.80 43.14 2.07
C THR A 381 14.49 42.95 1.29
N GLU A 382 14.11 43.85 0.37
CA GLU A 382 12.89 43.68 -0.42
C GLU A 382 13.16 43.45 -1.91
N ALA A 383 12.91 42.22 -2.37
CA ALA A 383 12.68 41.94 -3.79
C ALA A 383 11.41 41.09 -3.94
N ASN A 384 10.32 41.80 -4.29
CA ASN A 384 8.99 41.29 -4.52
C ASN A 384 8.84 40.77 -5.96
N MET A 385 8.68 39.45 -6.15
CA MET A 385 8.30 38.81 -7.44
C MET A 385 7.56 37.50 -7.17
N GLN A 386 6.41 37.55 -6.47
CA GLN A 386 5.63 36.35 -6.10
C GLN A 386 4.50 36.03 -7.11
N GLU A 387 4.02 37.02 -7.89
CA GLU A 387 2.87 36.86 -8.80
C GLU A 387 3.17 36.11 -10.10
N LYS A 388 4.39 36.18 -10.66
CA LYS A 388 4.71 35.48 -11.92
C LYS A 388 5.01 33.98 -11.74
N GLU A 389 5.36 33.56 -10.53
CA GLU A 389 5.66 32.16 -10.20
C GLU A 389 4.39 31.33 -10.02
N THR A 390 3.39 31.88 -9.34
CA THR A 390 2.09 31.22 -9.13
C THR A 390 1.34 31.01 -10.44
N GLN A 391 1.43 31.95 -11.38
CA GLN A 391 0.78 31.87 -12.68
C GLN A 391 1.41 30.80 -13.59
N LYS A 392 2.75 30.65 -13.59
CA LYS A 392 3.42 29.56 -14.33
C LYS A 392 3.21 28.19 -13.68
N GLN A 393 3.07 28.12 -12.36
CA GLN A 393 2.76 26.88 -11.65
C GLN A 393 1.37 26.34 -12.02
N GLN A 394 0.36 27.22 -12.09
CA GLN A 394 -1.00 26.83 -12.52
C GLN A 394 -1.02 26.28 -13.96
N SER A 395 -0.31 26.91 -14.90
CA SER A 395 -0.23 26.39 -16.28
C SER A 395 0.52 25.07 -16.40
N ILE A 396 1.52 24.82 -15.55
CA ILE A 396 2.22 23.52 -15.49
C ILE A 396 1.27 22.43 -14.98
N ASP A 397 0.48 22.73 -13.94
CA ASP A 397 -0.43 21.75 -13.35
C ASP A 397 -1.59 21.41 -14.30
N GLU A 398 -2.15 22.37 -15.05
CA GLU A 398 -3.17 22.11 -16.07
C GLU A 398 -2.68 21.23 -17.24
N ILE A 399 -1.46 21.46 -17.73
CA ILE A 399 -0.88 20.64 -18.82
C ILE A 399 -0.46 19.26 -18.30
N ARG A 400 0.00 19.19 -17.04
CA ARG A 400 0.33 17.92 -16.37
C ARG A 400 -0.90 17.04 -16.16
N ASP A 401 -2.04 17.61 -15.77
CA ASP A 401 -3.29 16.87 -15.59
C ASP A 401 -3.82 16.31 -16.91
N LYS A 402 -3.72 17.09 -18.01
CA LYS A 402 -4.09 16.61 -19.35
C LYS A 402 -3.16 15.50 -19.86
N LYS A 403 -1.85 15.64 -19.66
CA LYS A 403 -0.85 14.62 -20.02
C LYS A 403 -1.06 13.32 -19.23
N THR A 404 -1.18 13.41 -17.91
CA THR A 404 -1.37 12.24 -17.05
C THR A 404 -2.71 11.54 -17.29
N GLY A 405 -3.77 12.29 -17.64
CA GLY A 405 -5.05 11.72 -18.07
C GLY A 405 -4.94 10.89 -19.35
N LEU A 406 -4.21 11.38 -20.36
CA LEU A 406 -3.95 10.64 -21.60
C LEU A 406 -3.01 9.46 -21.38
N GLU A 407 -1.97 9.59 -20.55
CA GLU A 407 -1.04 8.50 -20.20
C GLU A 407 -1.75 7.36 -19.46
N ARG A 408 -2.62 7.67 -18.49
CA ARG A 408 -3.48 6.66 -17.82
C ARG A 408 -4.41 5.96 -18.79
N THR A 409 -4.95 6.69 -19.78
CA THR A 409 -5.80 6.10 -20.81
C THR A 409 -5.01 5.16 -21.73
N ILE A 410 -3.77 5.53 -22.10
CA ILE A 410 -2.85 4.68 -22.87
C ILE A 410 -2.48 3.42 -22.09
N GLU A 411 -2.18 3.54 -20.80
CA GLU A 411 -1.81 2.42 -19.93
C GLU A 411 -2.99 1.46 -19.75
N LEU A 412 -4.18 1.97 -19.44
CA LEU A 412 -5.41 1.18 -19.36
C LEU A 412 -5.70 0.42 -20.66
N LYS A 413 -5.61 1.11 -21.82
CA LYS A 413 -5.84 0.47 -23.12
C LYS A 413 -4.74 -0.53 -23.49
N ARG A 414 -3.48 -0.28 -23.10
CA ARG A 414 -2.37 -1.25 -23.24
C ARG A 414 -2.58 -2.50 -22.42
N ASP A 415 -3.03 -2.36 -21.18
CA ASP A 415 -3.31 -3.49 -20.30
C ASP A 415 -4.47 -4.34 -20.84
N ILE A 416 -5.51 -3.70 -21.38
CA ILE A 416 -6.59 -4.38 -22.07
C ILE A 416 -6.05 -5.09 -23.33
N GLN A 417 -5.22 -4.42 -24.13
CA GLN A 417 -4.59 -5.01 -25.31
C GLN A 417 -3.71 -6.22 -24.96
N ALA A 418 -2.90 -6.14 -23.90
CA ALA A 418 -2.01 -7.21 -23.44
C ALA A 418 -2.81 -8.42 -22.92
N LYS A 419 -3.88 -8.19 -22.17
CA LYS A 419 -4.80 -9.26 -21.72
C LYS A 419 -5.45 -9.95 -22.91
N LYS A 420 -5.96 -9.17 -23.88
CA LYS A 420 -6.57 -9.70 -25.11
C LYS A 420 -5.56 -10.46 -25.98
N GLN A 421 -4.31 -10.00 -26.06
CA GLN A 421 -3.22 -10.72 -26.73
C GLN A 421 -2.85 -12.03 -26.04
N GLN A 422 -2.88 -12.06 -24.70
CA GLN A 422 -2.64 -13.28 -23.94
C GLN A 422 -3.78 -14.29 -24.12
N GLU A 423 -5.03 -13.83 -24.10
CA GLU A 423 -6.22 -14.63 -24.41
C GLU A 423 -6.15 -15.21 -25.84
N LEU A 424 -5.75 -14.39 -26.81
CA LEU A 424 -5.54 -14.84 -28.20
C LEU A 424 -4.44 -15.91 -28.29
N LYS A 425 -3.34 -15.77 -27.55
CA LYS A 425 -2.27 -16.79 -27.51
C LYS A 425 -2.76 -18.11 -26.94
N THR A 426 -3.52 -18.08 -25.84
CA THR A 426 -4.08 -19.30 -25.23
C THR A 426 -5.07 -20.00 -26.16
N ILE A 427 -5.95 -19.24 -26.82
CA ILE A 427 -6.92 -19.78 -27.77
C ILE A 427 -6.21 -20.36 -28.99
N LYS A 428 -5.15 -19.71 -29.50
CA LYS A 428 -4.34 -20.26 -30.60
C LYS A 428 -3.61 -21.56 -30.21
N SER A 429 -3.10 -21.66 -28.97
CA SER A 429 -2.48 -22.91 -28.51
C SER A 429 -3.50 -24.04 -28.31
N ASP A 430 -4.72 -23.71 -27.88
CA ASP A 430 -5.81 -24.68 -27.76
C ASP A 430 -6.29 -25.15 -29.14
N LEU A 431 -6.31 -24.27 -30.14
CA LEU A 431 -6.59 -24.63 -31.54
C LEU A 431 -5.52 -25.56 -32.14
N GLN A 432 -4.24 -25.26 -31.92
CA GLN A 432 -3.14 -26.15 -32.37
C GLN A 432 -3.20 -27.53 -31.73
N ARG A 433 -3.68 -27.65 -30.49
CA ARG A 433 -3.85 -28.96 -29.83
C ARG A 433 -5.01 -29.77 -30.43
N LEU A 434 -5.97 -29.11 -31.08
CA LEU A 434 -7.13 -29.73 -31.72
C LEU A 434 -6.93 -29.99 -33.23
N GLU A 435 -5.79 -29.58 -33.80
CA GLU A 435 -5.41 -29.94 -35.17
C GLU A 435 -5.15 -31.46 -35.27
N GLY A 436 -5.92 -32.16 -36.12
CA GLY A 436 -5.82 -33.62 -36.33
C GLY A 436 -7.02 -34.43 -35.80
N SER A 437 -7.94 -33.82 -35.04
CA SER A 437 -9.16 -34.50 -34.56
C SER A 437 -10.08 -34.97 -35.70
N SER A 438 -10.02 -34.31 -36.87
CA SER A 438 -10.84 -34.67 -38.04
C SER A 438 -10.41 -35.98 -38.71
N THR A 439 -9.12 -36.34 -38.70
CA THR A 439 -8.63 -37.59 -39.30
C THR A 439 -8.92 -38.78 -38.39
N ARG A 440 -8.72 -38.62 -37.08
CA ARG A 440 -9.03 -39.66 -36.08
C ARG A 440 -10.52 -40.01 -36.01
N LEU A 441 -11.40 -39.03 -36.21
CA LEU A 441 -12.85 -39.27 -36.22
C LEU A 441 -13.27 -40.18 -37.40
N HIS A 442 -12.61 -40.04 -38.55
CA HIS A 442 -12.89 -40.88 -39.71
C HIS A 442 -12.37 -42.32 -39.54
N GLU A 443 -11.23 -42.49 -38.87
CA GLU A 443 -10.68 -43.81 -38.51
C GLU A 443 -11.59 -44.55 -37.52
N LEU A 444 -12.06 -43.86 -36.47
CA LEU A 444 -12.96 -44.43 -35.45
C LEU A 444 -14.32 -44.84 -36.04
N GLU A 445 -14.82 -44.12 -37.05
CA GLU A 445 -16.04 -44.53 -37.77
C GLU A 445 -15.86 -45.86 -38.51
N SER A 446 -14.70 -46.08 -39.11
CA SER A 446 -14.38 -47.35 -39.77
C SER A 446 -14.17 -48.48 -38.75
N GLU A 447 -13.59 -48.21 -37.59
CA GLU A 447 -13.38 -49.20 -36.53
C GLU A 447 -14.70 -49.64 -35.88
N LEU A 448 -15.62 -48.70 -35.63
CA LEU A 448 -16.94 -48.99 -35.05
C LEU A 448 -17.75 -49.95 -35.92
N ILE A 449 -17.79 -49.71 -37.23
CA ILE A 449 -18.54 -50.56 -38.19
C ILE A 449 -17.99 -51.99 -38.21
N LYS A 450 -16.68 -52.18 -38.00
CA LYS A 450 -16.07 -53.52 -37.94
C LYS A 450 -16.44 -54.23 -36.64
N ALA A 451 -16.32 -53.56 -35.50
CA ALA A 451 -16.62 -54.12 -34.19
C ALA A 451 -18.11 -54.50 -34.02
N GLU A 452 -19.03 -53.69 -34.56
CA GLU A 452 -20.48 -53.99 -34.54
C GLU A 452 -20.83 -55.26 -35.32
N ARG A 453 -20.17 -55.49 -36.47
CA ARG A 453 -20.37 -56.70 -37.28
C ARG A 453 -19.84 -57.96 -36.61
N GLU A 454 -18.70 -57.87 -35.93
CA GLU A 454 -18.13 -59.01 -35.20
C GLU A 454 -19.00 -59.43 -34.00
N LEU A 455 -19.57 -58.45 -33.30
CA LEU A 455 -20.50 -58.71 -32.19
C LEU A 455 -21.77 -59.43 -32.67
N ASP A 456 -22.39 -58.98 -33.77
CA ASP A 456 -23.63 -59.57 -34.28
C ASP A 456 -23.43 -61.03 -34.72
N ASN A 457 -22.32 -61.33 -35.41
CA ASN A 457 -21.96 -62.70 -35.79
C ASN A 457 -21.74 -63.64 -34.58
N THR A 458 -21.16 -63.12 -33.49
CA THR A 458 -20.85 -63.90 -32.28
C THR A 458 -22.11 -64.17 -31.45
N VAL A 459 -23.06 -63.23 -31.42
CA VAL A 459 -24.36 -63.41 -30.74
C VAL A 459 -25.21 -64.46 -31.45
N GLN A 460 -25.24 -64.47 -32.79
CA GLN A 460 -26.05 -65.42 -33.57
C GLN A 460 -25.54 -66.87 -33.51
N SER A 461 -24.27 -67.09 -33.15
CA SER A 461 -23.65 -68.43 -33.10
C SER A 461 -23.62 -69.08 -31.71
N SER A 462 -24.20 -68.44 -30.67
CA SER A 462 -24.09 -68.92 -29.28
C SER A 462 -25.05 -70.07 -28.93
N THR A 463 -24.56 -71.07 -28.17
CA THR A 463 -25.31 -72.27 -27.71
C THR A 463 -25.55 -72.28 -26.19
N VAL A 464 -25.47 -71.12 -25.55
CA VAL A 464 -25.46 -70.94 -24.08
C VAL A 464 -26.69 -71.54 -23.39
N ASP A 465 -27.87 -71.46 -24.00
CA ASP A 465 -29.12 -71.93 -23.37
C ASP A 465 -29.28 -73.45 -23.38
N THR A 466 -28.72 -74.15 -24.37
CA THR A 466 -28.74 -75.63 -24.40
C THR A 466 -27.78 -76.21 -23.36
N LEU A 467 -26.60 -75.60 -23.20
CA LEU A 467 -25.60 -76.03 -22.21
C LEU A 467 -26.09 -75.87 -20.75
N LYS A 468 -26.93 -74.86 -20.45
CA LYS A 468 -27.48 -74.65 -19.09
C LYS A 468 -28.40 -75.78 -18.63
N VAL A 469 -29.17 -76.37 -19.55
CA VAL A 469 -30.08 -77.49 -19.24
C VAL A 469 -29.29 -78.74 -18.87
N GLU A 470 -28.21 -79.05 -19.60
CA GLU A 470 -27.35 -80.21 -19.33
C GLU A 470 -26.67 -80.13 -17.95
N VAL A 471 -26.22 -78.93 -17.54
CA VAL A 471 -25.59 -78.70 -16.22
C VAL A 471 -26.56 -79.00 -15.06
N GLN A 472 -27.85 -78.69 -15.21
CA GLN A 472 -28.84 -78.96 -14.16
C GLN A 472 -29.10 -80.45 -13.94
N GLN A 473 -28.89 -81.28 -14.97
CA GLN A 473 -29.09 -82.73 -14.86
C GLN A 473 -27.92 -83.39 -14.12
N LEU A 474 -26.68 -83.01 -14.45
CA LEU A 474 -25.46 -83.49 -13.76
C LEU A 474 -25.41 -83.08 -12.28
N GLN A 475 -25.99 -81.93 -11.92
CA GLN A 475 -26.04 -81.44 -10.53
C GLN A 475 -26.86 -82.36 -9.61
N ARG A 476 -27.94 -82.98 -10.12
CA ARG A 476 -28.78 -83.91 -9.33
C ARG A 476 -28.03 -85.20 -9.03
N GLU A 477 -27.38 -85.78 -10.05
CA GLU A 477 -26.60 -87.01 -9.93
C GLU A 477 -25.42 -86.88 -8.95
N LYS A 478 -24.75 -85.72 -8.90
CA LYS A 478 -23.70 -85.45 -7.91
C LYS A 478 -24.19 -85.55 -6.46
N SER A 479 -25.39 -85.02 -6.18
CA SER A 479 -25.89 -84.91 -4.80
C SER A 479 -26.18 -86.26 -4.13
N GLU A 480 -26.52 -87.28 -4.93
CA GLU A 480 -26.79 -88.64 -4.44
C GLU A 480 -25.47 -89.37 -4.10
N LEU A 481 -24.42 -89.18 -4.89
CA LEU A 481 -23.10 -89.77 -4.65
C LEU A 481 -22.42 -89.17 -3.40
N ASP A 482 -22.56 -87.86 -3.15
CA ASP A 482 -21.96 -87.15 -2.01
C ASP A 482 -22.47 -87.67 -0.65
N GLN A 483 -23.72 -88.14 -0.58
CA GLN A 483 -24.27 -88.71 0.66
C GLN A 483 -23.72 -90.10 0.99
N ALA A 484 -23.35 -90.89 -0.01
CA ALA A 484 -22.74 -92.21 0.19
C ALA A 484 -21.29 -92.09 0.68
N GLN A 485 -20.52 -91.15 0.14
CA GLN A 485 -19.13 -90.87 0.47
C GLN A 485 -18.93 -90.56 1.97
N ARG A 486 -19.78 -89.68 2.52
CA ARG A 486 -19.63 -89.16 3.90
C ARG A 486 -19.80 -90.19 5.00
N LYS A 487 -20.52 -91.29 4.73
CA LYS A 487 -20.70 -92.37 5.71
C LYS A 487 -19.44 -93.24 5.83
N LEU A 488 -18.69 -93.39 4.73
CA LEU A 488 -17.44 -94.17 4.70
C LEU A 488 -16.26 -93.38 5.28
N ASP A 489 -16.27 -92.05 5.19
CA ASP A 489 -15.23 -91.17 5.74
C ASP A 489 -15.13 -91.18 7.27
N GLN A 490 -16.27 -91.21 7.96
CA GLN A 490 -16.32 -91.19 9.43
C GLN A 490 -15.70 -92.44 10.07
N GLU A 491 -15.64 -93.56 9.35
CA GLU A 491 -15.04 -94.80 9.84
C GLU A 491 -13.51 -94.88 9.59
N MET A 492 -12.96 -94.06 8.69
CA MET A 492 -11.54 -94.09 8.29
C MET A 492 -10.66 -93.10 9.08
N GLU A 493 -11.21 -91.97 9.53
CA GLU A 493 -10.49 -90.93 10.30
C GLU A 493 -10.03 -91.41 11.69
N THR A 494 -10.75 -92.36 12.30
CA THR A 494 -10.42 -92.89 13.63
C THR A 494 -9.18 -93.80 13.64
N LEU A 495 -8.82 -94.42 12.51
CA LEU A 495 -7.68 -95.35 12.38
C LEU A 495 -6.35 -94.67 12.00
N ASN A 496 -6.40 -93.49 11.36
CA ASN A 496 -5.22 -92.81 10.80
C ASN A 496 -4.54 -91.80 11.76
N MET A 497 -5.11 -91.52 12.93
CA MET A 497 -4.58 -90.56 13.90
C MET A 497 -3.28 -91.01 14.62
N ASN A 498 -2.91 -92.30 14.58
CA ASN A 498 -1.80 -92.84 15.39
C ASN A 498 -0.40 -92.83 14.72
N THR A 499 -0.30 -92.61 13.40
CA THR A 499 0.99 -92.77 12.69
C THR A 499 1.74 -91.45 12.50
N THR A 500 1.04 -90.31 12.54
CA THR A 500 1.56 -88.99 12.14
C THR A 500 2.20 -88.19 13.28
N ALA A 501 2.07 -88.64 14.54
CA ALA A 501 2.57 -87.91 15.71
C ALA A 501 4.09 -88.03 15.93
N ARG A 502 4.80 -88.91 15.21
CA ARG A 502 6.21 -89.24 15.48
C ARG A 502 7.24 -88.49 14.62
N THR A 503 6.83 -87.80 13.56
CA THR A 503 7.74 -87.18 12.57
C THR A 503 7.89 -85.66 12.69
N GLN A 504 7.08 -84.97 13.50
CA GLN A 504 7.08 -83.49 13.55
C GLN A 504 7.91 -82.87 14.69
N MET A 505 8.58 -83.67 15.54
CA MET A 505 9.32 -83.16 16.71
C MET A 505 10.75 -82.63 16.42
N ASP A 506 11.32 -82.85 15.22
CA ASP A 506 12.77 -82.67 15.01
C ASP A 506 13.23 -81.35 14.32
N MET A 507 12.34 -80.39 14.03
CA MET A 507 12.66 -79.34 13.03
C MET A 507 12.43 -77.84 13.35
N LEU A 508 12.58 -77.35 14.60
CA LEU A 508 12.50 -75.89 14.86
C LEU A 508 13.64 -75.33 15.75
N LYS A 509 14.49 -74.45 15.17
CA LYS A 509 15.67 -73.79 15.80
C LYS A 509 15.32 -72.45 16.49
N LYS A 510 15.99 -72.16 17.63
CA LYS A 510 15.62 -71.16 18.67
C LYS A 510 16.39 -69.81 18.67
N ASP A 511 17.46 -69.63 17.87
CA ASP A 511 18.46 -68.58 18.18
C ASP A 511 18.39 -67.24 17.41
N LYS A 512 17.80 -67.15 16.21
CA LYS A 512 17.88 -65.90 15.40
C LYS A 512 17.03 -64.71 15.91
N VAL A 513 15.98 -64.94 16.70
CA VAL A 513 15.02 -63.89 17.10
C VAL A 513 15.48 -63.14 18.36
N LYS A 514 16.28 -63.77 19.24
CA LYS A 514 16.73 -63.17 20.51
C LYS A 514 17.75 -62.04 20.35
N ASP A 515 18.59 -62.08 19.30
CA ASP A 515 19.62 -61.06 19.08
C ASP A 515 19.08 -59.72 18.57
N GLN A 516 17.94 -59.72 17.85
CA GLN A 516 17.33 -58.50 17.34
C GLN A 516 16.70 -57.66 18.45
N VAL A 517 16.14 -58.31 19.48
CA VAL A 517 15.56 -57.63 20.66
C VAL A 517 16.63 -56.91 21.49
N ARG A 518 17.86 -57.45 21.59
CA ARG A 518 18.95 -56.80 22.36
C ARG A 518 19.46 -55.51 21.71
N LYS A 519 19.55 -55.46 20.37
CA LYS A 519 20.05 -54.29 19.63
C LYS A 519 19.15 -53.07 19.73
N ILE A 520 17.83 -53.28 19.76
CA ILE A 520 16.85 -52.19 19.89
C ILE A 520 16.94 -51.57 21.29
N LYS A 521 17.12 -52.39 22.32
CA LYS A 521 17.20 -51.93 23.72
C LYS A 521 18.43 -51.06 24.00
N SER A 522 19.57 -51.32 23.36
CA SER A 522 20.79 -50.51 23.53
C SER A 522 20.75 -49.16 22.80
N ARG A 523 19.89 -49.01 21.78
CA ARG A 523 19.87 -47.80 20.93
C ARG A 523 19.13 -46.63 21.59
N HIS A 524 18.06 -46.91 22.33
CA HIS A 524 17.13 -45.90 22.88
C HIS A 524 17.15 -45.82 24.41
N SER A 525 18.11 -46.49 25.06
CA SER A 525 18.13 -46.59 26.53
C SER A 525 18.40 -45.27 27.22
N GLU A 526 19.31 -44.44 26.69
CA GLU A 526 19.64 -43.16 27.33
C GLU A 526 18.50 -42.15 27.19
N GLU A 527 17.89 -42.06 26.01
CA GLU A 527 16.80 -41.12 25.70
C GLU A 527 15.54 -41.42 26.53
N LEU A 528 15.08 -42.67 26.55
CA LEU A 528 13.84 -43.04 27.26
C LEU A 528 13.99 -43.09 28.78
N VAL A 529 15.17 -43.46 29.29
CA VAL A 529 15.45 -43.43 30.73
C VAL A 529 15.56 -41.98 31.23
N SER A 530 16.05 -41.04 30.41
CA SER A 530 16.03 -39.61 30.77
C SER A 530 14.61 -39.03 30.87
N LEU A 531 13.68 -39.49 30.02
CA LEU A 531 12.30 -39.00 29.95
C LEU A 531 11.37 -39.66 31.00
N LEU A 532 11.47 -40.98 31.21
CA LEU A 532 10.56 -41.76 32.07
C LEU A 532 11.22 -42.37 33.31
N GLY A 533 12.54 -42.22 33.48
CA GLY A 533 13.32 -42.80 34.59
C GLY A 533 13.59 -44.31 34.47
N HIS A 534 12.96 -45.00 33.52
CA HIS A 534 13.12 -46.43 33.22
C HIS A 534 12.78 -46.71 31.75
N PHE A 535 13.12 -47.91 31.25
CA PHE A 535 12.78 -48.29 29.87
C PHE A 535 11.33 -48.81 29.81
N PRO A 536 10.39 -48.08 29.19
CA PRO A 536 8.97 -48.42 29.22
C PRO A 536 8.63 -49.57 28.26
N ASN A 537 7.52 -50.28 28.54
CA ASN A 537 6.88 -51.13 27.54
C ASN A 537 6.02 -50.30 26.55
N LYS A 538 5.54 -50.93 25.47
CA LYS A 538 4.77 -50.23 24.41
C LYS A 538 3.58 -49.44 24.97
N ARG A 539 2.82 -50.02 25.90
CA ARG A 539 1.62 -49.38 26.47
C ARG A 539 1.97 -48.20 27.38
N GLU A 540 3.00 -48.36 28.22
CA GLU A 540 3.48 -47.30 29.11
C GLU A 540 3.96 -46.06 28.34
N LEU A 541 4.65 -46.27 27.20
CA LEU A 541 5.07 -45.17 26.33
C LEU A 541 3.88 -44.51 25.62
N GLU A 542 2.92 -45.30 25.12
CA GLU A 542 1.68 -44.80 24.49
C GLU A 542 0.83 -43.98 25.47
N ASP A 543 0.68 -44.45 26.72
CA ASP A 543 -0.07 -43.76 27.77
C ASP A 543 0.60 -42.46 28.19
N TRP A 544 1.94 -42.45 28.28
CA TRP A 544 2.71 -41.24 28.60
C TRP A 544 2.61 -40.19 27.48
N ILE A 545 2.76 -40.61 26.22
CA ILE A 545 2.57 -39.73 25.05
C ILE A 545 1.15 -39.16 25.08
N TYR A 546 0.13 -39.98 25.33
CA TYR A 546 -1.26 -39.53 25.41
C TYR A 546 -1.49 -38.50 26.53
N SER A 547 -0.88 -38.71 27.71
CA SER A 547 -0.94 -37.74 28.82
C SER A 547 -0.32 -36.39 28.42
N LYS A 548 0.86 -36.42 27.79
CA LYS A 548 1.55 -35.21 27.32
C LYS A 548 0.78 -34.52 26.19
N SER A 549 0.19 -35.27 25.25
CA SER A 549 -0.71 -34.71 24.23
C SER A 549 -1.90 -33.97 24.86
N ARG A 550 -2.48 -34.50 25.95
CA ARG A 550 -3.58 -33.82 26.67
C ARG A 550 -3.12 -32.54 27.36
N GLU A 551 -1.94 -32.52 27.98
CA GLU A 551 -1.35 -31.31 28.57
C GLU A 551 -1.07 -30.24 27.51
N ILE A 552 -0.47 -30.64 26.37
CA ILE A 552 -0.23 -29.79 25.20
C ILE A 552 -1.54 -29.17 24.70
N ASN A 553 -2.60 -29.96 24.58
CA ASN A 553 -3.90 -29.47 24.13
C ASN A 553 -4.54 -28.49 25.15
N SER A 554 -4.40 -28.77 26.45
CA SER A 554 -4.86 -27.86 27.52
C SER A 554 -4.13 -26.51 27.48
N ILE A 555 -2.82 -26.49 27.26
CA ILE A 555 -2.03 -25.25 27.12
C ILE A 555 -2.40 -24.52 25.83
N ARG A 556 -2.60 -25.24 24.71
CA ARG A 556 -3.10 -24.63 23.45
C ARG A 556 -4.47 -23.97 23.63
N GLU A 557 -5.39 -24.58 24.38
CA GLU A 557 -6.68 -23.97 24.71
C GLU A 557 -6.52 -22.70 25.57
N LYS A 558 -5.64 -22.72 26.57
CA LYS A 558 -5.33 -21.54 27.40
C LYS A 558 -4.71 -20.41 26.56
N LEU A 559 -3.73 -20.72 25.71
CA LEU A 559 -3.17 -19.78 24.73
C LEU A 559 -4.23 -19.22 23.79
N GLY A 560 -5.17 -20.06 23.35
CA GLY A 560 -6.32 -19.62 22.54
C GLY A 560 -7.23 -18.62 23.27
N LYS A 561 -7.41 -18.76 24.60
CA LYS A 561 -8.18 -17.80 25.42
C LYS A 561 -7.41 -16.50 25.62
N LEU A 562 -6.15 -16.57 26.04
CA LEU A 562 -5.29 -15.40 26.24
C LEU A 562 -5.13 -14.57 24.96
N ASN A 563 -4.95 -15.23 23.80
CA ASN A 563 -4.88 -14.55 22.50
C ASN A 563 -6.19 -13.85 22.11
N LYS A 564 -7.36 -14.42 22.46
CA LYS A 564 -8.66 -13.77 22.23
C LYS A 564 -8.84 -12.55 23.13
N GLU A 565 -8.43 -12.64 24.39
CA GLU A 565 -8.46 -11.51 25.33
C GLU A 565 -7.50 -10.40 24.89
N LEU A 566 -6.28 -10.75 24.46
CA LEU A 566 -5.32 -9.81 23.91
C LEU A 566 -5.88 -9.09 22.68
N ALA A 567 -6.46 -9.82 21.72
CA ALA A 567 -7.08 -9.24 20.53
C ALA A 567 -8.23 -8.26 20.87
N SER A 568 -9.05 -8.61 21.86
CA SER A 568 -10.12 -7.74 22.36
C SER A 568 -9.57 -6.45 22.99
N LYS A 569 -8.53 -6.55 23.84
CA LYS A 569 -7.90 -5.39 24.46
C LYS A 569 -7.15 -4.52 23.44
N GLU A 570 -6.51 -5.11 22.44
CA GLU A 570 -5.89 -4.39 21.32
C GLU A 570 -6.93 -3.65 20.46
N GLN A 571 -8.10 -4.23 20.23
CA GLN A 571 -9.22 -3.54 19.60
C GLN A 571 -9.68 -2.34 20.44
N ASN A 572 -9.81 -2.50 21.76
CA ASN A 572 -10.19 -1.42 22.67
C ASN A 572 -9.14 -0.29 22.68
N LYS A 573 -7.84 -0.63 22.61
CA LYS A 573 -6.74 0.34 22.45
C LYS A 573 -6.92 1.16 21.18
N ASN A 574 -7.18 0.50 20.05
CA ASN A 574 -7.39 1.18 18.76
C ASN A 574 -8.62 2.09 18.80
N HIS A 575 -9.71 1.64 19.42
CA HIS A 575 -10.93 2.44 19.60
C HIS A 575 -10.65 3.69 20.46
N CYS A 576 -10.04 3.53 21.64
CA CYS A 576 -9.69 4.65 22.52
C CYS A 576 -8.73 5.64 21.82
N THR A 577 -7.77 5.13 21.04
CA THR A 577 -6.81 5.97 20.31
C THR A 577 -7.49 6.76 19.19
N ALA A 578 -8.45 6.15 18.47
CA ALA A 578 -9.22 6.83 17.44
C ALA A 578 -10.15 7.90 18.04
N GLU A 579 -10.80 7.62 19.17
CA GLU A 579 -11.63 8.60 19.87
C GLU A 579 -10.81 9.78 20.41
N ILE A 580 -9.62 9.54 20.97
CA ILE A 580 -8.71 10.62 21.40
C ILE A 580 -8.37 11.52 20.20
N ARG A 581 -7.96 10.94 19.05
CA ARG A 581 -7.64 11.72 17.85
C ARG A 581 -8.83 12.54 17.36
N HIS A 582 -10.03 11.96 17.37
CA HIS A 582 -11.25 12.66 16.98
C HIS A 582 -11.53 13.84 17.91
N LYS A 583 -11.44 13.64 19.24
CA LYS A 583 -11.62 14.72 20.23
C LYS A 583 -10.53 15.80 20.14
N GLU A 584 -9.28 15.44 19.82
CA GLU A 584 -8.18 16.38 19.57
C GLU A 584 -8.41 17.22 18.30
N GLN A 585 -8.91 16.60 17.22
CA GLN A 585 -9.29 17.32 16.00
C GLN A 585 -10.47 18.25 16.24
N GLN A 586 -11.48 17.82 17.00
CA GLN A 586 -12.60 18.67 17.40
C GLN A 586 -12.12 19.87 18.21
N LEU A 587 -11.24 19.64 19.21
CA LEU A 587 -10.63 20.70 20.00
C LEU A 587 -9.89 21.71 19.12
N SER A 588 -9.01 21.25 18.23
CA SER A 588 -8.26 22.10 17.32
C SER A 588 -9.19 22.92 16.41
N SER A 589 -10.27 22.33 15.89
CA SER A 589 -11.24 23.04 15.05
C SER A 589 -12.01 24.11 15.82
N TYR A 590 -12.27 23.90 17.10
CA TYR A 590 -12.95 24.88 17.96
C TYR A 590 -11.99 25.99 18.37
N GLU A 591 -10.73 25.67 18.66
CA GLU A 591 -9.68 26.65 18.92
C GLU A 591 -9.42 27.54 17.69
N GLU A 592 -9.38 26.97 16.48
CA GLU A 592 -9.22 27.74 15.24
C GLU A 592 -10.39 28.69 14.98
N LYS A 593 -11.64 28.23 15.18
CA LYS A 593 -12.83 29.09 15.09
C LYS A 593 -12.80 30.24 16.09
N LEU A 594 -12.33 29.99 17.30
CA LEU A 594 -12.22 31.00 18.35
C LEU A 594 -11.10 32.00 18.02
N PHE A 595 -9.95 31.51 17.54
CA PHE A 595 -8.81 32.34 17.18
C PHE A 595 -9.12 33.30 16.02
N ASN A 596 -9.78 32.82 14.96
CA ASN A 596 -10.14 33.60 13.78
C ASN A 596 -11.03 34.81 14.09
N VAL A 597 -11.86 34.74 15.12
CA VAL A 597 -12.79 35.84 15.49
C VAL A 597 -12.18 36.76 16.55
N CYS A 598 -11.40 36.22 17.48
CA CYS A 598 -10.99 36.95 18.67
C CYS A 598 -9.61 37.61 18.54
N GLY A 599 -8.66 37.03 17.79
CA GLY A 599 -7.33 37.60 17.57
C GLY A 599 -6.47 37.80 18.84
N SER A 600 -6.96 37.43 20.02
CA SER A 600 -6.29 37.52 21.32
C SER A 600 -6.69 36.34 22.23
N GLN A 601 -5.97 36.15 23.34
CA GLN A 601 -6.19 35.05 24.29
C GLN A 601 -7.31 35.34 25.31
N ASP A 602 -7.78 36.59 25.46
CA ASP A 602 -8.74 36.98 26.49
C ASP A 602 -10.09 37.40 25.89
N PHE A 603 -10.90 36.38 25.56
CA PHE A 603 -12.22 36.50 24.97
C PHE A 603 -13.17 37.43 25.76
N GLN A 604 -13.15 37.37 27.09
CA GLN A 604 -14.09 38.10 27.93
C GLN A 604 -13.72 39.59 28.02
N SER A 605 -12.42 39.89 28.07
CA SER A 605 -11.90 41.25 27.99
C SER A 605 -12.24 41.92 26.66
N ASP A 606 -12.08 41.19 25.55
CA ASP A 606 -12.34 41.75 24.22
C ASP A 606 -13.84 41.94 23.94
N LEU A 607 -14.69 41.04 24.45
CA LEU A 607 -16.15 41.23 24.41
C LEU A 607 -16.56 42.51 25.17
N SER A 608 -15.99 42.72 26.37
CA SER A 608 -16.27 43.92 27.18
C SER A 608 -15.83 45.20 26.47
N LYS A 609 -14.63 45.22 25.89
CA LYS A 609 -14.13 46.39 25.14
C LYS A 609 -15.00 46.68 23.92
N LEU A 610 -15.42 45.65 23.19
CA LEU A 610 -16.30 45.81 22.03
C LEU A 610 -17.67 46.37 22.43
N GLN A 611 -18.17 46.00 23.60
CA GLN A 611 -19.42 46.50 24.15
C GLN A 611 -19.32 47.97 24.57
N ASP A 612 -18.21 48.38 25.20
CA ASP A 612 -17.92 49.78 25.50
C ASP A 612 -17.79 50.64 24.24
N GLU A 613 -17.17 50.09 23.19
CA GLU A 613 -17.04 50.76 21.90
C GLU A 613 -18.39 50.91 21.18
N LEU A 614 -19.26 49.90 21.27
CA LEU A 614 -20.63 49.96 20.76
C LEU A 614 -21.43 51.06 21.46
N ASP A 615 -21.32 51.17 22.78
CA ASP A 615 -21.99 52.22 23.54
C ASP A 615 -21.49 53.61 23.16
N LYS A 616 -20.18 53.78 22.93
CA LYS A 616 -19.60 55.04 22.43
C LYS A 616 -20.12 55.38 21.04
N CYS A 617 -20.10 54.44 20.10
CA CYS A 617 -20.60 54.65 18.74
C CYS A 617 -22.11 54.93 18.71
N SER A 618 -22.89 54.25 19.56
CA SER A 618 -24.34 54.45 19.70
C SER A 618 -24.66 55.86 20.23
N LYS A 619 -23.95 56.31 21.28
CA LYS A 619 -24.05 57.67 21.80
C LYS A 619 -23.69 58.72 20.75
N GLN A 620 -22.63 58.49 19.97
CA GLN A 620 -22.22 59.39 18.90
C GLN A 620 -23.28 59.46 17.79
N ARG A 621 -23.86 58.33 17.38
CA ARG A 621 -24.99 58.30 16.43
C ARG A 621 -26.17 59.10 16.96
N ALA A 622 -26.55 58.89 18.23
CA ALA A 622 -27.67 59.61 18.85
C ALA A 622 -27.45 61.14 18.86
N MET A 623 -26.22 61.59 19.17
CA MET A 623 -25.85 63.00 19.12
C MET A 623 -25.96 63.58 17.70
N LEU A 624 -25.44 62.87 16.68
CA LEU A 624 -25.49 63.31 15.29
C LEU A 624 -26.93 63.33 14.74
N ALA A 625 -27.73 62.30 15.04
CA ALA A 625 -29.13 62.24 14.63
C ALA A 625 -29.97 63.33 15.31
N GLY A 626 -29.76 63.54 16.62
CA GLY A 626 -30.42 64.61 17.39
C GLY A 626 -30.08 66.00 16.85
N ALA A 627 -28.80 66.27 16.60
CA ALA A 627 -28.38 67.53 15.99
C ALA A 627 -29.03 67.73 14.61
N THR A 628 -29.06 66.68 13.77
CA THR A 628 -29.69 66.75 12.44
C THR A 628 -31.16 67.15 12.54
N ALA A 629 -31.92 66.50 13.43
CA ALA A 629 -33.33 66.80 13.62
C ALA A 629 -33.55 68.24 14.11
N VAL A 630 -32.79 68.69 15.10
CA VAL A 630 -32.93 70.03 15.69
C VAL A 630 -32.58 71.14 14.70
N TYR A 631 -31.43 71.05 14.03
CA TYR A 631 -31.03 72.09 13.07
C TYR A 631 -31.93 72.10 11.84
N THR A 632 -32.42 70.94 11.37
CA THR A 632 -33.37 70.89 10.25
C THR A 632 -34.68 71.58 10.61
N GLN A 633 -35.19 71.32 11.83
CA GLN A 633 -36.41 71.98 12.33
C GLN A 633 -36.23 73.50 12.48
N PHE A 634 -35.06 73.94 12.94
CA PHE A 634 -34.77 75.38 13.03
C PHE A 634 -34.69 76.04 11.66
N ILE A 635 -34.10 75.36 10.66
CA ILE A 635 -34.05 75.88 9.29
C ILE A 635 -35.46 75.97 8.72
N THR A 636 -36.31 74.94 8.86
CA THR A 636 -37.69 74.99 8.35
C THR A 636 -38.51 76.09 9.00
N GLN A 637 -38.38 76.31 10.32
CA GLN A 637 -39.02 77.44 11.00
C GLN A 637 -38.56 78.80 10.44
N LEU A 638 -37.27 78.95 10.16
CA LEU A 638 -36.72 80.19 9.61
C LEU A 638 -37.04 80.43 8.13
N THR A 639 -37.39 79.38 7.36
CA THR A 639 -37.65 79.48 5.92
C THR A 639 -39.13 79.41 5.53
N GLU A 640 -39.95 78.67 6.29
CA GLU A 640 -41.34 78.35 5.93
C GLU A 640 -42.37 78.98 6.87
N GLU A 641 -42.03 79.26 8.14
CA GLU A 641 -42.95 79.87 9.11
C GLU A 641 -42.74 81.40 9.16
N GLY A 642 -43.76 82.16 8.76
CA GLY A 642 -43.67 83.57 8.33
C GLY A 642 -43.42 84.67 9.37
N GLU A 643 -42.61 84.43 10.41
CA GLU A 643 -42.11 85.51 11.29
C GLU A 643 -40.57 85.39 11.46
N PRO A 644 -39.78 86.39 11.03
CA PRO A 644 -38.32 86.32 11.03
C PRO A 644 -37.77 86.52 12.45
N CYS A 645 -37.90 85.50 13.29
CA CYS A 645 -37.35 85.48 14.66
C CYS A 645 -36.51 84.23 14.92
N CYS A 646 -35.56 84.32 15.84
CA CYS A 646 -34.68 83.21 16.19
C CYS A 646 -35.48 82.08 16.88
N PRO A 647 -35.39 80.81 16.43
CA PRO A 647 -36.20 79.70 16.94
C PRO A 647 -35.87 79.31 18.40
N VAL A 648 -34.77 79.82 18.96
CA VAL A 648 -34.36 79.54 20.34
C VAL A 648 -34.77 80.66 21.30
N CYS A 649 -34.50 81.92 20.95
CA CYS A 649 -34.71 83.06 21.85
C CYS A 649 -35.83 84.00 21.41
N GLN A 650 -36.52 83.70 20.30
CA GLN A 650 -37.66 84.44 19.74
C GLN A 650 -37.39 85.93 19.47
N ARG A 651 -36.12 86.33 19.36
CA ARG A 651 -35.75 87.69 18.96
C ARG A 651 -35.93 87.87 17.46
N LEU A 652 -36.59 88.95 17.07
CA LEU A 652 -36.75 89.35 15.68
C LEU A 652 -35.40 89.69 15.05
N PHE A 653 -35.19 89.28 13.79
CA PHE A 653 -34.00 89.65 13.03
C PHE A 653 -34.13 91.10 12.53
N PRO A 654 -33.17 91.99 12.85
CA PRO A 654 -33.20 93.40 12.44
C PRO A 654 -33.12 93.62 10.92
N SER A 655 -32.52 92.66 10.20
CA SER A 655 -32.36 92.71 8.75
C SER A 655 -32.44 91.32 8.12
N GLU A 656 -32.85 91.26 6.85
CA GLU A 656 -32.89 90.03 6.07
C GLU A 656 -31.49 89.41 5.90
N ALA A 657 -30.43 90.22 5.94
CA ALA A 657 -29.05 89.75 5.87
C ALA A 657 -28.67 88.92 7.10
N GLU A 658 -29.06 89.36 8.31
CA GLU A 658 -28.80 88.59 9.54
C GLU A 658 -29.57 87.26 9.57
N LEU A 659 -30.80 87.24 9.02
CA LEU A 659 -31.57 86.00 8.88
C LEU A 659 -30.85 85.01 7.95
N GLN A 660 -30.38 85.46 6.79
CA GLN A 660 -29.65 84.62 5.83
C GLN A 660 -28.30 84.15 6.37
N ASP A 661 -27.58 84.97 7.14
CA ASP A 661 -26.32 84.57 7.78
C ASP A 661 -26.54 83.44 8.81
N VAL A 662 -27.62 83.50 9.60
CA VAL A 662 -27.96 82.45 10.56
C VAL A 662 -28.39 81.16 9.86
N ILE A 663 -29.20 81.26 8.80
CA ILE A 663 -29.57 80.10 7.97
C ILE A 663 -28.31 79.47 7.36
N SER A 664 -27.41 80.27 6.82
CA SER A 664 -26.14 79.82 6.25
C SER A 664 -25.24 79.14 7.28
N ASP A 665 -25.11 79.70 8.49
CA ASP A 665 -24.36 79.08 9.59
C ASP A 665 -24.96 77.71 9.97
N MET A 666 -26.28 77.61 10.13
CA MET A 666 -26.96 76.33 10.43
C MET A 666 -26.82 75.31 9.29
N GLN A 667 -26.96 75.73 8.03
CA GLN A 667 -26.75 74.88 6.86
C GLN A 667 -25.28 74.40 6.75
N SER A 668 -24.32 75.26 7.07
CA SER A 668 -22.90 74.91 7.08
C SER A 668 -22.59 73.85 8.15
N LYS A 669 -23.20 73.95 9.33
CA LYS A 669 -23.08 72.96 10.41
C LYS A 669 -23.70 71.62 10.03
N LEU A 670 -24.76 71.59 9.23
CA LEU A 670 -25.39 70.36 8.74
C LEU A 670 -24.66 69.72 7.56
N ARG A 671 -23.82 70.44 6.81
CA ARG A 671 -23.23 69.94 5.55
C ARG A 671 -22.47 68.61 5.69
N LEU A 672 -21.75 68.40 6.80
CA LEU A 672 -20.91 67.21 7.03
C LEU A 672 -21.56 66.18 7.97
N VAL A 673 -22.72 66.48 8.54
CA VAL A 673 -23.37 65.63 9.54
C VAL A 673 -23.98 64.37 8.92
N PRO A 674 -24.65 64.40 7.74
CA PRO A 674 -25.18 63.19 7.10
C PRO A 674 -24.10 62.15 6.77
N ASP A 675 -22.94 62.59 6.26
CA ASP A 675 -21.82 61.69 5.94
C ASP A 675 -21.23 61.07 7.20
N LYS A 676 -21.05 61.88 8.26
CA LYS A 676 -20.60 61.38 9.57
C LYS A 676 -21.61 60.40 10.18
N LEU A 677 -22.91 60.70 10.11
CA LEU A 677 -23.97 59.84 10.61
C LEU A 677 -23.97 58.50 9.86
N LYS A 678 -23.88 58.51 8.52
CA LYS A 678 -23.81 57.30 7.69
C LYS A 678 -22.58 56.46 8.00
N ASN A 679 -21.42 57.09 8.21
CA ASN A 679 -20.18 56.40 8.59
C ASN A 679 -20.28 55.81 10.00
N THR A 680 -20.82 56.55 10.97
CA THR A 680 -21.04 56.04 12.34
C THR A 680 -22.07 54.91 12.37
N GLU A 681 -23.13 54.95 11.56
CA GLU A 681 -24.09 53.85 11.41
C GLU A 681 -23.47 52.60 10.76
N HIS A 682 -22.58 52.79 9.78
CA HIS A 682 -21.84 51.68 9.18
C HIS A 682 -20.90 51.01 10.19
N GLU A 683 -20.12 51.79 10.94
CA GLU A 683 -19.24 51.29 11.99
C GLU A 683 -20.01 50.63 13.14
N LEU A 684 -21.16 51.19 13.54
CA LEU A 684 -22.03 50.59 14.55
C LEU A 684 -22.51 49.20 14.08
N LYS A 685 -23.05 49.09 12.87
CA LYS A 685 -23.50 47.80 12.30
C LYS A 685 -22.36 46.79 12.19
N LYS A 686 -21.15 47.24 11.83
CA LYS A 686 -19.97 46.38 11.74
C LYS A 686 -19.58 45.82 13.11
N LYS A 687 -19.57 46.67 14.15
CA LYS A 687 -19.25 46.26 15.53
C LYS A 687 -20.36 45.39 16.14
N GLU A 688 -21.63 45.64 15.84
CA GLU A 688 -22.76 44.81 16.28
C GLU A 688 -22.66 43.40 15.72
N ARG A 689 -22.36 43.26 14.42
CA ARG A 689 -22.10 41.96 13.79
C ARG A 689 -20.96 41.21 14.46
N LYS A 690 -19.84 41.89 14.72
CA LYS A 690 -18.69 41.27 15.40
C LYS A 690 -19.05 40.81 16.82
N ARG A 691 -19.86 41.58 17.57
CA ARG A 691 -20.35 41.18 18.89
C ARG A 691 -21.23 39.94 18.80
N ASP A 692 -22.17 39.90 17.86
CA ASP A 692 -23.09 38.77 17.70
C ASP A 692 -22.34 37.49 17.30
N GLU A 693 -21.32 37.62 16.44
CA GLU A 693 -20.40 36.53 16.10
C GLU A 693 -19.62 36.04 17.33
N MET A 694 -19.09 36.95 18.17
CA MET A 694 -18.41 36.57 19.41
C MET A 694 -19.37 35.87 20.38
N ILE A 695 -20.56 36.41 20.64
CA ILE A 695 -21.55 35.80 21.55
C ILE A 695 -21.91 34.38 21.09
N GLY A 696 -22.03 34.15 19.78
CA GLY A 696 -22.28 32.82 19.20
C GLY A 696 -21.18 31.79 19.49
N LEU A 697 -19.98 32.21 19.90
CA LEU A 697 -18.84 31.34 20.20
C LEU A 697 -18.68 31.02 21.70
N ILE A 698 -19.49 31.61 22.59
CA ILE A 698 -19.45 31.30 24.04
C ILE A 698 -19.69 29.80 24.32
N PRO A 699 -20.68 29.12 23.71
CA PRO A 699 -20.88 27.67 23.90
C PRO A 699 -19.67 26.86 23.41
N VAL A 700 -19.03 27.30 22.33
CA VAL A 700 -17.84 26.64 21.77
C VAL A 700 -16.67 26.70 22.77
N ARG A 701 -16.48 27.83 23.45
CA ARG A 701 -15.47 27.97 24.52
C ARG A 701 -15.72 27.03 25.71
N GLN A 702 -16.98 26.80 26.08
CA GLN A 702 -17.36 25.84 27.12
C GLN A 702 -17.04 24.41 26.67
N SER A 703 -17.38 24.06 25.43
CA SER A 703 -17.04 22.74 24.86
C SER A 703 -15.52 22.52 24.76
N ILE A 704 -14.72 23.56 24.47
CA ILE A 704 -13.24 23.49 24.52
C ILE A 704 -12.77 23.13 25.93
N ALA A 705 -13.31 23.79 26.97
CA ALA A 705 -12.93 23.53 28.36
C ALA A 705 -13.30 22.10 28.77
N GLU A 706 -14.51 21.63 28.44
CA GLU A 706 -14.94 20.25 28.71
C GLU A 706 -14.05 19.21 28.00
N LEU A 707 -13.68 19.47 26.74
CA LEU A 707 -12.79 18.61 25.97
C LEU A 707 -11.38 18.55 26.57
N GLN A 708 -10.81 19.69 26.97
CA GLN A 708 -9.46 19.79 27.51
C GLN A 708 -9.33 19.26 28.95
N GLU A 709 -10.26 19.64 29.83
CA GLU A 709 -10.12 19.41 31.27
C GLU A 709 -10.71 18.07 31.73
N LYS A 710 -11.65 17.49 30.98
CA LYS A 710 -12.37 16.28 31.38
C LYS A 710 -12.23 15.14 30.39
N ASP A 711 -12.71 15.35 29.16
CA ASP A 711 -12.91 14.25 28.21
C ASP A 711 -11.60 13.63 27.70
N LEU A 712 -10.63 14.45 27.29
CA LEU A 712 -9.33 13.95 26.81
C LEU A 712 -8.52 13.28 27.93
N PRO A 713 -8.40 13.86 29.14
CA PRO A 713 -7.76 13.19 30.27
C PRO A 713 -8.39 11.84 30.64
N GLU A 714 -9.72 11.75 30.70
CA GLU A 714 -10.42 10.50 31.03
C GLU A 714 -10.12 9.39 30.01
N MET A 715 -10.13 9.73 28.71
CA MET A 715 -9.84 8.79 27.64
C MET A 715 -8.36 8.37 27.61
N ARG A 716 -7.43 9.30 27.90
CA ARG A 716 -6.01 8.99 28.05
C ARG A 716 -5.75 8.03 29.21
N ASN A 717 -6.45 8.20 30.34
CA ASN A 717 -6.38 7.26 31.47
C ASN A 717 -6.91 5.88 31.11
N LYS A 718 -8.05 5.78 30.40
CA LYS A 718 -8.58 4.50 29.90
C LYS A 718 -7.57 3.79 28.99
N LEU A 719 -6.94 4.53 28.07
CA LEU A 719 -5.91 4.00 27.18
C LEU A 719 -4.70 3.46 27.96
N GLN A 720 -4.27 4.16 29.01
CA GLN A 720 -3.16 3.71 29.85
C GLN A 720 -3.48 2.39 30.56
N THR A 721 -4.69 2.24 31.10
CA THR A 721 -5.15 0.99 31.75
C THR A 721 -5.16 -0.17 30.75
N VAL A 722 -5.73 0.03 29.56
CA VAL A 722 -5.77 -1.01 28.51
C VAL A 722 -4.37 -1.41 28.06
N ASN A 723 -3.42 -0.47 27.95
CA ASN A 723 -2.03 -0.79 27.60
C ASN A 723 -1.35 -1.67 28.68
N ARG A 724 -1.58 -1.40 29.97
CA ARG A 724 -1.05 -2.24 31.07
C ARG A 724 -1.60 -3.66 31.02
N GLU A 725 -2.89 -3.82 30.71
CA GLU A 725 -3.52 -5.14 30.55
C GLU A 725 -2.95 -5.91 29.34
N ILE A 726 -2.70 -5.22 28.22
CA ILE A 726 -2.06 -5.79 27.03
C ILE A 726 -0.66 -6.31 27.36
N GLU A 727 0.16 -5.52 28.06
CA GLU A 727 1.52 -5.93 28.44
C GLU A 727 1.51 -7.15 29.37
N LYS A 728 0.54 -7.22 30.29
CA LYS A 728 0.36 -8.39 31.16
C LYS A 728 0.00 -9.64 30.33
N LEU A 729 -0.99 -9.53 29.46
CA LEU A 729 -1.42 -10.66 28.61
C LEU A 729 -0.31 -11.15 27.67
N LYS A 730 0.55 -10.25 27.17
CA LYS A 730 1.71 -10.62 26.35
C LYS A 730 2.73 -11.46 27.14
N ARG A 731 3.04 -11.08 28.37
CA ARG A 731 3.92 -11.89 29.25
C ARG A 731 3.30 -13.25 29.55
N ASP A 732 2.02 -13.29 29.89
CA ASP A 732 1.31 -14.54 30.19
C ASP A 732 1.30 -15.49 28.95
N ILE A 733 1.20 -14.95 27.73
CA ILE A 733 1.28 -15.74 26.49
C ILE A 733 2.69 -16.30 26.29
N GLU A 734 3.73 -15.49 26.44
CA GLU A 734 5.13 -15.91 26.28
C GLU A 734 5.51 -17.03 27.27
N GLU A 735 5.06 -16.93 28.52
CA GLU A 735 5.22 -17.99 29.54
C GLU A 735 4.52 -19.30 29.13
N GLN A 736 3.33 -19.24 28.53
CA GLN A 736 2.63 -20.45 28.08
C GLN A 736 3.20 -21.03 26.78
N GLU A 737 3.72 -20.20 25.87
CA GLU A 737 4.37 -20.64 24.62
C GLU A 737 5.70 -21.36 24.89
N THR A 738 6.50 -20.86 25.83
CA THR A 738 7.74 -21.52 26.27
C THR A 738 7.45 -22.89 26.90
N LEU A 739 6.43 -22.98 27.76
CA LEU A 739 5.98 -24.26 28.34
C LEU A 739 5.48 -25.24 27.27
N LEU A 740 4.72 -24.75 26.27
CA LEU A 740 4.25 -25.56 25.15
C LEU A 740 5.41 -26.13 24.32
N SER A 741 6.43 -25.31 24.02
CA SER A 741 7.60 -25.72 23.25
C SER A 741 8.39 -26.83 23.96
N MET A 742 8.55 -26.72 25.28
CA MET A 742 9.21 -27.74 26.09
C MET A 742 8.46 -29.07 26.04
N LEU A 743 7.15 -29.06 26.29
CA LEU A 743 6.32 -30.26 26.29
C LEU A 743 6.22 -30.92 24.90
N MET A 744 6.19 -30.13 23.82
CA MET A 744 6.20 -30.67 22.46
C MET A 744 7.51 -31.39 22.14
N SER A 745 8.66 -30.85 22.57
CA SER A 745 9.95 -31.50 22.41
C SER A 745 10.04 -32.83 23.17
N GLU A 746 9.49 -32.90 24.38
CA GLU A 746 9.37 -34.12 25.17
C GLU A 746 8.45 -35.17 24.49
N GLU A 747 7.36 -34.73 23.87
CA GLU A 747 6.42 -35.62 23.16
C GLU A 747 7.01 -36.18 21.86
N ASP A 748 7.70 -35.34 21.08
CA ASP A 748 8.28 -35.72 19.79
C ASP A 748 9.44 -36.71 19.95
N THR A 749 10.28 -36.52 20.98
CA THR A 749 11.34 -37.47 21.34
C THR A 749 10.76 -38.85 21.71
N ALA A 750 9.71 -38.89 22.54
CA ALA A 750 9.01 -40.13 22.88
C ALA A 750 8.35 -40.81 21.66
N LYS A 751 7.74 -40.04 20.75
CA LYS A 751 7.13 -40.57 19.50
C LYS A 751 8.17 -41.19 18.57
N ALA A 752 9.37 -40.60 18.47
CA ALA A 752 10.44 -41.11 17.62
C ALA A 752 10.88 -42.54 18.03
N CYS A 753 10.83 -42.85 19.33
CA CYS A 753 11.18 -44.17 19.86
C CYS A 753 10.05 -45.23 19.72
N LEU A 754 8.80 -44.82 19.50
CA LEU A 754 7.63 -45.70 19.51
C LEU A 754 7.69 -46.79 18.41
N GLN A 755 8.22 -46.45 17.24
CA GLN A 755 8.32 -47.37 16.10
C GLN A 755 9.25 -48.55 16.42
N ASP A 756 10.41 -48.28 16.99
CA ASP A 756 11.39 -49.30 17.36
C ASP A 756 10.91 -50.17 18.54
N ILE A 757 10.19 -49.59 19.51
CA ILE A 757 9.58 -50.34 20.62
C ILE A 757 8.45 -51.25 20.13
N SER A 758 7.65 -50.80 19.15
CA SER A 758 6.59 -51.62 18.55
C SER A 758 7.13 -52.83 17.79
N LEU A 759 8.30 -52.68 17.15
CA LEU A 759 9.00 -53.76 16.45
C LEU A 759 9.51 -54.82 17.45
N MET A 760 10.04 -54.36 18.58
CA MET A 760 10.50 -55.24 19.66
C MET A 760 9.37 -56.05 20.30
N ASP A 761 8.21 -55.46 20.55
CA ASP A 761 7.04 -56.14 21.13
C ASP A 761 6.54 -57.28 20.21
N ARG A 762 6.59 -57.05 18.89
CA ARG A 762 6.29 -58.08 17.88
C ARG A 762 7.27 -59.25 17.94
N TYR A 763 8.58 -58.98 18.03
CA TYR A 763 9.59 -60.04 18.18
C TYR A 763 9.45 -60.84 19.50
N GLN A 764 8.93 -60.23 20.56
CA GLN A 764 8.66 -60.92 21.83
C GLN A 764 7.41 -61.82 21.77
N LEU A 765 6.37 -61.41 21.04
CA LEU A 765 5.18 -62.23 20.78
C LEU A 765 5.50 -63.47 19.94
N ASP A 766 6.31 -63.31 18.89
CA ASP A 766 6.74 -64.41 18.03
C ASP A 766 7.52 -65.49 18.83
N LEU A 767 8.30 -65.09 19.83
CA LEU A 767 9.02 -66.01 20.74
C LEU A 767 8.07 -66.84 21.62
N LYS A 768 7.02 -66.23 22.18
CA LYS A 768 6.03 -66.93 23.03
C LYS A 768 5.20 -67.94 22.24
N ASP A 769 4.90 -67.64 20.98
CA ASP A 769 4.07 -68.51 20.15
C ASP A 769 4.80 -69.78 19.72
N VAL A 770 6.13 -69.70 19.55
CA VAL A 770 7.01 -70.86 19.34
C VAL A 770 7.09 -71.73 20.61
N GLU A 771 7.10 -71.14 21.80
CA GLU A 771 7.15 -71.88 23.08
C GLU A 771 5.83 -72.63 23.37
N ARG A 772 4.68 -72.03 23.06
CA ARG A 772 3.35 -72.64 23.23
C ARG A 772 3.15 -73.89 22.37
N LYS A 773 3.64 -73.85 21.11
CA LYS A 773 3.53 -74.98 20.17
C LYS A 773 4.32 -76.21 20.63
N ILE A 774 5.47 -76.02 21.28
CA ILE A 774 6.30 -77.11 21.81
C ILE A 774 5.59 -77.84 22.98
N ALA A 775 4.88 -77.11 23.85
CA ALA A 775 4.21 -77.68 25.02
C ALA A 775 2.98 -78.55 24.67
N GLN A 776 2.23 -78.21 23.61
CA GLN A 776 1.02 -78.95 23.21
C GLN A 776 1.32 -80.32 22.58
N HIS A 777 2.48 -80.50 21.97
CA HIS A 777 2.86 -81.77 21.33
C HIS A 777 3.35 -82.83 22.33
N ALA A 778 3.78 -82.44 23.54
CA ALA A 778 4.24 -83.37 24.57
C ALA A 778 3.10 -84.12 25.30
N ALA A 779 1.88 -83.58 25.32
CA ALA A 779 0.78 -84.08 26.15
C ALA A 779 -0.12 -85.16 25.49
N LYS A 780 0.12 -85.53 24.22
CA LYS A 780 -0.80 -86.39 23.42
C LYS A 780 -0.34 -87.85 23.24
N LEU A 781 0.68 -88.32 23.96
CA LEU A 781 1.17 -89.71 23.90
C LEU A 781 0.75 -90.50 25.15
N GLN A 782 -0.49 -91.03 25.21
CA GLN A 782 -0.89 -92.09 26.14
C GLN A 782 -2.25 -92.72 25.76
N GLY A 783 -2.27 -94.03 25.44
CA GLY A 783 -3.45 -94.92 25.55
C GLY A 783 -4.07 -95.44 24.24
N MET A 784 -3.88 -96.74 23.93
CA MET A 784 -4.44 -97.50 22.79
C MET A 784 -5.62 -98.41 23.22
N ASP A 785 -6.54 -98.80 22.32
CA ASP A 785 -6.67 -100.17 21.72
C ASP A 785 -7.81 -100.31 20.64
N LEU A 786 -7.72 -101.35 19.79
CA LEU A 786 -8.35 -101.59 18.46
C LEU A 786 -9.54 -102.60 18.44
N SER A 787 -10.45 -102.48 17.43
CA SER A 787 -11.07 -103.64 16.73
C SER A 787 -11.92 -103.32 15.46
N ARG A 788 -11.30 -103.00 14.30
CA ARG A 788 -11.81 -103.26 12.90
C ARG A 788 -10.76 -102.86 11.85
N THR A 789 -10.66 -103.55 10.71
CA THR A 789 -9.50 -103.49 9.78
C THR A 789 -9.61 -102.42 8.68
N MET A 790 -8.59 -101.55 8.57
CA MET A 790 -8.51 -100.35 7.73
C MET A 790 -8.62 -100.55 6.20
N GLN A 791 -8.35 -101.75 5.69
CA GLN A 791 -8.34 -102.01 4.24
C GLN A 791 -9.75 -102.14 3.62
N HIS A 792 -10.77 -102.53 4.39
CA HIS A 792 -12.09 -102.81 3.82
C HIS A 792 -12.91 -101.53 3.55
N ILE A 793 -12.78 -100.51 4.42
CA ILE A 793 -13.45 -99.21 4.31
C ILE A 793 -12.78 -98.33 3.22
N SER A 794 -11.48 -98.52 2.97
CA SER A 794 -10.73 -97.77 1.96
C SER A 794 -11.16 -98.05 0.51
N HIS A 795 -11.59 -99.29 0.21
CA HIS A 795 -11.93 -99.67 -1.16
C HIS A 795 -13.31 -99.13 -1.59
N GLU A 796 -14.33 -99.24 -0.73
CA GLU A 796 -15.67 -98.72 -1.02
C GLU A 796 -15.70 -97.19 -1.17
N LYS A 797 -14.83 -96.48 -0.43
CA LYS A 797 -14.67 -95.03 -0.55
C LYS A 797 -14.04 -94.61 -1.88
N GLN A 798 -13.10 -95.38 -2.43
CA GLN A 798 -12.45 -95.02 -3.69
C GLN A 798 -13.39 -95.15 -4.90
N GLU A 799 -14.26 -96.17 -4.91
CA GLU A 799 -15.19 -96.38 -6.02
C GLU A 799 -16.30 -95.32 -6.08
N THR A 800 -16.83 -94.93 -4.92
CA THR A 800 -17.81 -93.84 -4.81
C THR A 800 -17.19 -92.49 -5.16
N GLN A 801 -15.93 -92.23 -4.76
CA GLN A 801 -15.22 -90.98 -5.09
C GLN A 801 -15.01 -90.81 -6.59
N HIS A 802 -14.58 -91.87 -7.27
CA HIS A 802 -14.27 -91.80 -8.70
C HIS A 802 -15.49 -91.45 -9.55
N ARG A 803 -16.68 -91.96 -9.18
CA ARG A 803 -17.94 -91.59 -9.87
C ARG A 803 -18.28 -90.13 -9.64
N LEU A 804 -18.09 -89.63 -8.42
CA LEU A 804 -18.38 -88.25 -8.04
C LEU A 804 -17.47 -87.25 -8.77
N ASP A 805 -16.17 -87.56 -8.87
CA ASP A 805 -15.19 -86.73 -9.57
C ASP A 805 -15.47 -86.66 -11.08
N THR A 806 -15.91 -87.78 -11.67
CA THR A 806 -16.26 -87.84 -13.10
C THR A 806 -17.47 -86.95 -13.43
N THR A 807 -18.51 -86.98 -12.60
CA THR A 807 -19.72 -86.17 -12.78
C THR A 807 -19.45 -84.68 -12.52
N CYS A 808 -18.62 -84.35 -11.53
CA CYS A 808 -18.18 -82.97 -11.28
C CYS A 808 -17.39 -82.39 -12.46
N SER A 809 -16.43 -83.16 -12.99
CA SER A 809 -15.57 -82.71 -14.10
C SER A 809 -16.38 -82.37 -15.36
N LYS A 810 -17.38 -83.19 -15.70
CA LYS A 810 -18.28 -82.93 -16.84
C LYS A 810 -19.10 -81.65 -16.64
N MET A 811 -19.59 -81.44 -15.42
CA MET A 811 -20.40 -80.26 -15.09
C MET A 811 -19.58 -78.97 -15.10
N GLU A 812 -18.35 -79.00 -14.59
CA GLU A 812 -17.43 -77.87 -14.60
C GLU A 812 -17.01 -77.49 -16.03
N LEU A 813 -16.72 -78.47 -16.88
CA LEU A 813 -16.39 -78.23 -18.29
C LEU A 813 -17.53 -77.48 -19.01
N LYS A 814 -18.77 -77.91 -18.81
CA LYS A 814 -19.95 -77.30 -19.44
C LYS A 814 -20.25 -75.90 -18.89
N ARG A 815 -20.05 -75.67 -17.58
CA ARG A 815 -20.14 -74.32 -16.97
C ARG A 815 -19.08 -73.38 -17.50
N LYS A 816 -17.85 -73.86 -17.69
CA LYS A 816 -16.76 -73.08 -18.26
C LYS A 816 -17.06 -72.65 -19.69
N MET A 817 -17.60 -73.54 -20.53
CA MET A 817 -18.01 -73.19 -21.90
C MET A 817 -19.10 -72.11 -21.97
N ILE A 818 -20.07 -72.14 -21.03
CA ILE A 818 -21.10 -71.09 -20.92
C ILE A 818 -20.44 -69.75 -20.55
N GLN A 819 -19.55 -69.77 -19.56
CA GLN A 819 -18.86 -68.57 -19.09
C GLN A 819 -17.97 -67.97 -20.18
N ASP A 820 -17.17 -68.78 -20.87
CA ASP A 820 -16.28 -68.34 -21.93
C ASP A 820 -17.08 -67.66 -23.08
N GLN A 821 -18.21 -68.26 -23.50
CA GLN A 821 -19.07 -67.68 -24.54
C GLN A 821 -19.76 -66.37 -24.10
N GLN A 822 -20.17 -66.27 -22.82
CA GLN A 822 -20.78 -65.06 -22.29
C GLN A 822 -19.76 -63.93 -22.10
N GLU A 823 -18.54 -64.23 -21.66
CA GLU A 823 -17.44 -63.26 -21.54
C GLU A 823 -17.02 -62.73 -22.91
N GLN A 824 -16.98 -63.58 -23.94
CA GLN A 824 -16.64 -63.16 -25.31
C GLN A 824 -17.69 -62.19 -25.90
N ILE A 825 -18.98 -62.42 -25.65
CA ILE A 825 -20.03 -61.47 -26.06
C ILE A 825 -19.94 -60.16 -25.27
N GLN A 826 -19.63 -60.23 -23.98
CA GLN A 826 -19.55 -59.03 -23.13
C GLN A 826 -18.35 -58.14 -23.46
N THR A 827 -17.21 -58.75 -23.79
CA THR A 827 -15.98 -58.05 -24.23
C THR A 827 -16.14 -57.36 -25.58
N LEU A 828 -16.85 -57.99 -26.53
CA LEU A 828 -17.17 -57.34 -27.80
C LEU A 828 -18.18 -56.19 -27.61
N LYS A 829 -19.15 -56.32 -26.71
CA LYS A 829 -20.06 -55.22 -26.34
C LYS A 829 -19.36 -54.04 -25.68
N SER A 830 -18.40 -54.30 -24.79
CA SER A 830 -17.62 -53.21 -24.17
C SER A 830 -16.76 -52.48 -25.19
N SER A 831 -16.13 -53.22 -26.12
CA SER A 831 -15.32 -52.63 -27.21
C SER A 831 -16.14 -51.69 -28.11
N VAL A 832 -17.34 -52.10 -28.53
CA VAL A 832 -18.25 -51.23 -29.31
C VAL A 832 -18.64 -49.96 -28.55
N ASN A 833 -18.93 -50.10 -27.25
CA ASN A 833 -19.29 -48.96 -26.41
C ASN A 833 -18.12 -48.00 -26.17
N GLU A 834 -16.89 -48.51 -26.01
CA GLU A 834 -15.67 -47.72 -25.86
C GLU A 834 -15.37 -46.89 -27.12
N ILE A 835 -15.41 -47.52 -28.30
CA ILE A 835 -15.19 -46.84 -29.59
C ILE A 835 -16.28 -45.78 -29.83
N CYS A 836 -17.53 -46.07 -29.46
CA CYS A 836 -18.65 -45.11 -29.58
C CYS A 836 -18.48 -43.90 -28.63
N ALA A 837 -18.00 -44.14 -27.40
CA ALA A 837 -17.71 -43.08 -26.44
C ALA A 837 -16.56 -42.17 -26.91
N GLU A 838 -15.49 -42.74 -27.47
CA GLU A 838 -14.37 -41.97 -28.04
C GLU A 838 -14.82 -41.13 -29.25
N LYS A 839 -15.65 -41.69 -30.14
CA LYS A 839 -16.22 -40.96 -31.27
C LYS A 839 -17.04 -39.74 -30.82
N LEU A 840 -17.90 -39.90 -29.81
CA LEU A 840 -18.72 -38.82 -29.27
C LEU A 840 -17.85 -37.73 -28.62
N HIS A 841 -16.76 -38.11 -27.97
CA HIS A 841 -15.82 -37.18 -27.37
C HIS A 841 -15.12 -36.31 -28.42
N ILE A 842 -14.55 -36.91 -29.46
CA ILE A 842 -13.83 -36.19 -30.53
C ILE A 842 -14.80 -35.32 -31.35
N SER A 843 -16.05 -35.75 -31.55
CA SER A 843 -17.09 -34.94 -32.19
C SER A 843 -17.42 -33.67 -31.40
N SER A 844 -17.47 -33.76 -30.06
CA SER A 844 -17.67 -32.59 -29.20
C SER A 844 -16.50 -31.61 -29.26
N ASP A 845 -15.27 -32.10 -29.42
CA ASP A 845 -14.08 -31.25 -29.49
C ASP A 845 -13.98 -30.49 -30.83
N MET A 846 -14.50 -31.08 -31.92
CA MET A 846 -14.58 -30.42 -33.23
C MET A 846 -15.55 -29.22 -33.23
N GLN A 847 -16.64 -29.29 -32.46
CA GLN A 847 -17.54 -28.14 -32.23
C GLN A 847 -16.86 -27.03 -31.40
N LYS A 848 -16.00 -27.38 -30.45
CA LYS A 848 -15.21 -26.40 -29.68
C LYS A 848 -14.16 -25.72 -30.56
N GLN A 849 -13.54 -26.44 -31.49
CA GLN A 849 -12.57 -25.87 -32.43
C GLN A 849 -13.17 -24.71 -33.24
N GLN A 850 -14.37 -24.90 -33.83
CA GLN A 850 -15.04 -23.84 -34.59
C GLN A 850 -15.35 -22.59 -33.74
N GLN A 851 -15.78 -22.79 -32.49
CA GLN A 851 -16.04 -21.67 -31.57
C GLN A 851 -14.76 -20.91 -31.19
N LEU A 852 -13.65 -21.62 -31.01
CA LEU A 852 -12.35 -21.03 -30.71
C LEU A 852 -11.76 -20.26 -31.91
N GLU A 853 -12.00 -20.72 -33.14
CA GLU A 853 -11.62 -20.01 -34.37
C GLU A 853 -12.35 -18.68 -34.51
N GLU A 854 -13.67 -18.65 -34.28
CA GLU A 854 -14.47 -17.41 -34.30
C GLU A 854 -13.99 -16.42 -33.23
N GLN A 855 -13.74 -16.89 -32.01
CA GLN A 855 -13.19 -16.05 -30.93
C GLN A 855 -11.81 -15.50 -31.25
N CYS A 856 -10.97 -16.26 -31.97
CA CYS A 856 -9.65 -15.82 -32.41
C CYS A 856 -9.75 -14.62 -33.37
N VAL A 857 -10.72 -14.64 -34.30
CA VAL A 857 -10.95 -13.55 -35.25
C VAL A 857 -11.45 -12.30 -34.51
N GLU A 858 -12.44 -12.45 -33.62
CA GLU A 858 -12.98 -11.35 -32.82
C GLU A 858 -11.88 -10.66 -31.99
N LEU A 859 -11.12 -11.42 -31.20
CA LEU A 859 -10.03 -10.90 -30.38
C LEU A 859 -8.94 -10.21 -31.22
N THR A 860 -8.63 -10.73 -32.40
CA THR A 860 -7.64 -10.11 -33.30
C THR A 860 -8.10 -8.74 -33.78
N THR A 861 -9.38 -8.58 -34.12
CA THR A 861 -9.95 -7.29 -34.55
C THR A 861 -10.00 -6.26 -33.40
N GLU A 862 -10.35 -6.70 -32.18
CA GLU A 862 -10.35 -5.84 -30.99
C GLU A 862 -8.94 -5.34 -30.63
N ILE A 863 -7.93 -6.22 -30.73
CA ILE A 863 -6.52 -5.85 -30.49
C ILE A 863 -6.03 -4.80 -31.49
N GLN A 864 -6.44 -4.90 -32.76
CA GLN A 864 -6.09 -3.92 -33.79
C GLN A 864 -6.76 -2.56 -33.55
N ALA A 865 -8.04 -2.55 -33.15
CA ALA A 865 -8.74 -1.32 -32.80
C ALA A 865 -8.09 -0.62 -31.59
N LEU A 866 -7.79 -1.36 -30.52
CA LEU A 866 -7.08 -0.85 -29.35
C LEU A 866 -5.68 -0.33 -29.69
N HIS A 867 -4.96 -1.00 -30.60
CA HIS A 867 -3.65 -0.55 -31.05
C HIS A 867 -3.70 0.84 -31.71
N ARG A 868 -4.69 1.06 -32.57
CA ARG A 868 -4.90 2.35 -33.26
C ARG A 868 -5.24 3.46 -32.28
N GLU A 869 -6.15 3.20 -31.33
CA GLU A 869 -6.52 4.18 -30.31
C GLU A 869 -5.35 4.53 -29.36
N ILE A 870 -4.48 3.56 -29.03
CA ILE A 870 -3.25 3.79 -28.26
C ILE A 870 -2.28 4.69 -29.05
N GLN A 871 -2.18 4.48 -30.36
CA GLN A 871 -1.28 5.25 -31.21
C GLN A 871 -1.75 6.71 -31.34
N GLU A 872 -3.04 6.94 -31.59
CA GLU A 872 -3.65 8.27 -31.64
C GLU A 872 -3.47 9.03 -30.31
N ALA A 873 -3.64 8.35 -29.17
CA ALA A 873 -3.42 8.96 -27.86
C ALA A 873 -1.93 9.29 -27.59
N LYS A 874 -0.99 8.45 -28.05
CA LYS A 874 0.46 8.72 -27.93
C LYS A 874 0.91 9.92 -28.75
N GLU A 875 0.35 10.09 -29.95
CA GLU A 875 0.65 11.23 -30.81
C GLU A 875 0.21 12.56 -30.17
N GLN A 876 -0.84 12.55 -29.35
CA GLN A 876 -1.27 13.72 -28.57
C GLN A 876 -0.43 13.99 -27.32
N VAL A 877 0.24 12.99 -26.74
CA VAL A 877 1.09 13.15 -25.54
C VAL A 877 2.43 13.85 -25.87
N SER A 878 2.99 13.60 -27.06
CA SER A 878 4.28 14.19 -27.50
C SER A 878 4.32 15.73 -27.45
N PRO A 879 3.38 16.48 -28.05
CA PRO A 879 3.38 17.94 -27.99
C PRO A 879 3.12 18.48 -26.57
N LEU A 880 2.32 17.78 -25.75
CA LEU A 880 2.09 18.15 -24.35
C LEU A 880 3.35 17.96 -23.50
N ALA A 881 4.14 16.91 -23.75
CA ALA A 881 5.40 16.68 -23.07
C ALA A 881 6.45 17.77 -23.41
N ALA A 882 6.58 18.13 -24.68
CA ALA A 882 7.49 19.21 -25.11
C ALA A 882 7.09 20.57 -24.52
N THR A 883 5.79 20.86 -24.44
CA THR A 883 5.28 22.10 -23.84
C THR A 883 5.53 22.15 -22.33
N LEU A 884 5.36 21.02 -21.65
CA LEU A 884 5.62 20.89 -20.21
C LEU A 884 7.11 21.03 -19.89
N GLU A 885 7.99 20.44 -20.69
CA GLU A 885 9.44 20.57 -20.53
C GLU A 885 9.91 22.02 -20.73
N LYS A 886 9.37 22.72 -21.75
CA LYS A 886 9.63 24.15 -21.97
C LYS A 886 9.19 25.01 -20.78
N LEU A 887 7.98 24.80 -20.26
CA LEU A 887 7.49 25.55 -19.09
C LEU A 887 8.28 25.24 -17.81
N GLN A 888 8.76 23.99 -17.66
CA GLN A 888 9.63 23.60 -16.56
C GLN A 888 11.01 24.28 -16.66
N GLN A 889 11.63 24.31 -17.84
CA GLN A 889 12.88 25.04 -18.07
C GLN A 889 12.72 26.53 -17.77
N GLU A 890 11.66 27.16 -18.26
CA GLU A 890 11.39 28.58 -18.01
C GLU A 890 11.14 28.88 -16.52
N LYS A 891 10.53 27.96 -15.77
CA LYS A 891 10.38 28.07 -14.30
C LYS A 891 11.74 27.91 -13.61
N GLN A 892 12.54 26.95 -14.04
CA GLN A 892 13.86 26.68 -13.47
C GLN A 892 14.78 27.89 -13.68
N GLU A 893 14.80 28.49 -14.87
CA GLU A 893 15.53 29.73 -15.15
C GLU A 893 15.07 30.91 -14.28
N LEU A 894 13.76 31.01 -14.00
CA LEU A 894 13.20 32.02 -13.10
C LEU A 894 13.64 31.82 -11.64
N ILE A 895 13.67 30.57 -11.18
CA ILE A 895 14.15 30.20 -9.84
C ILE A 895 15.65 30.44 -9.72
N GLU A 896 16.45 30.03 -10.71
CA GLU A 896 17.90 30.22 -10.75
C GLU A 896 18.23 31.73 -10.71
N ARG A 897 17.54 32.55 -11.50
CA ARG A 897 17.71 34.00 -11.50
C ARG A 897 17.30 34.66 -10.17
N ARG A 898 16.24 34.17 -9.53
CA ARG A 898 15.83 34.65 -8.19
C ARG A 898 16.87 34.27 -7.15
N ARG A 899 17.30 33.01 -7.15
CA ARG A 899 18.30 32.48 -6.23
C ARG A 899 19.62 33.23 -6.38
N GLN A 900 20.08 33.46 -7.62
CA GLN A 900 21.29 34.22 -7.89
C GLN A 900 21.18 35.66 -7.36
N LYS A 901 20.07 36.36 -7.59
CA LYS A 901 19.85 37.71 -7.04
C LYS A 901 19.73 37.72 -5.51
N GLN A 902 19.16 36.67 -4.92
CA GLN A 902 19.01 36.54 -3.48
C GLN A 902 20.35 36.19 -2.80
N GLU A 903 21.16 35.33 -3.42
CA GLU A 903 22.52 35.00 -2.98
C GLU A 903 23.42 36.24 -3.12
N GLU A 904 23.35 36.97 -4.24
CA GLU A 904 24.07 38.25 -4.42
C GLU A 904 23.67 39.31 -3.37
N GLY A 905 22.37 39.44 -3.05
CA GLY A 905 21.90 40.34 -1.99
C GLY A 905 22.34 39.88 -0.60
N GLN A 906 22.26 38.58 -0.31
CA GLN A 906 22.67 38.02 0.98
C GLN A 906 24.19 38.11 1.21
N GLU A 907 25.00 37.90 0.17
CA GLU A 907 26.45 38.07 0.21
C GLU A 907 26.84 39.53 0.49
N LYS A 908 26.15 40.50 -0.13
CA LYS A 908 26.34 41.93 0.15
C LYS A 908 25.99 42.28 1.61
N VAL A 909 24.84 41.82 2.10
CA VAL A 909 24.42 42.03 3.50
C VAL A 909 25.42 41.39 4.48
N ASN A 910 25.89 40.18 4.18
CA ASN A 910 26.89 39.50 5.03
C ASN A 910 28.24 40.24 5.03
N ALA A 911 28.69 40.73 3.88
CA ALA A 911 29.91 41.53 3.78
C ALA A 911 29.82 42.85 4.55
N ILE A 912 28.66 43.51 4.55
CA ILE A 912 28.40 44.73 5.34
C ILE A 912 28.44 44.40 6.84
N LYS A 913 27.76 43.33 7.27
CA LYS A 913 27.74 42.86 8.68
C LYS A 913 29.13 42.53 9.21
N GLU A 914 29.95 41.84 8.44
CA GLU A 914 31.30 41.45 8.86
C GLU A 914 32.21 42.67 9.04
N ARG A 915 32.18 43.61 8.08
CA ARG A 915 32.94 44.87 8.16
C ARG A 915 32.48 45.75 9.33
N PHE A 916 31.18 45.82 9.58
CA PHE A 916 30.60 46.57 10.70
C PHE A 916 30.97 45.96 12.07
N LYS A 917 31.00 44.63 12.17
CA LYS A 917 31.41 43.91 13.38
C LYS A 917 32.88 44.18 13.74
N ASN A 918 33.78 44.17 12.76
CA ASN A 918 35.20 44.48 12.96
C ASN A 918 35.40 45.92 13.46
N LEU A 919 34.62 46.85 12.93
CA LEU A 919 34.61 48.24 13.35
C LEU A 919 34.14 48.41 14.81
N CYS A 920 33.09 47.70 15.23
CA CYS A 920 32.62 47.69 16.62
C CYS A 920 33.66 47.15 17.61
N VAL A 921 34.48 46.18 17.20
CA VAL A 921 35.56 45.61 18.05
C VAL A 921 36.65 46.66 18.27
N LEU A 922 37.10 47.33 17.20
CA LEU A 922 38.09 48.40 17.28
C LEU A 922 37.60 49.57 18.15
N GLU A 923 36.34 49.98 18.02
CA GLU A 923 35.76 51.03 18.86
C GLU A 923 35.73 50.67 20.34
N ARG A 924 35.48 49.41 20.69
CA ARG A 924 35.47 48.93 22.08
C ARG A 924 36.87 48.93 22.69
N GLU A 925 37.88 48.52 21.94
CA GLU A 925 39.28 48.54 22.39
C GLU A 925 39.80 49.97 22.56
N ILE A 926 39.40 50.89 21.68
CA ILE A 926 39.69 52.33 21.79
C ILE A 926 39.04 52.92 23.05
N LYS A 927 37.75 52.65 23.30
CA LYS A 927 37.05 53.14 24.50
C LYS A 927 37.70 52.65 25.79
N LYS A 928 38.07 51.37 25.85
CA LYS A 928 38.73 50.79 27.02
C LYS A 928 40.07 51.47 27.36
N TYR A 929 40.87 51.81 26.35
CA TYR A 929 42.15 52.51 26.56
C TYR A 929 41.95 53.93 27.14
N ILE A 930 40.94 54.65 26.66
CA ILE A 930 40.61 56.01 27.10
C ILE A 930 40.07 55.99 28.55
N GLU A 931 39.15 55.07 28.86
CA GLU A 931 38.55 54.93 30.19
C GLU A 931 39.58 54.53 31.27
N GLU A 932 40.61 53.77 30.90
CA GLU A 932 41.70 53.37 31.81
C GLU A 932 42.72 54.49 32.08
N GLY A 933 42.59 55.68 31.45
CA GLY A 933 43.41 56.86 31.75
C GLY A 933 44.92 56.70 31.46
N LYS A 934 45.26 55.82 30.51
CA LYS A 934 46.63 55.34 30.28
C LYS A 934 47.60 56.40 29.75
N ASP A 935 47.11 57.39 29.01
CA ASP A 935 47.95 58.49 28.51
C ASP A 935 48.51 59.36 29.66
N ASN A 936 47.67 59.69 30.66
CA ASN A 936 48.12 60.44 31.84
C ASN A 936 49.14 59.64 32.66
N TYR A 937 48.96 58.32 32.76
CA TYR A 937 49.88 57.44 33.47
C TYR A 937 51.23 57.32 32.74
N LYS A 938 51.21 57.34 31.41
CA LYS A 938 52.42 57.36 30.57
C LYS A 938 53.20 58.66 30.73
N GLU A 939 52.55 59.82 30.63
CA GLU A 939 53.21 61.13 30.80
C GLU A 939 53.87 61.25 32.19
N GLN A 940 53.21 60.75 33.24
CA GLN A 940 53.77 60.73 34.59
C GLN A 940 55.06 59.89 34.67
N LYS A 941 55.09 58.72 34.03
CA LYS A 941 56.28 57.84 34.03
C LYS A 941 57.40 58.34 33.12
N GLU A 942 57.07 59.07 32.05
CA GLU A 942 58.06 59.73 31.19
C GLU A 942 58.74 60.89 31.90
N ALA A 943 58.01 61.67 32.70
CA ALA A 943 58.59 62.71 33.55
C ALA A 943 59.53 62.12 34.62
N GLU A 944 59.11 61.06 35.31
CA GLU A 944 59.97 60.33 36.27
C GLU A 944 61.25 59.78 35.60
N LEU A 945 61.15 59.30 34.36
CA LEU A 945 62.30 58.81 33.59
C LEU A 945 63.25 59.94 33.17
N GLN A 946 62.74 61.11 32.79
CA GLN A 946 63.58 62.27 32.48
C GLN A 946 64.34 62.76 33.71
N GLU A 947 63.68 62.84 34.86
CA GLU A 947 64.32 63.21 36.13
C GLU A 947 65.42 62.21 36.52
N THR A 948 65.13 60.91 36.40
CA THR A 948 66.10 59.83 36.66
C THR A 948 67.29 59.88 35.69
N ASN A 949 67.07 60.26 34.42
CA ASN A 949 68.14 60.42 33.43
C ASN A 949 69.07 61.59 33.75
N THR A 950 68.53 62.73 34.20
CA THR A 950 69.37 63.86 34.66
C THR A 950 70.21 63.49 35.87
N GLN A 951 69.62 62.79 36.85
CA GLN A 951 70.36 62.32 38.04
C GLN A 951 71.44 61.29 37.67
N LEU A 952 71.18 60.43 36.68
CA LEU A 952 72.15 59.47 36.17
C LEU A 952 73.32 60.17 35.45
N LEU A 953 73.07 61.17 34.61
CA LEU A 953 74.11 61.94 33.91
C LEU A 953 75.03 62.70 34.87
N GLU A 954 74.47 63.26 35.94
CA GLU A 954 75.23 63.92 37.01
C GLU A 954 76.16 62.92 37.72
N ALA A 955 75.62 61.73 38.05
CA ALA A 955 76.36 60.66 38.69
C ALA A 955 77.45 60.06 37.77
N GLU A 956 77.18 59.93 36.45
CA GLU A 956 78.13 59.44 35.46
C GLU A 956 79.29 60.43 35.24
N LYS A 957 79.03 61.74 35.23
CA LYS A 957 80.08 62.77 35.18
C LYS A 957 81.00 62.72 36.41
N GLN A 958 80.42 62.52 37.60
CA GLN A 958 81.22 62.35 38.82
C GLN A 958 82.07 61.07 38.75
N ARG A 959 81.49 59.97 38.25
CA ARG A 959 82.19 58.69 38.05
C ARG A 959 83.35 58.81 37.07
N GLU A 960 83.19 59.48 35.93
CA GLU A 960 84.25 59.67 34.94
C GLU A 960 85.41 60.52 35.45
N LYS A 961 85.12 61.57 36.23
CA LYS A 961 86.14 62.42 36.85
C LYS A 961 87.03 61.61 37.80
N ILE A 962 86.42 60.82 38.68
CA ILE A 962 87.12 59.94 39.63
C ILE A 962 87.93 58.86 38.89
N ASN A 963 87.40 58.32 37.78
CA ASN A 963 88.07 57.29 36.98
C ASN A 963 89.34 57.82 36.26
N LYS A 964 89.33 59.08 35.80
CA LYS A 964 90.52 59.73 35.22
C LYS A 964 91.63 59.94 36.25
N ASP A 965 91.28 60.36 37.46
CA ASP A 965 92.24 60.54 38.55
C ASP A 965 92.85 59.20 39.01
N MET A 966 92.05 58.13 38.99
CA MET A 966 92.50 56.75 39.23
C MET A 966 93.52 56.24 38.20
N GLY A 967 93.36 56.60 36.92
CA GLY A 967 94.25 56.18 35.84
C GLY A 967 95.69 56.66 36.02
N ASN A 968 95.85 57.91 36.47
CA ASN A 968 97.17 58.51 36.71
C ASN A 968 97.88 57.88 37.93
N ILE A 969 97.12 57.51 38.97
CA ILE A 969 97.67 56.83 40.16
C ILE A 969 98.07 55.38 39.84
N ARG A 970 97.35 54.69 38.95
CA ARG A 970 97.68 53.31 38.53
C ARG A 970 98.98 53.21 37.74
N GLN A 971 99.25 54.15 36.83
CA GLN A 971 100.47 54.15 36.02
C GLN A 971 101.76 54.35 36.86
N ASP A 972 101.63 55.06 37.99
CA ASP A 972 102.68 55.28 38.99
C ASP A 972 102.94 54.05 39.90
N ILE A 973 101.96 53.16 40.06
CA ILE A 973 102.07 51.94 40.88
C ILE A 973 102.76 50.81 40.10
N ASP A 974 102.52 50.70 38.80
CA ASP A 974 103.05 49.59 37.99
C ASP A 974 104.58 49.65 37.77
N THR A 975 105.21 50.81 37.90
CA THR A 975 106.68 50.96 37.82
C THR A 975 107.42 50.49 39.09
N GLN A 976 106.75 50.33 40.23
CA GLN A 976 107.37 49.89 41.50
C GLN A 976 107.22 48.37 41.79
N LYS A 977 106.52 47.61 40.93
CA LYS A 977 106.17 46.20 41.16
C LYS A 977 107.26 45.16 40.85
N VAL A 978 108.35 45.53 40.16
CA VAL A 978 109.41 44.57 39.78
C VAL A 978 110.27 44.15 40.98
N GLN A 979 110.39 44.98 42.03
CA GLN A 979 111.07 44.63 43.28
C GLN A 979 110.17 43.91 44.31
N GLU A 980 108.84 43.95 44.15
CA GLU A 980 107.90 43.31 45.10
C GLU A 980 107.81 41.79 44.90
N ARG A 981 108.04 41.31 43.67
CA ARG A 981 107.84 39.90 43.28
C ARG A 981 108.75 38.91 44.01
N TRP A 982 109.95 39.33 44.41
CA TRP A 982 110.88 38.51 45.18
C TRP A 982 110.49 38.38 46.67
N LEU A 983 109.85 39.40 47.26
CA LEU A 983 109.32 39.36 48.63
C LEU A 983 107.95 38.64 48.70
N GLN A 984 107.21 38.62 47.59
CA GLN A 984 105.85 38.08 47.48
C GLN A 984 105.79 36.55 47.45
N ASP A 985 106.81 35.87 46.92
CA ASP A 985 106.84 34.40 46.88
C ASP A 985 106.93 33.77 48.29
N ASN A 986 107.54 34.46 49.27
CA ASN A 986 107.51 34.05 50.69
C ASN A 986 106.17 34.37 51.40
N LEU A 987 105.39 35.33 50.89
CA LEU A 987 104.07 35.72 51.42
C LEU A 987 102.92 34.87 50.87
N THR A 988 103.12 34.22 49.72
CA THR A 988 102.11 33.48 48.96
C THR A 988 101.73 32.14 49.63
N LEU A 989 102.67 31.48 50.30
CA LEU A 989 102.39 30.29 51.11
C LEU A 989 101.39 30.60 52.25
N ARG A 990 101.45 31.82 52.82
CA ARG A 990 100.52 32.25 53.88
C ARG A 990 99.15 32.68 53.37
N LYS A 991 99.00 33.10 52.11
CA LYS A 991 97.71 33.49 51.50
C LYS A 991 96.86 32.30 51.04
N ARG A 992 97.46 31.19 50.61
CA ARG A 992 96.72 29.99 50.17
C ARG A 992 95.90 29.30 51.26
N VAL A 993 96.25 29.55 52.53
CA VAL A 993 95.49 29.09 53.71
C VAL A 993 94.20 29.93 53.92
N GLU A 994 94.16 31.18 53.46
CA GLU A 994 92.98 32.06 53.60
C GLU A 994 91.92 31.79 52.51
N GLU A 995 92.34 31.45 51.28
CA GLU A 995 91.44 31.10 50.17
C GLU A 995 90.60 29.83 50.43
N LEU A 996 91.15 28.91 51.24
CA LEU A 996 90.46 27.68 51.68
C LEU A 996 89.26 27.99 52.61
N LYS A 997 89.26 29.15 53.28
CA LYS A 997 88.11 29.64 54.07
C LYS A 997 86.98 30.22 53.20
N GLU A 998 87.27 30.82 52.04
CA GLU A 998 86.26 31.37 51.13
C GLU A 998 85.45 30.30 50.39
N VAL A 999 86.11 29.22 49.93
CA VAL A 999 85.45 28.06 49.32
C VAL A 999 84.50 27.39 50.32
N SER A 1000 84.91 27.34 51.59
CA SER A 1000 84.08 26.82 52.70
C SER A 1000 82.81 27.66 52.95
N LYS A 1001 82.87 28.99 52.71
CA LYS A 1001 81.74 29.91 52.92
C LYS A 1001 80.70 29.90 51.79
N ARG A 1002 81.13 29.68 50.53
CA ARG A 1002 80.21 29.50 49.38
C ARG A 1002 79.38 28.22 49.47
N ARG A 1003 79.97 27.15 50.01
CA ARG A 1003 79.27 25.89 50.32
C ARG A 1003 78.12 26.10 51.31
N GLU A 1004 78.30 26.93 52.34
CA GLU A 1004 77.24 27.22 53.32
C GLU A 1004 76.06 28.01 52.73
N VAL A 1005 76.28 28.85 51.71
CA VAL A 1005 75.21 29.61 51.03
C VAL A 1005 74.34 28.69 50.18
N LEU A 1006 74.93 27.79 49.39
CA LEU A 1006 74.18 26.81 48.57
C LEU A 1006 73.43 25.78 49.42
N LEU A 1007 73.96 25.43 50.60
CA LEU A 1007 73.26 24.60 51.60
C LEU A 1007 72.01 25.29 52.17
N LYS A 1008 72.01 26.63 52.31
CA LYS A 1008 70.82 27.40 52.71
C LYS A 1008 69.77 27.51 51.61
N GLU A 1009 70.15 27.55 50.33
CA GLU A 1009 69.21 27.58 49.20
C GLU A 1009 68.51 26.23 48.97
N MET A 1010 69.19 25.09 49.17
CA MET A 1010 68.54 23.77 49.12
C MET A 1010 67.51 23.55 50.23
N GLY A 1011 67.73 24.13 51.42
CA GLY A 1011 66.86 23.96 52.59
C GLY A 1011 65.44 24.53 52.43
N ASN A 1012 65.25 25.51 51.53
CA ASN A 1012 63.98 26.21 51.33
C ASN A 1012 63.03 25.54 50.31
N MET A 1013 63.45 24.48 49.62
CA MET A 1013 62.75 23.92 48.44
C MET A 1013 61.77 22.77 48.74
N LYS A 1014 61.45 22.49 50.02
CA LYS A 1014 60.41 21.53 50.46
C LYS A 1014 60.31 20.22 49.66
N VAL A 1015 61.44 19.57 49.41
CA VAL A 1015 61.59 18.42 48.50
C VAL A 1015 60.67 17.23 48.83
N LEU A 1016 60.36 17.03 50.12
CA LEU A 1016 59.48 15.94 50.57
C LEU A 1016 58.01 16.17 50.17
N GLU A 1017 57.54 17.42 50.21
CA GLU A 1017 56.18 17.80 49.82
C GLU A 1017 55.99 17.62 48.31
N LEU A 1018 56.96 18.06 47.50
CA LEU A 1018 56.94 17.89 46.04
C LEU A 1018 56.97 16.41 45.59
N ARG A 1019 57.73 15.55 46.27
CA ARG A 1019 57.76 14.10 45.98
C ARG A 1019 56.46 13.38 46.35
N ASN A 1020 55.74 13.87 47.36
CA ASN A 1020 54.45 13.33 47.74
C ASN A 1020 53.36 13.79 46.77
N GLU A 1021 53.35 15.08 46.39
CA GLU A 1021 52.45 15.65 45.36
C GLU A 1021 52.64 14.91 44.01
N ARG A 1022 53.88 14.65 43.60
CA ARG A 1022 54.17 13.88 42.38
C ARG A 1022 53.55 12.48 42.40
N ARG A 1023 53.72 11.72 43.50
CA ARG A 1023 53.15 10.36 43.62
C ARG A 1023 51.63 10.34 43.61
N GLU A 1024 50.99 11.34 44.21
CA GLU A 1024 49.53 11.45 44.19
C GLU A 1024 49.00 11.83 42.79
N LEU A 1025 49.68 12.74 42.09
CA LEU A 1025 49.33 13.13 40.72
C LEU A 1025 49.57 11.98 39.73
N GLU A 1026 50.68 11.24 39.85
CA GLU A 1026 50.96 10.04 39.02
C GLU A 1026 49.83 9.01 39.13
N ARG A 1027 49.40 8.67 40.35
CA ARG A 1027 48.28 7.73 40.56
C ARG A 1027 46.98 8.21 39.92
N LYS A 1028 46.64 9.50 40.09
CA LYS A 1028 45.42 10.08 39.51
C LYS A 1028 45.44 10.06 37.98
N VAL A 1029 46.59 10.37 37.37
CA VAL A 1029 46.77 10.30 35.91
C VAL A 1029 46.65 8.86 35.42
N GLU A 1030 47.22 7.90 36.12
CA GLU A 1030 47.19 6.48 35.76
C GLU A 1030 45.76 5.89 35.84
N ASP A 1031 45.01 6.25 36.87
CA ASP A 1031 43.59 5.89 37.01
C ASP A 1031 42.71 6.51 35.91
N LEU A 1032 42.92 7.79 35.58
CA LEU A 1032 42.21 8.47 34.49
C LEU A 1032 42.55 7.86 33.13
N LYS A 1033 43.81 7.51 32.86
CA LYS A 1033 44.24 6.81 31.63
C LYS A 1033 43.63 5.41 31.51
N LYS A 1034 43.49 4.68 32.62
CA LYS A 1034 42.82 3.38 32.66
C LYS A 1034 41.33 3.53 32.32
N ASN A 1035 40.63 4.49 32.92
CA ASN A 1035 39.21 4.75 32.66
C ASN A 1035 38.96 5.21 31.21
N ARG A 1036 39.81 6.09 30.67
CA ARG A 1036 39.83 6.47 29.26
C ARG A 1036 39.97 5.25 28.33
N SER A 1037 40.89 4.34 28.64
CA SER A 1037 41.11 3.12 27.82
C SER A 1037 39.90 2.19 27.81
N VAL A 1038 39.22 2.02 28.96
CA VAL A 1038 37.96 1.24 29.06
C VAL A 1038 36.85 1.89 28.23
N ALA A 1039 36.70 3.21 28.29
CA ALA A 1039 35.70 3.94 27.51
C ALA A 1039 35.97 3.82 25.99
N LEU A 1040 37.23 3.93 25.57
CA LEU A 1040 37.67 3.70 24.19
C LEU A 1040 37.37 2.27 23.70
N GLY A 1041 37.59 1.26 24.54
CA GLY A 1041 37.24 -0.13 24.22
C GLY A 1041 35.74 -0.30 23.97
N ARG A 1042 34.89 0.34 24.78
CA ARG A 1042 33.43 0.35 24.59
C ARG A 1042 33.00 1.06 23.31
N GLN A 1043 33.68 2.15 22.93
CA GLN A 1043 33.37 2.86 21.67
C GLN A 1043 33.53 1.93 20.46
N LYS A 1044 34.63 1.17 20.38
CA LYS A 1044 34.84 0.20 19.30
C LYS A 1044 33.73 -0.85 19.24
N GLY A 1045 33.34 -1.40 20.39
CA GLY A 1045 32.23 -2.36 20.46
C GLY A 1045 30.90 -1.78 19.97
N PHE A 1046 30.57 -0.54 20.35
CA PHE A 1046 29.37 0.13 19.85
C PHE A 1046 29.47 0.45 18.34
N GLU A 1047 30.62 0.87 17.84
CA GLU A 1047 30.84 1.15 16.41
C GLU A 1047 30.66 -0.12 15.56
N GLU A 1048 31.16 -1.27 16.01
CA GLU A 1048 30.96 -2.57 15.35
C GLU A 1048 29.48 -3.00 15.34
N GLU A 1049 28.77 -2.84 16.46
CA GLU A 1049 27.33 -3.13 16.55
C GLU A 1049 26.49 -2.22 15.65
N ILE A 1050 26.81 -0.91 15.61
CA ILE A 1050 26.18 0.06 14.71
C ILE A 1050 26.41 -0.34 13.26
N LEU A 1051 27.63 -0.74 12.90
CA LEU A 1051 27.95 -1.19 11.55
C LEU A 1051 27.13 -2.44 11.17
N ARG A 1052 27.00 -3.41 12.10
CA ARG A 1052 26.20 -4.62 11.93
C ARG A 1052 24.72 -4.28 11.70
N PHE A 1053 24.11 -3.46 12.55
CA PHE A 1053 22.71 -3.07 12.41
C PHE A 1053 22.44 -2.24 11.14
N ARG A 1054 23.37 -1.36 10.73
CA ARG A 1054 23.29 -0.66 9.43
C ARG A 1054 23.41 -1.61 8.24
N LYS A 1055 24.13 -2.73 8.37
CA LYS A 1055 24.22 -3.74 7.31
C LYS A 1055 22.93 -4.56 7.24
N GLU A 1056 22.39 -4.98 8.38
CA GLU A 1056 21.12 -5.70 8.46
C GLU A 1056 19.97 -4.86 7.92
N LEU A 1057 19.88 -3.56 8.27
CA LEU A 1057 18.88 -2.63 7.70
C LEU A 1057 18.99 -2.41 6.19
N ARG A 1058 20.15 -2.73 5.57
CA ARG A 1058 20.37 -2.63 4.13
C ARG A 1058 19.96 -3.90 3.37
N GLU A 1059 19.63 -4.98 4.07
CA GLU A 1059 19.06 -6.17 3.42
C GLU A 1059 17.73 -5.82 2.75
N ASP A 1060 17.47 -6.44 1.59
CA ASP A 1060 16.29 -6.13 0.75
C ASP A 1060 14.95 -6.31 1.49
N GLN A 1061 14.90 -7.26 2.43
CA GLN A 1061 13.73 -7.53 3.25
C GLN A 1061 13.40 -6.44 4.27
N TYR A 1062 14.37 -5.60 4.67
CA TYR A 1062 14.19 -4.57 5.71
C TYR A 1062 14.29 -3.14 5.19
N CYS A 1063 15.09 -2.88 4.14
CA CYS A 1063 15.36 -1.52 3.66
C CYS A 1063 14.09 -0.78 3.21
N GLN A 1064 13.15 -1.51 2.60
CA GLN A 1064 11.86 -1.01 2.11
C GLN A 1064 10.66 -1.67 2.80
N ALA A 1065 10.86 -2.30 3.97
CA ALA A 1065 9.79 -3.07 4.62
C ALA A 1065 8.54 -2.23 4.90
N GLU A 1066 8.71 -0.97 5.31
CA GLU A 1066 7.59 -0.07 5.59
C GLU A 1066 6.85 0.40 4.34
N GLU A 1067 7.58 0.72 3.26
CA GLU A 1067 6.99 1.07 1.95
C GLU A 1067 6.22 -0.13 1.37
N ARG A 1068 6.87 -1.31 1.29
CA ARG A 1068 6.25 -2.54 0.77
C ARG A 1068 5.00 -2.93 1.58
N TYR A 1069 5.05 -2.81 2.91
CA TYR A 1069 3.89 -3.03 3.77
C TYR A 1069 2.77 -2.02 3.47
N ARG A 1070 3.09 -0.72 3.37
CA ARG A 1070 2.12 0.34 3.10
C ARG A 1070 1.45 0.17 1.74
N ASP A 1071 2.23 -0.07 0.69
CA ASP A 1071 1.72 -0.26 -0.67
C ASP A 1071 0.81 -1.47 -0.73
N LYS A 1072 1.22 -2.60 -0.14
CA LYS A 1072 0.39 -3.80 -0.10
C LYS A 1072 -0.88 -3.60 0.72
N MET A 1073 -0.82 -2.83 1.81
CA MET A 1073 -1.98 -2.50 2.62
C MET A 1073 -2.97 -1.64 1.84
N ILE A 1074 -2.48 -0.64 1.09
CA ILE A 1074 -3.29 0.20 0.21
C ILE A 1074 -3.99 -0.67 -0.83
N VAL A 1075 -3.25 -1.52 -1.54
CA VAL A 1075 -3.80 -2.44 -2.57
C VAL A 1075 -4.86 -3.37 -1.96
N MET A 1076 -4.59 -3.97 -0.80
CA MET A 1076 -5.55 -4.82 -0.12
C MET A 1076 -6.82 -4.05 0.23
N ARG A 1077 -6.69 -2.85 0.83
CA ARG A 1077 -7.83 -2.09 1.32
C ARG A 1077 -8.67 -1.50 0.19
N THR A 1078 -8.05 -0.98 -0.86
CA THR A 1078 -8.77 -0.50 -2.05
C THR A 1078 -9.49 -1.64 -2.78
N THR A 1079 -8.86 -2.82 -2.90
CA THR A 1079 -9.51 -4.01 -3.48
C THR A 1079 -10.67 -4.52 -2.60
N GLU A 1080 -10.56 -4.43 -1.27
CA GLU A 1080 -11.64 -4.77 -0.36
C GLU A 1080 -12.84 -3.82 -0.49
N LEU A 1081 -12.59 -2.52 -0.64
CA LEU A 1081 -13.64 -1.53 -0.89
C LEU A 1081 -14.30 -1.75 -2.26
N ALA A 1082 -13.51 -1.97 -3.32
CA ALA A 1082 -14.04 -2.29 -4.64
C ALA A 1082 -14.93 -3.55 -4.62
N ASN A 1083 -14.55 -4.59 -3.85
CA ASN A 1083 -15.38 -5.77 -3.65
C ASN A 1083 -16.73 -5.46 -3.00
N LYS A 1084 -16.76 -4.54 -2.02
CA LYS A 1084 -18.00 -4.12 -1.36
C LYS A 1084 -18.90 -3.35 -2.34
N ASP A 1085 -18.32 -2.47 -3.15
CA ASP A 1085 -19.07 -1.74 -4.17
C ASP A 1085 -19.65 -2.70 -5.23
N LEU A 1086 -18.85 -3.67 -5.70
CA LEU A 1086 -19.33 -4.72 -6.61
C LEU A 1086 -20.49 -5.53 -6.01
N ASP A 1087 -20.47 -5.79 -4.69
CA ASP A 1087 -21.56 -6.48 -4.00
C ASP A 1087 -22.83 -5.63 -3.93
N ILE A 1088 -22.70 -4.32 -3.69
CA ILE A 1088 -23.82 -3.37 -3.72
C ILE A 1088 -24.43 -3.32 -5.13
N TYR A 1089 -23.60 -3.18 -6.17
CA TYR A 1089 -24.08 -3.19 -7.56
C TYR A 1089 -24.75 -4.51 -7.94
N TYR A 1090 -24.17 -5.64 -7.53
CA TYR A 1090 -24.76 -6.96 -7.74
C TYR A 1090 -26.15 -7.04 -7.10
N LYS A 1091 -26.28 -6.69 -5.83
CA LYS A 1091 -27.55 -6.73 -5.09
C LYS A 1091 -28.59 -5.79 -5.69
N ALA A 1092 -28.20 -4.55 -6.02
CA ALA A 1092 -29.10 -3.57 -6.61
C ALA A 1092 -29.60 -4.01 -8.00
N LEU A 1093 -28.71 -4.52 -8.85
CA LEU A 1093 -29.07 -5.03 -10.17
C LEU A 1093 -29.96 -6.27 -10.07
N ASP A 1094 -29.61 -7.24 -9.20
CA ASP A 1094 -30.42 -8.44 -8.95
C ASP A 1094 -31.84 -8.06 -8.49
N GLN A 1095 -31.96 -7.20 -7.47
CA GLN A 1095 -33.26 -6.70 -6.99
C GLN A 1095 -34.06 -5.98 -8.08
N THR A 1096 -33.41 -5.19 -8.94
CA THR A 1096 -34.08 -4.48 -10.02
C THR A 1096 -34.61 -5.44 -11.08
N ILE A 1097 -33.84 -6.47 -11.43
CA ILE A 1097 -34.30 -7.55 -12.34
C ILE A 1097 -35.48 -8.29 -11.72
N MET A 1098 -35.43 -8.62 -10.42
CA MET A 1098 -36.54 -9.29 -9.72
C MET A 1098 -37.83 -8.44 -9.80
N LYS A 1099 -37.72 -7.14 -9.50
CA LYS A 1099 -38.86 -6.22 -9.52
C LYS A 1099 -39.43 -6.06 -10.93
N PHE A 1100 -38.56 -5.93 -11.93
CA PHE A 1100 -38.97 -5.85 -13.34
C PHE A 1100 -39.70 -7.12 -13.79
N HIS A 1101 -39.15 -8.30 -13.46
CA HIS A 1101 -39.75 -9.58 -13.81
C HIS A 1101 -41.12 -9.78 -13.15
N SER A 1102 -41.24 -9.52 -11.85
CA SER A 1102 -42.50 -9.62 -11.12
C SER A 1102 -43.58 -8.70 -11.70
N MET A 1103 -43.22 -7.43 -11.93
CA MET A 1103 -44.13 -6.42 -12.48
C MET A 1103 -44.64 -6.81 -13.87
N LYS A 1104 -43.74 -7.29 -14.74
CA LYS A 1104 -44.11 -7.69 -16.10
C LYS A 1104 -44.93 -8.98 -16.13
N MET A 1105 -44.66 -9.94 -15.23
CA MET A 1105 -45.46 -11.16 -15.14
C MET A 1105 -46.90 -10.86 -14.67
N GLU A 1106 -47.06 -9.94 -13.73
CA GLU A 1106 -48.37 -9.48 -13.27
C GLU A 1106 -49.17 -8.82 -14.41
N GLU A 1107 -48.52 -7.98 -15.22
CA GLU A 1107 -49.11 -7.35 -16.41
C GLU A 1107 -49.56 -8.40 -17.45
N ILE A 1108 -48.70 -9.37 -17.78
CA ILE A 1108 -49.02 -10.46 -18.71
C ILE A 1108 -50.20 -11.27 -18.19
N ASN A 1109 -50.17 -11.70 -16.94
CA ASN A 1109 -51.22 -12.54 -16.35
C ASN A 1109 -52.56 -11.82 -16.29
N LYS A 1110 -52.57 -10.51 -16.05
CA LYS A 1110 -53.80 -9.71 -16.13
C LYS A 1110 -54.43 -9.81 -17.52
N ILE A 1111 -53.64 -9.61 -18.57
CA ILE A 1111 -54.10 -9.68 -19.96
C ILE A 1111 -54.54 -11.11 -20.33
N VAL A 1112 -53.76 -12.14 -19.94
CA VAL A 1112 -54.11 -13.55 -20.20
C VAL A 1112 -55.45 -13.90 -19.57
N ARG A 1113 -55.69 -13.48 -18.31
CA ARG A 1113 -56.97 -13.72 -17.62
C ARG A 1113 -58.14 -13.05 -18.34
N ASP A 1114 -57.98 -11.79 -18.73
CA ASP A 1114 -59.02 -11.01 -19.41
C ASP A 1114 -59.35 -11.61 -20.79
N LEU A 1115 -58.33 -11.94 -21.59
CA LEU A 1115 -58.49 -12.56 -22.90
C LEU A 1115 -59.08 -13.97 -22.82
N TRP A 1116 -58.68 -14.80 -21.86
CA TRP A 1116 -59.23 -16.15 -21.67
C TRP A 1116 -60.73 -16.10 -21.37
N ARG A 1117 -61.14 -15.26 -20.43
CA ARG A 1117 -62.56 -15.09 -20.06
C ARG A 1117 -63.43 -14.59 -21.21
N SER A 1118 -62.85 -13.82 -22.13
CA SER A 1118 -63.55 -13.30 -23.31
C SER A 1118 -63.65 -14.29 -24.47
N THR A 1119 -62.70 -15.23 -24.58
CA THR A 1119 -62.53 -16.12 -25.75
C THR A 1119 -63.05 -17.53 -25.50
N TYR A 1120 -62.82 -18.08 -24.31
CA TYR A 1120 -63.17 -19.46 -23.99
C TYR A 1120 -64.61 -19.55 -23.46
N ARG A 1121 -65.45 -20.37 -24.11
CA ARG A 1121 -66.87 -20.56 -23.72
C ARG A 1121 -67.11 -21.79 -22.85
N GLY A 1122 -66.09 -22.60 -22.59
CA GLY A 1122 -66.19 -23.77 -21.71
C GLY A 1122 -66.35 -23.40 -20.23
N GLN A 1123 -67.16 -24.16 -19.49
CA GLN A 1123 -67.39 -23.96 -18.05
C GLN A 1123 -66.33 -24.66 -17.16
N ASP A 1124 -65.37 -25.35 -17.77
CA ASP A 1124 -64.40 -26.21 -17.10
C ASP A 1124 -63.13 -25.49 -16.64
N ILE A 1125 -62.82 -24.30 -17.17
CA ILE A 1125 -61.65 -23.47 -16.82
C ILE A 1125 -62.06 -22.00 -16.68
N GLU A 1126 -61.87 -21.40 -15.51
CA GLU A 1126 -62.21 -19.99 -15.27
C GLU A 1126 -61.19 -19.04 -15.90
N TYR A 1127 -59.90 -19.31 -15.68
CA TYR A 1127 -58.81 -18.55 -16.27
C TYR A 1127 -57.51 -19.35 -16.28
N VAL A 1128 -56.58 -18.88 -17.11
CA VAL A 1128 -55.21 -19.39 -17.20
C VAL A 1128 -54.25 -18.35 -16.66
N GLU A 1129 -53.19 -18.79 -16.00
CA GLU A 1129 -52.15 -17.93 -15.44
C GLU A 1129 -50.76 -18.56 -15.61
N ILE A 1130 -49.74 -17.73 -15.79
CA ILE A 1130 -48.35 -18.12 -15.83
C ILE A 1130 -47.75 -17.91 -14.44
N ARG A 1131 -47.31 -18.99 -13.78
CA ARG A 1131 -46.62 -18.90 -12.49
C ARG A 1131 -45.11 -18.97 -12.69
N SER A 1132 -44.40 -18.06 -12.02
CA SER A 1132 -42.94 -18.05 -11.92
C SER A 1132 -42.52 -18.35 -10.48
N ASP A 1133 -42.10 -19.58 -10.22
CA ASP A 1133 -41.62 -20.00 -8.91
C ASP A 1133 -40.11 -19.69 -8.81
N VAL A 1134 -39.70 -19.10 -7.69
CA VAL A 1134 -38.28 -18.80 -7.39
C VAL A 1134 -37.73 -19.90 -6.50
N ASP A 1135 -36.61 -20.49 -6.89
CA ASP A 1135 -35.94 -21.52 -6.09
C ASP A 1135 -35.27 -20.89 -4.84
N GLU A 1136 -35.96 -20.92 -3.70
CA GLU A 1136 -35.54 -20.25 -2.44
C GLU A 1136 -34.29 -20.88 -1.80
N ASN A 1137 -33.93 -22.11 -2.19
CA ASN A 1137 -32.76 -22.83 -1.66
C ASN A 1137 -31.40 -22.26 -2.12
N ALA A 1138 -31.38 -21.24 -2.98
CA ALA A 1138 -30.17 -20.52 -3.36
C ALA A 1138 -29.92 -19.36 -2.38
N SER A 1139 -29.13 -19.65 -1.33
CA SER A 1139 -28.61 -18.65 -0.40
C SER A 1139 -27.84 -17.54 -1.14
N ALA A 1140 -28.06 -16.29 -0.72
CA ALA A 1140 -27.71 -15.04 -1.39
C ALA A 1140 -26.20 -14.77 -1.63
N GLY A 1141 -25.33 -15.77 -1.46
CA GLY A 1141 -23.89 -15.64 -1.64
C GLY A 1141 -23.25 -16.56 -2.69
N MET A 1142 -23.88 -17.69 -3.07
CA MET A 1142 -23.12 -18.80 -3.68
C MET A 1142 -23.73 -19.47 -4.91
N LYS A 1143 -25.04 -19.34 -5.20
CA LYS A 1143 -25.65 -19.93 -6.40
C LYS A 1143 -26.69 -19.00 -7.03
N ARG A 1144 -26.80 -19.08 -8.35
CA ARG A 1144 -27.77 -18.35 -9.18
C ARG A 1144 -29.18 -18.72 -8.75
N ARG A 1145 -30.00 -17.73 -8.40
CA ARG A 1145 -31.46 -17.90 -8.26
C ARG A 1145 -32.05 -18.21 -9.62
N THR A 1146 -32.90 -19.23 -9.67
CA THR A 1146 -33.43 -19.77 -10.91
C THR A 1146 -34.95 -19.66 -10.90
N TYR A 1147 -35.52 -19.06 -11.95
CA TYR A 1147 -36.96 -19.04 -12.19
C TYR A 1147 -37.39 -20.31 -12.90
N ASN A 1148 -38.47 -20.91 -12.41
CA ASN A 1148 -39.19 -21.98 -13.08
C ASN A 1148 -40.57 -21.45 -13.48
N TYR A 1149 -40.90 -21.57 -14.76
CA TYR A 1149 -42.18 -21.13 -15.31
C TYR A 1149 -43.10 -22.33 -15.53
N ARG A 1150 -44.38 -22.16 -15.24
CA ARG A 1150 -45.43 -23.12 -15.56
C ARG A 1150 -46.74 -22.40 -15.85
N VAL A 1151 -47.53 -22.95 -16.75
CA VAL A 1151 -48.87 -22.43 -17.07
C VAL A 1151 -49.90 -23.25 -16.32
N VAL A 1152 -50.72 -22.58 -15.52
CA VAL A 1152 -51.74 -23.21 -14.70
C VAL A 1152 -53.13 -22.77 -15.13
N MET A 1153 -54.07 -23.73 -15.14
CA MET A 1153 -55.50 -23.47 -15.26
C MET A 1153 -56.12 -23.44 -13.88
N VAL A 1154 -57.05 -22.52 -13.65
CA VAL A 1154 -57.78 -22.39 -12.38
C VAL A 1154 -59.23 -22.83 -12.58
N LYS A 1155 -59.68 -23.73 -11.72
CA LYS A 1155 -61.05 -24.26 -11.69
C LYS A 1155 -61.55 -24.20 -10.25
N GLY A 1156 -62.47 -23.28 -9.95
CA GLY A 1156 -62.79 -22.92 -8.57
C GLY A 1156 -61.54 -22.48 -7.81
N ASP A 1157 -61.33 -23.02 -6.61
CA ASP A 1157 -60.17 -22.69 -5.78
C ASP A 1157 -58.89 -23.49 -6.10
N THR A 1158 -58.93 -24.37 -7.12
CA THR A 1158 -57.80 -25.27 -7.43
C THR A 1158 -57.03 -24.81 -8.66
N ALA A 1159 -55.73 -24.54 -8.49
CA ALA A 1159 -54.79 -24.28 -9.59
C ALA A 1159 -54.09 -25.58 -10.02
N LEU A 1160 -54.24 -25.96 -11.29
CA LEU A 1160 -53.68 -27.18 -11.88
C LEU A 1160 -52.74 -26.84 -13.03
N ASP A 1161 -51.62 -27.55 -13.16
CA ASP A 1161 -50.74 -27.42 -14.33
C ASP A 1161 -51.49 -27.84 -15.60
N MET A 1162 -51.47 -26.99 -16.63
CA MET A 1162 -52.11 -27.30 -17.92
C MET A 1162 -51.32 -28.37 -18.68
N ARG A 1163 -50.01 -28.46 -18.46
CA ARG A 1163 -49.15 -29.37 -19.22
C ARG A 1163 -49.57 -30.82 -19.01
N GLY A 1164 -49.87 -31.51 -20.11
CA GLY A 1164 -50.33 -32.90 -20.10
C GLY A 1164 -51.77 -33.11 -19.60
N ARG A 1165 -52.53 -32.03 -19.29
CA ARG A 1165 -53.88 -32.11 -18.70
C ARG A 1165 -54.96 -31.34 -19.48
N CYS A 1166 -54.58 -30.63 -20.54
CA CYS A 1166 -55.50 -29.90 -21.41
C CYS A 1166 -55.72 -30.59 -22.77
N SER A 1167 -56.87 -30.33 -23.39
CA SER A 1167 -57.25 -30.83 -24.73
C SER A 1167 -56.43 -30.15 -25.83
N ALA A 1168 -56.47 -30.70 -27.06
CA ALA A 1168 -55.76 -30.12 -28.20
C ALA A 1168 -56.24 -28.68 -28.51
N GLY A 1169 -57.55 -28.42 -28.48
CA GLY A 1169 -58.10 -27.08 -28.68
C GLY A 1169 -57.74 -26.11 -27.55
N GLN A 1170 -57.80 -26.55 -26.28
CA GLN A 1170 -57.39 -25.74 -25.13
C GLN A 1170 -55.90 -25.34 -25.21
N LYS A 1171 -55.03 -26.23 -25.69
CA LYS A 1171 -53.60 -25.95 -25.89
C LYS A 1171 -53.38 -24.84 -26.90
N VAL A 1172 -54.04 -24.94 -28.05
CA VAL A 1172 -53.91 -23.96 -29.14
C VAL A 1172 -54.44 -22.60 -28.67
N LEU A 1173 -55.62 -22.58 -28.05
CA LEU A 1173 -56.23 -21.35 -27.55
C LEU A 1173 -55.39 -20.68 -26.45
N ALA A 1174 -54.91 -21.43 -25.45
CA ALA A 1174 -54.07 -20.90 -24.37
C ALA A 1174 -52.76 -20.32 -24.93
N SER A 1175 -52.14 -21.03 -25.88
CA SER A 1175 -50.90 -20.57 -26.49
C SER A 1175 -51.10 -19.31 -27.32
N LEU A 1176 -52.23 -19.19 -28.03
CA LEU A 1176 -52.60 -18.00 -28.78
C LEU A 1176 -52.82 -16.79 -27.86
N ILE A 1177 -53.54 -16.98 -26.76
CA ILE A 1177 -53.81 -15.93 -25.77
C ILE A 1177 -52.53 -15.45 -25.09
N ILE A 1178 -51.65 -16.39 -24.69
CA ILE A 1178 -50.36 -16.04 -24.09
C ILE A 1178 -49.52 -15.24 -25.09
N ARG A 1179 -49.51 -15.63 -26.38
CA ARG A 1179 -48.81 -14.85 -27.43
C ARG A 1179 -49.40 -13.45 -27.59
N LEU A 1180 -50.72 -13.30 -27.56
CA LEU A 1180 -51.40 -12.00 -27.61
C LEU A 1180 -51.00 -11.10 -26.43
N ALA A 1181 -50.98 -11.66 -25.21
CA ALA A 1181 -50.58 -10.95 -24.00
C ALA A 1181 -49.09 -10.56 -24.01
N LEU A 1182 -48.23 -11.43 -24.51
CA LEU A 1182 -46.80 -11.14 -24.69
C LEU A 1182 -46.57 -10.06 -25.74
N ALA A 1183 -47.31 -10.09 -26.85
CA ALA A 1183 -47.22 -9.05 -27.87
C ALA A 1183 -47.65 -7.69 -27.31
N GLU A 1184 -48.71 -7.65 -26.50
CA GLU A 1184 -49.15 -6.42 -25.84
C GLU A 1184 -48.10 -5.86 -24.88
N THR A 1185 -47.48 -6.72 -24.08
CA THR A 1185 -46.57 -6.30 -23.02
C THR A 1185 -45.19 -5.87 -23.56
N PHE A 1186 -44.70 -6.53 -24.61
CA PHE A 1186 -43.34 -6.36 -25.12
C PHE A 1186 -43.24 -5.63 -26.48
N CYS A 1187 -44.33 -5.51 -27.25
CA CYS A 1187 -44.32 -4.90 -28.59
C CYS A 1187 -44.90 -3.47 -28.61
N LEU A 1188 -44.63 -2.65 -27.59
CA LEU A 1188 -45.15 -1.25 -27.50
C LEU A 1188 -44.81 -0.40 -28.76
N ASN A 1189 -43.67 -0.65 -29.40
CA ASN A 1189 -43.19 0.08 -30.57
C ASN A 1189 -43.44 -0.64 -31.91
N CYS A 1190 -43.96 -1.87 -31.89
CA CYS A 1190 -44.21 -2.71 -33.06
C CYS A 1190 -45.66 -3.21 -33.05
N GLY A 1191 -46.51 -2.63 -33.89
CA GLY A 1191 -47.94 -2.94 -33.93
C GLY A 1191 -48.29 -4.22 -34.70
N ILE A 1192 -47.31 -5.04 -35.06
CA ILE A 1192 -47.47 -6.18 -35.99
C ILE A 1192 -47.66 -7.47 -35.18
N LEU A 1193 -48.64 -8.29 -35.57
CA LEU A 1193 -48.83 -9.64 -35.07
C LEU A 1193 -49.27 -10.58 -36.19
N ALA A 1194 -48.63 -11.76 -36.30
CA ALA A 1194 -49.01 -12.79 -37.26
C ALA A 1194 -49.55 -14.04 -36.58
N LEU A 1195 -50.75 -14.45 -37.01
CA LEU A 1195 -51.43 -15.66 -36.58
C LEU A 1195 -51.49 -16.62 -37.77
N ASP A 1196 -50.70 -17.69 -37.69
CA ASP A 1196 -50.61 -18.73 -38.70
C ASP A 1196 -51.49 -19.92 -38.29
N GLU A 1197 -52.55 -20.15 -39.04
CA GLU A 1197 -53.60 -21.14 -38.82
C GLU A 1197 -54.20 -21.17 -37.41
N PRO A 1198 -54.83 -20.06 -36.95
CA PRO A 1198 -55.31 -19.93 -35.58
C PRO A 1198 -56.48 -20.86 -35.21
N THR A 1199 -57.15 -21.47 -36.19
CA THR A 1199 -58.30 -22.37 -35.99
C THR A 1199 -57.92 -23.85 -35.86
N THR A 1200 -56.62 -24.17 -35.89
CA THR A 1200 -56.13 -25.55 -35.78
C THR A 1200 -56.69 -26.27 -34.54
N ASN A 1201 -57.39 -27.39 -34.72
CA ASN A 1201 -57.99 -28.20 -33.65
C ASN A 1201 -59.01 -27.48 -32.74
N LEU A 1202 -59.59 -26.37 -33.19
CA LEU A 1202 -60.71 -25.71 -32.52
C LEU A 1202 -62.05 -26.23 -33.03
N ASP A 1203 -63.05 -26.29 -32.15
CA ASP A 1203 -64.43 -26.53 -32.54
C ASP A 1203 -65.08 -25.23 -33.05
N ARG A 1204 -66.24 -25.35 -33.69
CA ARG A 1204 -66.94 -24.21 -34.30
C ARG A 1204 -67.28 -23.11 -33.28
N GLU A 1205 -67.67 -23.47 -32.06
CA GLU A 1205 -68.01 -22.51 -31.00
C GLU A 1205 -66.78 -21.69 -30.54
N ASN A 1206 -65.63 -22.34 -30.40
CA ASN A 1206 -64.38 -21.64 -30.07
C ASN A 1206 -63.83 -20.86 -31.26
N ILE A 1207 -64.04 -21.30 -32.50
CA ILE A 1207 -63.70 -20.54 -33.72
C ILE A 1207 -64.51 -19.24 -33.78
N GLU A 1208 -65.82 -19.30 -33.56
CA GLU A 1208 -66.70 -18.13 -33.51
C GLU A 1208 -66.31 -17.17 -32.37
N SER A 1209 -66.04 -17.72 -31.18
CA SER A 1209 -65.63 -16.90 -30.02
C SER A 1209 -64.25 -16.27 -30.20
N LEU A 1210 -63.32 -16.98 -30.84
CA LEU A 1210 -62.01 -16.46 -31.21
C LEU A 1210 -62.13 -15.34 -32.25
N ALA A 1211 -62.97 -15.53 -33.27
CA ALA A 1211 -63.25 -14.50 -34.26
C ALA A 1211 -63.81 -13.22 -33.60
N HIS A 1212 -64.77 -13.37 -32.68
CA HIS A 1212 -65.32 -12.25 -31.90
C HIS A 1212 -64.26 -11.54 -31.07
N ALA A 1213 -63.42 -12.28 -30.34
CA ALA A 1213 -62.37 -11.68 -29.52
C ALA A 1213 -61.30 -10.97 -30.37
N LEU A 1214 -60.91 -11.54 -31.51
CA LEU A 1214 -59.99 -10.88 -32.44
C LEU A 1214 -60.61 -9.59 -32.99
N VAL A 1215 -61.91 -9.57 -33.30
CA VAL A 1215 -62.63 -8.36 -33.71
C VAL A 1215 -62.64 -7.32 -32.60
N GLU A 1216 -62.83 -7.70 -31.33
CA GLU A 1216 -62.74 -6.77 -30.19
C GLU A 1216 -61.31 -6.22 -29.99
N ILE A 1217 -60.28 -7.05 -30.17
CA ILE A 1217 -58.87 -6.62 -30.14
C ILE A 1217 -58.61 -5.64 -31.30
N ILE A 1218 -59.08 -5.94 -32.50
CA ILE A 1218 -58.97 -5.06 -33.67
C ILE A 1218 -59.70 -3.74 -33.38
N LYS A 1219 -60.92 -3.77 -32.82
CA LYS A 1219 -61.72 -2.58 -32.52
C LYS A 1219 -61.06 -1.70 -31.44
N SER A 1220 -60.61 -2.30 -30.34
CA SER A 1220 -59.91 -1.58 -29.26
C SER A 1220 -58.60 -0.97 -29.74
N ARG A 1221 -57.85 -1.67 -30.60
CA ARG A 1221 -56.56 -1.23 -31.12
C ARG A 1221 -56.60 -0.46 -32.43
N SER A 1222 -57.72 -0.43 -33.14
CA SER A 1222 -57.90 0.37 -34.36
C SER A 1222 -57.71 1.86 -34.13
N ARG A 1223 -57.91 2.33 -32.88
CA ARG A 1223 -57.64 3.71 -32.45
C ARG A 1223 -56.13 4.02 -32.35
N GLN A 1224 -55.28 3.00 -32.22
CA GLN A 1224 -53.83 3.17 -32.23
C GLN A 1224 -53.34 3.28 -33.68
N ARG A 1225 -52.52 4.30 -33.98
CA ARG A 1225 -52.23 4.72 -35.36
C ARG A 1225 -51.53 3.68 -36.28
N ASN A 1226 -51.12 2.50 -35.81
CA ASN A 1226 -50.32 1.55 -36.60
C ASN A 1226 -50.46 0.06 -36.21
N PHE A 1227 -51.63 -0.40 -35.71
CA PHE A 1227 -51.83 -1.85 -35.46
C PHE A 1227 -52.02 -2.62 -36.78
N GLN A 1228 -51.38 -3.79 -36.91
CA GLN A 1228 -51.46 -4.69 -38.06
C GLN A 1228 -51.53 -6.14 -37.59
N LEU A 1229 -52.69 -6.75 -37.79
CA LEU A 1229 -52.90 -8.17 -37.62
C LEU A 1229 -52.81 -8.86 -38.98
N LEU A 1230 -52.01 -9.92 -39.04
CA LEU A 1230 -51.82 -10.78 -40.21
C LEU A 1230 -52.42 -12.14 -39.86
N ILE A 1231 -53.44 -12.58 -40.58
CA ILE A 1231 -54.06 -13.89 -40.39
C ILE A 1231 -53.80 -14.72 -41.64
N ILE A 1232 -53.22 -15.90 -41.45
CA ILE A 1232 -53.03 -16.91 -42.48
C ILE A 1232 -53.92 -18.08 -42.11
N THR A 1233 -54.81 -18.50 -43.02
CA THR A 1233 -55.72 -19.63 -42.75
C THR A 1233 -56.17 -20.32 -44.04
N HIS A 1234 -56.57 -21.58 -43.95
CA HIS A 1234 -57.32 -22.28 -44.99
C HIS A 1234 -58.82 -22.39 -44.68
N ASP A 1235 -59.26 -21.92 -43.51
CA ASP A 1235 -60.64 -21.98 -43.04
C ASP A 1235 -61.45 -20.79 -43.58
N GLU A 1236 -62.23 -21.04 -44.63
CA GLU A 1236 -63.07 -20.00 -45.25
C GLU A 1236 -64.22 -19.54 -44.33
N ASP A 1237 -64.74 -20.42 -43.46
CA ASP A 1237 -65.80 -20.08 -42.50
C ASP A 1237 -65.29 -19.06 -41.47
N PHE A 1238 -64.05 -19.23 -41.00
CA PHE A 1238 -63.40 -18.27 -40.11
C PHE A 1238 -63.19 -16.89 -40.77
N VAL A 1239 -62.83 -16.87 -42.06
CA VAL A 1239 -62.69 -15.63 -42.84
C VAL A 1239 -64.03 -14.93 -43.03
N GLU A 1240 -65.11 -15.69 -43.25
CA GLU A 1240 -66.46 -15.15 -43.33
C GLU A 1240 -66.88 -14.49 -42.00
N LEU A 1241 -66.62 -15.15 -40.87
CA LEU A 1241 -66.91 -14.62 -39.54
C LEU A 1241 -66.17 -13.31 -39.27
N LEU A 1242 -64.90 -13.21 -39.68
CA LEU A 1242 -64.13 -11.97 -39.61
C LEU A 1242 -64.67 -10.90 -40.58
N GLY A 1243 -65.15 -11.30 -41.76
CA GLY A 1243 -65.73 -10.41 -42.77
C GLY A 1243 -67.03 -9.72 -42.34
N ARG A 1244 -67.83 -10.35 -41.48
CA ARG A 1244 -69.05 -9.77 -40.89
C ARG A 1244 -68.79 -8.52 -40.02
N SER A 1245 -67.53 -8.23 -39.69
CA SER A 1245 -67.14 -7.17 -38.75
C SER A 1245 -66.87 -5.78 -39.37
N ASN A 1246 -67.11 -5.58 -40.67
CA ASN A 1246 -66.81 -4.35 -41.45
C ASN A 1246 -65.31 -3.92 -41.46
N TYR A 1247 -64.39 -4.65 -40.84
CA TYR A 1247 -62.96 -4.31 -40.80
C TYR A 1247 -62.12 -4.96 -41.91
N VAL A 1248 -62.72 -5.85 -42.70
CA VAL A 1248 -62.07 -6.51 -43.84
C VAL A 1248 -63.00 -6.37 -45.05
N GLU A 1249 -62.49 -5.79 -46.13
CA GLU A 1249 -63.20 -5.71 -47.42
C GLU A 1249 -62.59 -6.67 -48.45
N HIS A 1250 -61.29 -6.95 -48.31
CA HIS A 1250 -60.49 -7.71 -49.24
C HIS A 1250 -59.57 -8.67 -48.49
N PHE A 1251 -59.35 -9.84 -49.08
CA PHE A 1251 -58.35 -10.81 -48.65
C PHE A 1251 -57.46 -11.21 -49.82
N TYR A 1252 -56.31 -11.79 -49.53
CA TYR A 1252 -55.42 -12.34 -50.55
C TYR A 1252 -55.61 -13.85 -50.62
N ARG A 1253 -56.04 -14.35 -51.78
CA ARG A 1253 -56.12 -15.78 -52.07
C ARG A 1253 -54.85 -16.24 -52.78
N ILE A 1254 -54.19 -17.23 -52.20
CA ILE A 1254 -53.02 -17.90 -52.79
C ILE A 1254 -53.52 -19.18 -53.47
N LYS A 1255 -53.31 -19.27 -54.78
CA LYS A 1255 -53.67 -20.43 -55.60
C LYS A 1255 -52.49 -20.84 -56.49
N LYS A 1256 -52.56 -22.01 -57.11
CA LYS A 1256 -51.61 -22.39 -58.18
C LYS A 1256 -52.15 -21.97 -59.53
N ASN A 1257 -51.30 -21.37 -60.37
CA ASN A 1257 -51.61 -21.07 -61.76
C ASN A 1257 -51.48 -22.33 -62.65
N GLN A 1258 -51.69 -22.19 -63.96
CA GLN A 1258 -51.61 -23.30 -64.91
C GLN A 1258 -50.22 -23.96 -64.97
N GLU A 1259 -49.17 -23.20 -64.65
CA GLU A 1259 -47.76 -23.65 -64.60
C GLU A 1259 -47.39 -24.27 -63.25
N GLN A 1260 -48.36 -24.52 -62.36
CA GLN A 1260 -48.15 -24.98 -60.97
C GLN A 1260 -47.36 -24.01 -60.09
N CYS A 1261 -47.18 -22.78 -60.53
CA CYS A 1261 -46.58 -21.71 -59.74
C CYS A 1261 -47.61 -21.04 -58.84
N SER A 1262 -47.19 -20.60 -57.66
CA SER A 1262 -48.01 -19.87 -56.71
C SER A 1262 -48.36 -18.48 -57.27
N GLU A 1263 -49.65 -18.13 -57.27
CA GLU A 1263 -50.19 -16.84 -57.72
C GLU A 1263 -50.99 -16.20 -56.58
N ILE A 1264 -50.80 -14.89 -56.36
CA ILE A 1264 -51.49 -14.14 -55.31
C ILE A 1264 -52.54 -13.25 -55.93
N THR A 1265 -53.81 -13.55 -55.67
CA THR A 1265 -54.96 -12.77 -56.16
C THR A 1265 -55.64 -12.03 -55.01
N LYS A 1266 -55.91 -10.74 -55.19
CA LYS A 1266 -56.71 -9.95 -54.25
C LYS A 1266 -58.20 -10.20 -54.54
N CYS A 1267 -58.93 -10.74 -53.58
CA CYS A 1267 -60.36 -11.06 -53.67
C CYS A 1267 -61.18 -10.17 -52.72
N SER A 1268 -62.43 -9.87 -53.07
CA SER A 1268 -63.37 -9.20 -52.15
C SER A 1268 -64.07 -10.24 -51.27
N ILE A 1269 -64.39 -9.92 -50.02
CA ILE A 1269 -65.14 -10.83 -49.14
C ILE A 1269 -66.53 -11.18 -49.72
N SER A 1270 -67.16 -10.27 -50.47
CA SER A 1270 -68.43 -10.56 -51.17
C SER A 1270 -68.33 -11.72 -52.16
N SER A 1271 -67.13 -12.03 -52.66
CA SER A 1271 -66.90 -13.17 -53.56
C SER A 1271 -66.95 -14.54 -52.87
N LEU A 1272 -66.86 -14.61 -51.54
CA LEU A 1272 -67.08 -15.85 -50.78
C LEU A 1272 -68.56 -16.28 -50.82
N HIS A 1273 -69.50 -15.32 -50.91
CA HIS A 1273 -70.93 -15.59 -51.03
C HIS A 1273 -71.34 -16.13 -52.42
N THR A 1274 -70.48 -16.06 -53.43
CA THR A 1274 -70.85 -16.40 -54.83
C THR A 1274 -70.66 -17.89 -55.18
N PHE A 1275 -70.04 -18.68 -54.30
CA PHE A 1275 -69.74 -20.11 -54.55
C PHE A 1275 -70.70 -21.09 -53.84
N LEU A 1276 -71.76 -20.57 -53.20
CA LEU A 1276 -72.77 -21.35 -52.48
C LEU A 1276 -74.15 -21.38 -53.18
N HIS A 1277 -74.18 -21.19 -54.50
CA HIS A 1277 -75.35 -21.52 -55.34
C HIS A 1277 -74.97 -22.39 -56.54
#